data_AF-A0A249P3N7-F1
#
_entry.id   AF-A0A249P3N7-F1
#
_cell.length_a   1.000
_cell.length_b   1.000
_cell.length_c   1.000
_cell.angle_alpha   90.00
_cell.angle_beta   90.00
_cell.angle_gamma   90.00
#
_symmetry.space_group_name_H-M   'P 1'
#
loop_
_entity.id
_entity.type
_entity.pdbx_description
1 polymer ?
#
loop_
_entity_poly.entity_id
_entity_poly.type
_entity_poly.pdbx_seq_one_letter_code
_entity_poly.pdbx_strand_id
1 'polypeptide(L)'
;MAAKFFADYRVAFARKNTPWRIQHAGFKKHPPSLIAFWGMQGKKGAVAYAERHSIPIWRIEDGFLRSVGLGAAHIDPLSCAIDKTGIYFDRSRPSDLERLIEGFDASKQGDLLRRADKCMSLIRHYNLTKYNVSQNVKLKELHPSRRRRVLVIGQVESDASIKYGAKVKYSNNDLVRIAHSENEDAEVIYKPHRDVLGGHRDAISDPREIADIATIISGDYDFQELLNAVDHVYTLTSLMGFESVLRGKKVSVFGEPFYAGWGLTDDRHKSERRTAKRTLQEVFAAAYILYPAYCVGSRGAAAELEHAILALVLEKYGTPRALAEQIASHFEHHAIDADLCTRLVDALQKNPYLQNETAFFSEGQSGLLDLLAGPDVDSGKVADYLVQRALEGGDNRGVFWTLRNIAQSDEPSEAIERLKDIAPQNFALEDAADLVSCLTRIGKFDDAEQVLNRKAEILSETVSSSDFLLLLEACEMVRSEQGRFGRKPVDGKPLWHFFDDNLHWLRHDPQFFAVLSKIFDHLSHHRMLEEMHQLSYDLLGSLNADDVLGLAKLSQVIVASLFKPSKRPELIVQPKRQLAVEIYRSAEAKVTSFYQSRSESVPKTVGMQLFQMAMTVDDKRGIGAYKRITLDDTSAVAKGEMSHYKKTVSDYFNMLVRARNYKGARSFLASQKDKIPEEFFLHLLSNCCTYERRYSSAATVARSLLTKYKKNSYRRKLATIYANSGELDKASAWLNHAAAAAAAAGDGPARRESAAIREELARVDFLSQASKILDAVAQPKLPRGVVFLGSFGCLNTISMVVPVLLELKRQGYAVVQLDEGMLRNEPTGIAWIDKHAGMIDRVIHTDRSLFGSLTNEWTINWAGREVIADGINYYQAIFEIMTQKFRAFNFNINDPWIFRWFRYYLVRCDKALTACKSIEREVMKRGMPVRFINAGSHSAPFSVYRSFALEKASKYDVGFIHMGPAYENYYSNLKSKVATTVSLDNLTKHPLYRLPFLARPDRFEEWLKRDGLYERYKEDIDRVLNHNRVGRLEGNTSHTQYEETLIRAKQAGRKVIGVYGKILCDMAVPFDGGPGHENIADWLRHTVATAGSTSNLIVLKPHPHELRPEIARDLNEYWLDLIGDMDIPENVLILPHTGFNNQDLIKYLDLAVLWNGTSSLELCAQGVPVVMASHFGKHDYPIELIYPESRSDYERIICADEWERPDRQKMERAALLLKYMGTEEVCVPFTYSHRPVTNDPVGVPFWHMDEVEKFLRDGDPHISRLADKFFA
;
A
#
# COMPACT_ATOMS: atom_id res chain seq x y z
N MET A 1 -3.38 31.23 -31.51
CA MET A 1 -4.17 30.32 -32.35
C MET A 1 -4.16 30.77 -33.82
N ALA A 2 -4.99 31.73 -34.27
CA ALA A 2 -5.04 32.15 -35.68
C ALA A 2 -3.68 32.55 -36.30
N ALA A 3 -2.75 33.09 -35.51
CA ALA A 3 -1.41 33.45 -35.97
C ALA A 3 -0.62 32.29 -36.61
N LYS A 4 -0.86 31.03 -36.21
CA LYS A 4 -0.19 29.85 -36.78
C LYS A 4 -0.47 29.68 -38.29
N PHE A 5 -1.64 30.13 -38.76
CA PHE A 5 -2.04 30.05 -40.17
C PHE A 5 -1.56 31.24 -41.02
N PHE A 6 -0.91 32.21 -40.39
CA PHE A 6 -0.39 33.42 -41.04
C PHE A 6 1.10 33.55 -40.75
N ALA A 7 1.86 32.47 -40.94
CA ALA A 7 3.29 32.40 -40.63
C ALA A 7 4.11 33.49 -41.36
N ASP A 8 3.67 33.93 -42.53
CA ASP A 8 4.28 35.00 -43.32
C ASP A 8 4.01 36.41 -42.76
N TYR A 9 3.16 36.55 -41.75
CA TYR A 9 2.74 37.83 -41.19
C TYR A 9 3.08 37.94 -39.70
N ARG A 10 3.46 39.15 -39.28
CA ARG A 10 3.47 39.50 -37.86
C ARG A 10 2.04 39.82 -37.40
N VAL A 11 1.39 38.88 -36.73
CA VAL A 11 -0.03 38.98 -36.38
C VAL A 11 -0.28 39.69 -35.04
N ALA A 12 -1.22 40.63 -35.02
CA ALA A 12 -1.75 41.26 -33.81
C ALA A 12 -3.26 40.95 -33.67
N PHE A 13 -3.69 40.55 -32.46
CA PHE A 13 -5.07 40.14 -32.20
C PHE A 13 -5.90 41.25 -31.54
N ALA A 14 -7.08 41.56 -32.11
CA ALA A 14 -8.05 42.47 -31.51
C ALA A 14 -9.34 41.71 -31.13
N ARG A 15 -9.71 41.74 -29.85
CA ARG A 15 -10.96 41.14 -29.36
C ARG A 15 -12.18 41.85 -29.97
N LYS A 16 -13.29 41.12 -30.12
CA LYS A 16 -14.58 41.63 -30.64
C LYS A 16 -15.00 42.96 -29.99
N ASN A 17 -14.79 43.11 -28.69
CA ASN A 17 -15.22 44.30 -27.94
C ASN A 17 -14.18 45.43 -27.87
N THR A 18 -12.97 45.27 -28.43
CA THR A 18 -11.91 46.30 -28.37
C THR A 18 -12.36 47.61 -29.03
N PRO A 19 -12.49 48.74 -28.31
CA PRO A 19 -13.01 49.99 -28.86
C PRO A 19 -12.23 50.47 -30.10
N TRP A 20 -12.93 51.06 -31.07
CA TRP A 20 -12.32 51.56 -32.31
C TRP A 20 -11.14 52.50 -32.05
N ARG A 21 -11.24 53.37 -31.03
CA ARG A 21 -10.14 54.27 -30.63
C ARG A 21 -8.81 53.54 -30.35
N ILE A 22 -8.88 52.34 -29.76
CA ILE A 22 -7.70 51.53 -29.41
C ILE A 22 -7.16 50.84 -30.67
N GLN A 23 -8.04 50.26 -31.48
CA GLN A 23 -7.65 49.64 -32.76
C GLN A 23 -6.97 50.67 -33.68
N HIS A 24 -7.57 51.85 -33.82
CA HIS A 24 -7.06 52.95 -34.62
C HIS A 24 -5.72 53.50 -34.11
N ALA A 25 -5.55 53.63 -32.79
CA ALA A 25 -4.25 54.00 -32.21
C ALA A 25 -3.17 52.95 -32.51
N GLY A 26 -3.51 51.67 -32.46
CA GLY A 26 -2.63 50.57 -32.87
C GLY A 26 -2.25 50.66 -34.35
N PHE A 27 -3.22 50.88 -35.24
CA PHE A 27 -2.99 51.03 -36.69
C PHE A 27 -2.10 52.23 -37.03
N LYS A 28 -2.17 53.33 -36.27
CA LYS A 28 -1.26 54.47 -36.44
C LYS A 28 0.20 54.11 -36.12
N LYS A 29 0.42 53.27 -35.11
CA LYS A 29 1.77 52.86 -34.69
C LYS A 29 2.35 51.76 -35.60
N HIS A 30 1.49 50.84 -36.02
CA HIS A 30 1.83 49.71 -36.89
C HIS A 30 0.74 49.56 -37.95
N PRO A 31 0.88 50.22 -39.12
CA PRO A 31 -0.09 50.14 -40.21
C PRO A 31 -0.27 48.69 -40.67
N PRO A 32 -1.49 48.14 -40.67
CA PRO A 32 -1.70 46.76 -41.11
C PRO A 32 -1.61 46.66 -42.64
N SER A 33 -0.90 45.65 -43.14
CA SER A 33 -0.90 45.28 -44.56
C SER A 33 -2.09 44.39 -44.94
N LEU A 34 -2.79 43.84 -43.95
CA LEU A 34 -3.95 42.96 -44.08
C LEU A 34 -4.82 43.08 -42.83
N ILE A 35 -6.15 43.10 -42.99
CA ILE A 35 -7.09 42.95 -41.88
C ILE A 35 -7.92 41.68 -42.09
N ALA A 36 -7.75 40.70 -41.20
CA ALA A 36 -8.54 39.47 -41.20
C ALA A 36 -9.68 39.55 -40.18
N PHE A 37 -10.90 39.19 -40.60
CA PHE A 37 -12.08 39.10 -39.73
C PHE A 37 -12.57 37.67 -39.59
N TRP A 38 -12.93 37.26 -38.36
CA TRP A 38 -13.55 35.96 -38.15
C TRP A 38 -15.03 35.99 -38.58
N GLY A 39 -15.37 35.19 -39.60
CA GLY A 39 -16.69 35.15 -40.24
C GLY A 39 -17.15 36.52 -40.72
N MET A 40 -18.41 36.88 -40.39
CA MET A 40 -19.02 38.16 -40.78
C MET A 40 -18.79 39.30 -39.76
N GLN A 41 -17.94 39.09 -38.76
CA GLN A 41 -17.68 40.10 -37.73
C GLN A 41 -16.76 41.20 -38.27
N GLY A 42 -17.30 42.37 -38.63
CA GLY A 42 -16.49 43.52 -39.06
C GLY A 42 -16.91 44.81 -38.34
N LYS A 43 -16.00 45.45 -37.61
CA LYS A 43 -16.27 46.79 -37.04
C LYS A 43 -16.31 47.81 -38.16
N LYS A 44 -17.39 48.58 -38.26
CA LYS A 44 -17.57 49.64 -39.26
C LYS A 44 -16.34 50.55 -39.40
N GLY A 45 -15.73 50.96 -38.27
CA GLY A 45 -14.53 51.79 -38.28
C GLY A 45 -13.30 51.11 -38.92
N ALA A 46 -13.08 49.83 -38.65
CA ALA A 46 -11.95 49.08 -39.21
C ALA A 46 -12.15 48.80 -40.71
N VAL A 47 -13.39 48.51 -41.12
CA VAL A 47 -13.75 48.36 -42.55
C VAL A 47 -13.54 49.68 -43.29
N ALA A 48 -14.08 50.79 -42.78
CA ALA A 48 -13.91 52.11 -43.40
C ALA A 48 -12.43 52.55 -43.45
N TYR A 49 -11.62 52.18 -42.45
CA TYR A 49 -10.18 52.45 -42.46
C TYR A 49 -9.47 51.63 -43.53
N ALA A 50 -9.76 50.33 -43.65
CA ALA A 50 -9.19 49.48 -44.69
C ALA A 50 -9.55 49.97 -46.09
N GLU A 51 -10.82 50.31 -46.33
CA GLU A 51 -11.29 50.88 -47.60
C GLU A 51 -10.57 52.20 -47.94
N ARG A 52 -10.44 53.11 -46.97
CA ARG A 52 -9.75 54.39 -47.17
C ARG A 52 -8.26 54.24 -47.51
N HIS A 53 -7.61 53.18 -47.02
CA HIS A 53 -6.17 52.97 -47.19
C HIS A 53 -5.85 51.81 -48.15
N SER A 54 -6.85 51.31 -48.89
CA SER A 54 -6.70 50.17 -49.83
C SER A 54 -6.06 48.93 -49.19
N ILE A 55 -6.37 48.67 -47.91
CA ILE A 55 -5.86 47.51 -47.18
C ILE A 55 -6.80 46.33 -47.46
N PRO A 56 -6.29 45.17 -47.91
CA PRO A 56 -7.10 43.97 -48.11
C PRO A 56 -7.85 43.56 -46.85
N ILE A 57 -9.11 43.14 -47.03
CA ILE A 57 -9.92 42.53 -45.97
C ILE A 57 -10.12 41.07 -46.32
N TRP A 58 -9.58 40.17 -45.48
CA TRP A 58 -9.83 38.73 -45.60
C TRP A 58 -10.82 38.28 -44.53
N ARG A 59 -11.55 37.21 -44.81
CA ARG A 59 -12.40 36.54 -43.84
C ARG A 59 -11.82 35.18 -43.52
N ILE A 60 -11.84 34.84 -42.24
CA ILE A 60 -11.40 33.54 -41.76
C ILE A 60 -12.51 32.82 -41.01
N GLU A 61 -12.51 31.50 -41.07
CA GLU A 61 -13.36 30.62 -40.28
C GLU A 61 -12.61 29.34 -39.93
N ASP A 62 -13.12 28.55 -39.00
CA ASP A 62 -12.77 27.14 -38.85
C ASP A 62 -12.85 26.42 -40.22
N GLY A 63 -11.83 25.62 -40.54
CA GLY A 63 -11.91 24.71 -41.67
C GLY A 63 -12.90 23.57 -41.44
N PHE A 64 -13.19 22.81 -42.50
CA PHE A 64 -14.22 21.77 -42.47
C PHE A 64 -13.81 20.51 -41.70
N LEU A 65 -12.51 20.29 -41.47
CA LEU A 65 -11.96 19.24 -40.62
C LEU A 65 -11.11 19.87 -39.51
N ARG A 66 -11.67 20.03 -38.30
CA ARG A 66 -11.16 21.01 -37.34
C ARG A 66 -10.36 20.40 -36.18
N SER A 67 -10.97 19.53 -35.39
CA SER A 67 -10.41 19.08 -34.10
C SER A 67 -11.12 17.82 -33.59
N VAL A 68 -10.56 17.14 -32.59
CA VAL A 68 -11.33 16.30 -31.65
C VAL A 68 -11.81 17.21 -30.53
N GLY A 69 -13.12 17.38 -30.40
CA GLY A 69 -13.70 18.38 -29.51
C GLY A 69 -14.11 19.67 -30.22
N LEU A 70 -14.75 20.55 -29.46
CA LEU A 70 -15.56 21.65 -29.99
C LEU A 70 -14.81 22.98 -29.89
N GLY A 71 -15.05 23.88 -30.84
CA GLY A 71 -14.49 25.24 -30.77
C GLY A 71 -14.96 26.03 -29.54
N ALA A 72 -16.18 25.76 -29.06
CA ALA A 72 -16.70 26.35 -27.82
C ALA A 72 -15.92 25.92 -26.57
N ALA A 73 -15.21 24.79 -26.61
CA ALA A 73 -14.32 24.32 -25.56
C ALA A 73 -12.88 24.85 -25.72
N HIS A 74 -12.67 25.84 -26.60
CA HIS A 74 -11.37 26.46 -26.89
C HIS A 74 -10.29 25.50 -27.41
N ILE A 75 -10.68 24.39 -28.03
CA ILE A 75 -9.75 23.47 -28.70
C ILE A 75 -9.13 24.14 -29.93
N ASP A 76 -7.79 24.08 -30.04
CA ASP A 76 -7.01 24.58 -31.17
C ASP A 76 -7.46 23.87 -32.48
N PRO A 77 -7.82 24.60 -33.54
CA PRO A 77 -8.17 24.02 -34.82
C PRO A 77 -6.91 23.60 -35.59
N LEU A 78 -6.99 22.45 -36.28
CA LEU A 78 -6.01 22.00 -37.28
C LEU A 78 -6.15 22.72 -38.61
N SER A 79 -7.31 23.30 -38.89
CA SER A 79 -7.60 23.91 -40.18
C SER A 79 -8.32 25.25 -40.05
N CYS A 80 -8.02 26.14 -40.99
CA CYS A 80 -8.59 27.48 -41.08
C CYS A 80 -8.98 27.76 -42.53
N ALA A 81 -10.26 28.05 -42.77
CA ALA A 81 -10.72 28.59 -44.05
C ALA A 81 -10.28 30.05 -44.14
N ILE A 82 -9.50 30.40 -45.17
CA ILE A 82 -9.03 31.77 -45.41
C ILE A 82 -9.56 32.22 -46.76
N ASP A 83 -10.42 33.23 -46.75
CA ASP A 83 -11.12 33.73 -47.94
C ASP A 83 -10.78 35.20 -48.19
N LYS A 84 -10.27 35.49 -49.38
CA LYS A 84 -9.80 36.81 -49.78
C LYS A 84 -10.88 37.65 -50.46
N THR A 85 -12.05 37.06 -50.73
CA THR A 85 -13.13 37.69 -51.52
C THR A 85 -14.44 37.79 -50.74
N GLY A 86 -14.83 36.71 -50.08
CA GLY A 86 -16.11 36.55 -49.40
C GLY A 86 -15.95 35.61 -48.23
N ILE A 87 -16.92 34.72 -48.00
CA ILE A 87 -16.77 33.56 -47.13
C ILE A 87 -17.74 32.48 -47.61
N TYR A 88 -17.37 31.20 -47.51
CA TYR A 88 -18.07 30.08 -48.14
C TYR A 88 -19.58 29.97 -47.87
N PHE A 89 -20.07 30.51 -46.74
CA PHE A 89 -21.49 30.46 -46.37
C PHE A 89 -22.30 31.70 -46.77
N ASP A 90 -21.67 32.77 -47.27
CA ASP A 90 -22.35 34.00 -47.69
C ASP A 90 -22.83 33.91 -49.15
N ARG A 91 -24.14 33.76 -49.37
CA ARG A 91 -24.70 33.70 -50.73
C ARG A 91 -24.77 35.05 -51.43
N SER A 92 -24.59 36.17 -50.73
CA SER A 92 -24.78 37.51 -51.31
C SER A 92 -23.69 37.91 -52.30
N ARG A 93 -22.54 37.24 -52.28
CA ARG A 93 -21.39 37.52 -53.14
C ARG A 93 -20.59 36.24 -53.43
N PRO A 94 -19.74 36.20 -54.47
CA PRO A 94 -18.81 35.11 -54.67
C PRO A 94 -17.81 34.97 -53.51
N SER A 95 -17.43 33.74 -53.20
CA SER A 95 -16.33 33.39 -52.29
C SER A 95 -15.17 32.78 -53.08
N ASP A 96 -13.99 32.69 -52.48
CA ASP A 96 -12.87 32.00 -53.13
C ASP A 96 -13.20 30.52 -53.37
N LEU A 97 -13.93 29.88 -52.44
CA LEU A 97 -14.40 28.50 -52.63
C LEU A 97 -15.40 28.37 -53.78
N GLU A 98 -16.34 29.31 -53.93
CA GLU A 98 -17.28 29.31 -55.07
C GLU A 98 -16.53 29.40 -56.39
N ARG A 99 -15.47 30.21 -56.47
CA ARG A 99 -14.62 30.31 -57.67
C ARG A 99 -13.81 29.05 -57.92
N LEU A 100 -13.25 28.43 -56.88
CA LEU A 100 -12.51 27.17 -57.00
C LEU A 100 -13.41 26.06 -57.55
N ILE A 101 -14.67 26.00 -57.11
CA ILE A 101 -15.64 25.00 -57.60
C ILE A 101 -16.12 25.33 -59.02
N GLU A 102 -16.54 26.58 -59.27
CA GLU A 102 -17.01 27.00 -60.61
C GLU A 102 -15.93 26.80 -61.67
N GLY A 103 -14.68 27.16 -61.36
CA GLY A 103 -13.54 27.10 -62.27
C GLY A 103 -12.79 25.77 -62.31
N PHE A 104 -13.26 24.73 -61.60
CA PHE A 104 -12.56 23.45 -61.51
C PHE A 104 -12.44 22.76 -62.89
N ASP A 105 -11.22 22.45 -63.30
CA ASP A 105 -10.92 21.79 -64.58
C ASP A 105 -10.37 20.38 -64.33
N ALA A 106 -11.28 19.40 -64.31
CA ALA A 106 -10.94 17.99 -64.05
C ALA A 106 -9.93 17.41 -65.05
N SER A 107 -9.88 17.93 -66.29
CA SER A 107 -8.98 17.43 -67.33
C SER A 107 -7.49 17.67 -67.01
N LYS A 108 -7.21 18.67 -66.17
CA LYS A 108 -5.84 19.05 -65.77
C LYS A 108 -5.48 18.65 -64.36
N GLN A 109 -6.42 18.06 -63.61
CA GLN A 109 -6.31 17.86 -62.16
C GLN A 109 -6.48 16.39 -61.74
N GLY A 110 -6.10 15.44 -62.60
CA GLY A 110 -6.23 14.01 -62.33
C GLY A 110 -5.54 13.53 -61.04
N ASP A 111 -4.35 14.04 -60.72
CA ASP A 111 -3.65 13.74 -59.46
C ASP A 111 -4.42 14.27 -58.23
N LEU A 112 -4.95 15.49 -58.32
CA LEU A 112 -5.72 16.10 -57.25
C LEU A 112 -7.03 15.33 -57.00
N LEU A 113 -7.68 14.82 -58.05
CA LEU A 113 -8.87 13.99 -57.93
C LEU A 113 -8.56 12.62 -57.28
N ARG A 114 -7.44 11.98 -57.64
CA ARG A 114 -6.97 10.77 -56.93
C ARG A 114 -6.69 11.04 -55.45
N ARG A 115 -6.07 12.17 -55.15
CA ARG A 115 -5.82 12.63 -53.77
C ARG A 115 -7.13 12.86 -53.02
N ALA A 116 -8.11 13.50 -53.67
CA ALA A 116 -9.45 13.70 -53.12
C ALA A 116 -10.13 12.38 -52.79
N ASP A 117 -10.11 11.39 -53.69
CA ASP A 117 -10.68 10.05 -53.44
C ASP A 117 -10.02 9.33 -52.26
N LYS A 118 -8.69 9.41 -52.16
CA LYS A 118 -7.93 8.85 -51.04
C LYS A 118 -8.36 9.49 -49.72
N CYS A 119 -8.39 10.82 -49.65
CA CYS A 119 -8.78 11.56 -48.44
C CYS A 119 -10.26 11.36 -48.08
N MET A 120 -11.17 11.33 -49.05
CA MET A 120 -12.58 11.00 -48.84
C MET A 120 -12.74 9.58 -48.28
N SER A 121 -11.94 8.62 -48.76
CA SER A 121 -11.96 7.24 -48.27
C SER A 121 -11.44 7.16 -46.83
N LEU A 122 -10.37 7.88 -46.49
CA LEU A 122 -9.88 7.98 -45.11
C LEU A 122 -10.91 8.60 -44.16
N ILE A 123 -11.51 9.74 -44.54
CA ILE A 123 -12.52 10.43 -43.73
C ILE A 123 -13.73 9.52 -43.48
N ARG A 124 -14.17 8.75 -44.49
CA ARG A 124 -15.28 7.80 -44.34
C ARG A 124 -14.88 6.60 -43.47
N HIS A 125 -13.72 6.01 -43.73
CA HIS A 125 -13.24 4.82 -43.01
C HIS A 125 -13.10 5.10 -41.51
N TYR A 126 -12.53 6.24 -41.14
CA TYR A 126 -12.32 6.64 -39.75
C TYR A 126 -13.47 7.45 -39.14
N ASN A 127 -14.58 7.61 -39.89
CA ASN A 127 -15.74 8.40 -39.50
C ASN A 127 -15.36 9.80 -38.96
N LEU A 128 -14.57 10.53 -39.74
CA LEU A 128 -14.18 11.89 -39.39
C LEU A 128 -15.30 12.88 -39.76
N THR A 129 -15.43 13.92 -38.94
CA THR A 129 -16.37 15.04 -39.07
C THR A 129 -15.66 16.33 -38.66
N LYS A 130 -16.33 17.49 -38.70
CA LYS A 130 -15.70 18.75 -38.24
C LYS A 130 -15.09 18.65 -36.84
N TYR A 131 -15.80 18.06 -35.87
CA TYR A 131 -15.40 18.08 -34.44
C TYR A 131 -15.01 16.73 -33.86
N ASN A 132 -15.17 15.62 -34.58
CA ASN A 132 -14.66 14.28 -34.19
C ASN A 132 -14.92 13.87 -32.74
N VAL A 133 -15.99 14.36 -32.12
CA VAL A 133 -16.36 14.02 -30.74
C VAL A 133 -16.86 12.59 -30.71
N SER A 134 -16.30 11.74 -29.85
CA SER A 134 -16.74 10.37 -29.66
C SER A 134 -18.17 10.37 -29.11
N GLN A 135 -19.13 9.86 -29.89
CA GLN A 135 -20.53 9.79 -29.51
C GLN A 135 -20.86 8.35 -29.11
N ASN A 136 -20.91 8.10 -27.80
CA ASN A 136 -21.02 6.74 -27.22
C ASN A 136 -22.43 6.13 -27.27
N VAL A 137 -23.42 6.86 -27.80
CA VAL A 137 -24.80 6.37 -27.86
C VAL A 137 -25.01 5.62 -29.17
N LYS A 138 -24.87 4.29 -29.12
CA LYS A 138 -25.38 3.42 -30.19
C LYS A 138 -26.89 3.66 -30.33
N LEU A 139 -27.39 3.69 -31.56
CA LEU A 139 -28.80 3.84 -31.93
C LEU A 139 -29.66 2.63 -31.49
N LYS A 140 -29.70 2.34 -30.19
CA LYS A 140 -30.52 1.27 -29.59
C LYS A 140 -31.99 1.65 -29.45
N GLU A 141 -32.31 2.95 -29.52
CA GLU A 141 -33.64 3.50 -29.24
C GLU A 141 -34.53 3.70 -30.48
N LEU A 142 -33.99 3.63 -31.70
CA LEU A 142 -34.85 3.57 -32.87
C LEU A 142 -35.37 2.15 -33.05
N HIS A 143 -36.66 1.94 -32.80
CA HIS A 143 -37.32 0.66 -33.06
C HIS A 143 -37.04 0.20 -34.50
N PRO A 144 -36.79 -1.10 -34.77
CA PRO A 144 -36.68 -1.59 -36.13
C PRO A 144 -37.93 -1.22 -36.93
N SER A 145 -37.74 -0.50 -38.03
CA SER A 145 -38.85 -0.12 -38.93
C SER A 145 -38.60 -0.64 -40.33
N ARG A 146 -39.69 -0.96 -41.02
CA ARG A 146 -39.68 -1.29 -42.45
C ARG A 146 -39.99 -0.05 -43.32
N ARG A 147 -40.30 1.09 -42.70
CA ARG A 147 -40.55 2.35 -43.41
C ARG A 147 -39.23 3.03 -43.76
N ARG A 148 -39.24 3.76 -44.87
CA ARG A 148 -38.16 4.68 -45.25
C ARG A 148 -37.96 5.71 -44.13
N ARG A 149 -36.72 6.17 -43.92
CA ARG A 149 -36.41 7.16 -42.89
C ARG A 149 -35.82 8.44 -43.46
N VAL A 150 -36.32 9.56 -42.96
CA VAL A 150 -35.88 10.90 -43.34
C VAL A 150 -35.31 11.59 -42.12
N LEU A 151 -34.08 12.12 -42.23
CA LEU A 151 -33.43 12.89 -41.17
C LEU A 151 -33.55 14.38 -41.44
N VAL A 152 -34.01 15.14 -40.47
CA VAL A 152 -33.99 16.61 -40.48
C VAL A 152 -32.89 17.09 -39.53
N ILE A 153 -31.93 17.86 -40.06
CA ILE A 153 -30.80 18.39 -39.29
C ILE A 153 -31.16 19.77 -38.75
N GLY A 154 -31.26 19.89 -37.42
CA GLY A 154 -31.45 21.15 -36.73
C GLY A 154 -30.16 21.98 -36.69
N GLN A 155 -30.31 23.30 -36.80
CA GLN A 155 -29.24 24.29 -36.64
C GLN A 155 -29.67 25.41 -35.69
N VAL A 156 -28.72 26.16 -35.15
CA VAL A 156 -29.04 27.41 -34.43
C VAL A 156 -29.60 28.42 -35.44
N GLU A 157 -30.87 28.82 -35.34
CA GLU A 157 -31.51 29.67 -36.36
C GLU A 157 -30.89 31.09 -36.47
N SER A 158 -30.11 31.50 -35.48
CA SER A 158 -29.34 32.76 -35.50
C SER A 158 -27.94 32.64 -36.10
N ASP A 159 -27.53 31.45 -36.57
CA ASP A 159 -26.22 31.19 -37.16
C ASP A 159 -25.96 32.07 -38.40
N ALA A 160 -24.72 32.52 -38.57
CA ALA A 160 -24.32 33.32 -39.71
C ALA A 160 -24.54 32.57 -41.04
N SER A 161 -24.32 31.26 -41.08
CA SER A 161 -24.56 30.44 -42.27
C SER A 161 -26.03 30.39 -42.67
N ILE A 162 -26.99 30.50 -41.74
CA ILE A 162 -28.42 30.63 -42.09
C ILE A 162 -28.69 32.07 -42.52
N LYS A 163 -28.26 33.03 -41.71
CA LYS A 163 -28.52 34.46 -41.95
C LYS A 163 -28.02 34.95 -43.30
N TYR A 164 -26.84 34.47 -43.73
CA TYR A 164 -26.19 34.87 -44.97
C TYR A 164 -26.27 33.81 -46.06
N GLY A 165 -26.69 32.58 -45.74
CA GLY A 165 -26.78 31.47 -46.70
C GLY A 165 -28.20 31.15 -47.14
N ALA A 166 -29.25 31.64 -46.48
CA ALA A 166 -30.64 31.37 -46.86
C ALA A 166 -31.35 32.65 -47.35
N LYS A 167 -31.96 32.60 -48.54
CA LYS A 167 -32.79 33.70 -49.08
C LYS A 167 -34.14 33.76 -48.36
N VAL A 168 -34.75 32.61 -48.12
CA VAL A 168 -35.99 32.45 -47.36
C VAL A 168 -35.65 32.01 -45.94
N LYS A 169 -36.35 32.58 -44.95
CA LYS A 169 -36.16 32.19 -43.54
C LYS A 169 -37.12 31.05 -43.22
N TYR A 170 -36.57 29.86 -43.04
CA TYR A 170 -37.28 28.71 -42.47
C TYR A 170 -36.84 28.52 -41.03
N SER A 171 -37.79 28.20 -40.16
CA SER A 171 -37.49 27.68 -38.82
C SER A 171 -37.10 26.19 -38.91
N ASN A 172 -36.51 25.63 -37.86
CA ASN A 172 -36.24 24.19 -37.81
C ASN A 172 -37.57 23.39 -37.89
N ASN A 173 -38.63 23.86 -37.22
CA ASN A 173 -39.95 23.20 -37.26
C ASN A 173 -40.57 23.24 -38.65
N ASP A 174 -40.40 24.32 -39.42
CA ASP A 174 -40.89 24.39 -40.80
C ASP A 174 -40.23 23.33 -41.67
N LEU A 175 -38.92 23.13 -41.50
CA LEU A 175 -38.18 22.11 -42.23
C LEU A 175 -38.68 20.69 -41.89
N VAL A 176 -39.03 20.44 -40.62
CA VAL A 176 -39.65 19.17 -40.21
C VAL A 176 -41.02 18.96 -40.86
N ARG A 177 -41.88 19.99 -40.83
CA ARG A 177 -43.22 19.93 -41.44
C ARG A 177 -43.14 19.68 -42.95
N ILE A 178 -42.20 20.33 -43.63
CA ILE A 178 -41.97 20.12 -45.06
C ILE A 178 -41.48 18.69 -45.32
N ALA A 179 -40.48 18.22 -44.57
CA ALA A 179 -39.96 16.85 -44.71
C ALA A 179 -41.05 15.80 -44.49
N HIS A 180 -41.95 16.02 -43.52
CA HIS A 180 -43.11 15.15 -43.29
C HIS A 180 -44.09 15.18 -44.46
N SER A 181 -44.49 16.37 -44.93
CA SER A 181 -45.45 16.51 -46.04
C SER A 181 -44.96 15.90 -47.37
N GLU A 182 -43.64 15.89 -47.59
CA GLU A 182 -43.05 15.33 -48.81
C GLU A 182 -42.79 13.82 -48.73
N ASN A 183 -42.88 13.25 -47.53
CA ASN A 183 -42.60 11.85 -47.25
C ASN A 183 -43.63 11.29 -46.26
N GLU A 184 -44.92 11.37 -46.61
CA GLU A 184 -46.04 10.95 -45.74
C GLU A 184 -45.97 9.47 -45.32
N ASP A 185 -45.31 8.63 -46.11
CA ASP A 185 -45.10 7.20 -45.87
C ASP A 185 -43.83 6.88 -45.06
N ALA A 186 -42.99 7.88 -44.78
CA ALA A 186 -41.70 7.72 -44.12
C ALA A 186 -41.74 8.09 -42.63
N GLU A 187 -40.81 7.53 -41.87
CA GLU A 187 -40.51 8.01 -40.52
C GLU A 187 -39.61 9.24 -40.58
N VAL A 188 -40.10 10.37 -40.08
CA VAL A 188 -39.30 11.58 -39.93
C VAL A 188 -38.57 11.56 -38.60
N ILE A 189 -37.25 11.66 -38.65
CA ILE A 189 -36.36 11.77 -37.51
C ILE A 189 -35.83 13.21 -37.50
N TYR A 190 -36.05 13.92 -36.40
CA TYR A 190 -35.51 15.26 -36.22
C TYR A 190 -34.37 15.22 -35.21
N LYS A 191 -33.19 15.71 -35.61
CA LYS A 191 -32.03 15.92 -34.72
C LYS A 191 -31.88 17.41 -34.44
N PRO A 192 -32.38 17.92 -33.30
CA PRO A 192 -32.19 19.31 -32.92
C PRO A 192 -30.70 19.61 -32.68
N HIS A 193 -30.31 20.88 -32.86
CA HIS A 193 -28.96 21.30 -32.50
C HIS A 193 -28.83 21.39 -30.97
N ARG A 194 -27.79 20.76 -30.40
CA ARG A 194 -27.60 20.68 -28.94
C ARG A 194 -27.58 22.05 -28.24
N ASP A 195 -27.01 23.09 -28.87
CA ASP A 195 -26.92 24.43 -28.26
C ASP A 195 -28.30 25.10 -28.12
N VAL A 196 -29.29 24.64 -28.89
CA VAL A 196 -30.70 25.04 -28.76
C VAL A 196 -31.36 24.24 -27.63
N LEU A 197 -31.17 22.90 -27.59
CA LEU A 197 -31.70 22.04 -26.52
C LEU A 197 -31.13 22.39 -25.13
N GLY A 198 -29.86 22.77 -25.05
CA GLY A 198 -29.18 23.16 -23.81
C GLY A 198 -29.46 24.59 -23.33
N GLY A 199 -30.32 25.34 -24.03
CA GLY A 199 -30.69 26.71 -23.66
C GLY A 199 -29.56 27.75 -23.82
N HIS A 200 -28.50 27.42 -24.54
CA HIS A 200 -27.34 28.32 -24.76
C HIS A 200 -27.59 29.35 -25.88
N ARG A 201 -28.65 29.17 -26.65
CA ARG A 201 -29.12 30.06 -27.73
C ARG A 201 -30.62 30.21 -27.66
N ASP A 202 -31.13 31.34 -28.14
CA ASP A 202 -32.57 31.61 -28.19
C ASP A 202 -33.28 30.52 -29.02
N ALA A 203 -34.27 29.87 -28.41
CA ALA A 203 -35.10 28.86 -29.08
C ALA A 203 -36.16 29.55 -29.93
N ILE A 204 -35.89 29.69 -31.23
CA ILE A 204 -36.85 30.25 -32.20
C ILE A 204 -37.91 29.19 -32.58
N SER A 205 -37.53 27.91 -32.58
CA SER A 205 -38.44 26.77 -32.79
C SER A 205 -38.57 25.94 -31.51
N ASP A 206 -39.76 25.38 -31.27
CA ASP A 206 -40.01 24.44 -30.18
C ASP A 206 -40.24 23.03 -30.73
N PRO A 207 -39.32 22.07 -30.51
CA PRO A 207 -39.46 20.70 -30.98
C PRO A 207 -40.77 20.02 -30.52
N ARG A 208 -41.38 20.47 -29.40
CA ARG A 208 -42.65 19.91 -28.91
C ARG A 208 -43.82 20.11 -29.88
N GLU A 209 -43.78 21.14 -30.72
CA GLU A 209 -44.83 21.43 -31.71
C GLU A 209 -44.81 20.50 -32.94
N ILE A 210 -43.78 19.67 -33.07
CA ILE A 210 -43.63 18.72 -34.19
C ILE A 210 -43.43 17.28 -33.70
N ALA A 211 -43.63 17.04 -32.40
CA ALA A 211 -43.42 15.73 -31.77
C ALA A 211 -44.44 14.67 -32.20
N ASP A 212 -45.59 15.11 -32.72
CA ASP A 212 -46.66 14.27 -33.29
C ASP A 212 -46.32 13.77 -34.70
N ILE A 213 -45.45 14.47 -35.42
CA ILE A 213 -45.08 14.16 -36.82
C ILE A 213 -43.62 13.73 -37.01
N ALA A 214 -42.78 13.84 -35.99
CA ALA A 214 -41.38 13.45 -36.05
C ALA A 214 -40.85 12.85 -34.74
N THR A 215 -39.97 11.86 -34.87
CA THR A 215 -39.20 11.30 -33.76
C THR A 215 -38.02 12.23 -33.45
N ILE A 216 -38.05 12.86 -32.28
CA ILE A 216 -37.04 13.83 -31.85
C ILE A 216 -35.91 13.10 -31.11
N ILE A 217 -34.69 13.15 -31.65
CA ILE A 217 -33.52 12.54 -31.03
C ILE A 217 -32.68 13.59 -30.28
N SER A 218 -32.78 13.60 -28.95
CA SER A 218 -32.09 14.56 -28.08
C SER A 218 -30.69 14.14 -27.62
N GLY A 219 -30.22 12.93 -28.00
CA GLY A 219 -28.92 12.39 -27.61
C GLY A 219 -27.76 12.73 -28.56
N ASP A 220 -26.54 12.57 -28.05
CA ASP A 220 -25.29 12.61 -28.83
C ASP A 220 -25.09 11.24 -29.51
N TYR A 221 -25.77 11.07 -30.65
CA TYR A 221 -25.67 9.93 -31.56
C TYR A 221 -24.56 10.08 -32.59
N ASP A 222 -23.74 9.03 -32.76
CA ASP A 222 -22.76 8.97 -33.83
C ASP A 222 -23.41 9.31 -35.18
N PHE A 223 -22.86 10.31 -35.86
CA PHE A 223 -23.49 10.86 -37.06
C PHE A 223 -23.50 9.86 -38.20
N GLN A 224 -22.48 8.99 -38.32
CA GLN A 224 -22.47 7.97 -39.35
C GLN A 224 -23.46 6.85 -39.05
N GLU A 225 -23.58 6.41 -37.80
CA GLU A 225 -24.62 5.45 -37.41
C GLU A 225 -26.02 6.01 -37.71
N LEU A 226 -26.25 7.30 -37.43
CA LEU A 226 -27.51 7.96 -37.77
C LEU A 226 -27.74 8.02 -39.28
N LEU A 227 -26.70 8.35 -40.05
CA LEU A 227 -26.78 8.36 -41.51
C LEU A 227 -27.03 6.95 -42.06
N ASN A 228 -26.43 5.91 -41.50
CA ASN A 228 -26.67 4.52 -41.89
C ASN A 228 -28.14 4.11 -41.73
N ALA A 229 -28.84 4.71 -40.76
CA ALA A 229 -30.25 4.43 -40.47
C ALA A 229 -31.27 5.25 -41.29
N VAL A 230 -30.83 6.18 -42.15
CA VAL A 230 -31.73 7.07 -42.92
C VAL A 230 -31.42 7.05 -44.41
N ASP A 231 -32.43 7.35 -45.23
CA ASP A 231 -32.34 7.33 -46.70
C ASP A 231 -32.18 8.73 -47.30
N HIS A 232 -32.68 9.75 -46.61
CA HIS A 232 -32.75 11.13 -47.09
C HIS A 232 -32.52 12.10 -45.94
N VAL A 233 -31.72 13.14 -46.19
CA VAL A 233 -31.41 14.20 -45.22
C VAL A 233 -31.99 15.53 -45.70
N TYR A 234 -32.63 16.28 -44.79
CA TYR A 234 -33.12 17.63 -44.98
C TYR A 234 -32.28 18.58 -44.12
N THR A 235 -31.82 19.68 -44.71
CA THR A 235 -30.97 20.67 -44.04
C THR A 235 -31.20 22.08 -44.59
N LEU A 236 -30.92 23.10 -43.77
CA LEU A 236 -30.86 24.49 -44.24
C LEU A 236 -29.52 24.77 -44.90
N THR A 237 -28.46 24.88 -44.08
CA THR A 237 -27.12 25.27 -44.54
C THR A 237 -26.00 24.50 -43.82
N SER A 238 -26.34 23.49 -43.01
CA SER A 238 -25.38 22.78 -42.15
C SER A 238 -24.28 22.11 -42.97
N LEU A 239 -23.04 22.12 -42.45
CA LEU A 239 -21.95 21.31 -43.00
C LEU A 239 -22.28 19.82 -42.98
N MET A 240 -23.08 19.37 -42.01
CA MET A 240 -23.54 17.98 -41.92
C MET A 240 -24.33 17.54 -43.17
N GLY A 241 -24.92 18.49 -43.91
CA GLY A 241 -25.50 18.20 -45.23
C GLY A 241 -24.44 17.76 -46.24
N PHE A 242 -23.30 18.43 -46.32
CA PHE A 242 -22.20 17.99 -47.18
C PHE A 242 -21.60 16.67 -46.70
N GLU A 243 -21.43 16.50 -45.39
CA GLU A 243 -20.95 15.23 -44.81
C GLU A 243 -21.90 14.05 -45.10
N SER A 244 -23.20 14.32 -45.31
CA SER A 244 -24.19 13.35 -45.76
C SER A 244 -24.04 13.01 -47.25
N VAL A 245 -23.78 14.02 -48.10
CA VAL A 245 -23.45 13.81 -49.53
C VAL A 245 -22.17 12.98 -49.65
N LEU A 246 -21.14 13.26 -48.84
CA LEU A 246 -19.88 12.49 -48.82
C LEU A 246 -20.10 11.00 -48.51
N ARG A 247 -21.18 10.66 -47.82
CA ARG A 247 -21.58 9.29 -47.46
C ARG A 247 -22.70 8.73 -48.36
N GLY A 248 -22.94 9.37 -49.51
CA GLY A 248 -23.86 8.88 -50.54
C GLY A 248 -25.34 9.04 -50.21
N LYS A 249 -25.71 9.92 -49.27
CA LYS A 249 -27.12 10.16 -48.92
C LYS A 249 -27.74 11.19 -49.85
N LYS A 250 -29.03 11.03 -50.15
CA LYS A 250 -29.83 12.07 -50.80
C LYS A 250 -30.01 13.24 -49.84
N VAL A 251 -29.73 14.46 -50.27
CA VAL A 251 -29.82 15.65 -49.41
C VAL A 251 -30.67 16.73 -50.09
N SER A 252 -31.73 17.16 -49.42
CA SER A 252 -32.53 18.33 -49.81
C SER A 252 -32.09 19.55 -49.01
N VAL A 253 -31.81 20.65 -49.70
CA VAL A 253 -31.18 21.85 -49.13
C VAL A 253 -32.09 23.05 -49.31
N PHE A 254 -32.44 23.70 -48.19
CA PHE A 254 -33.37 24.84 -48.14
C PHE A 254 -32.68 26.20 -47.97
N GLY A 255 -31.35 26.21 -47.98
CA GLY A 255 -30.52 27.40 -48.17
C GLY A 255 -29.61 27.25 -49.39
N GLU A 256 -28.54 28.05 -49.43
CA GLU A 256 -27.52 28.01 -50.48
C GLU A 256 -26.10 27.87 -49.86
N PRO A 257 -25.84 26.83 -49.03
CA PRO A 257 -24.51 26.56 -48.51
C PRO A 257 -23.52 26.27 -49.64
N PHE A 258 -22.22 26.25 -49.35
CA PHE A 258 -21.17 26.18 -50.39
C PHE A 258 -21.30 24.97 -51.34
N TYR A 259 -21.92 23.87 -50.90
CA TYR A 259 -22.06 22.63 -51.65
C TYR A 259 -23.38 22.52 -52.46
N ALA A 260 -24.29 23.47 -52.32
CA ALA A 260 -25.54 23.55 -53.09
C ALA A 260 -25.33 24.23 -54.44
N GLY A 261 -26.15 23.92 -55.44
CA GLY A 261 -26.14 24.50 -56.79
C GLY A 261 -25.32 23.71 -57.83
N TRP A 262 -24.46 22.81 -57.37
CA TRP A 262 -23.50 22.07 -58.22
C TRP A 262 -24.04 20.77 -58.82
N GLY A 263 -25.28 20.39 -58.48
CA GLY A 263 -25.88 19.11 -58.89
C GLY A 263 -25.64 17.95 -57.92
N LEU A 264 -25.11 18.22 -56.73
CA LEU A 264 -24.90 17.21 -55.67
C LEU A 264 -26.13 17.03 -54.75
N THR A 265 -27.05 17.98 -54.76
CA THR A 265 -28.15 18.10 -53.80
C THR A 265 -29.46 18.47 -54.51
N ASP A 266 -30.57 18.17 -53.85
CA ASP A 266 -31.90 18.66 -54.22
C ASP A 266 -32.10 20.08 -53.66
N ASP A 267 -31.70 21.07 -54.46
CA ASP A 267 -31.67 22.48 -54.06
C ASP A 267 -33.04 23.13 -54.20
N ARG A 268 -33.62 23.60 -53.09
CA ARG A 268 -34.93 24.29 -53.10
C ARG A 268 -34.84 25.75 -53.51
N HIS A 269 -33.61 26.26 -53.63
CA HIS A 269 -33.33 27.59 -54.14
C HIS A 269 -32.21 27.51 -55.17
N LYS A 270 -32.46 28.12 -56.34
CA LYS A 270 -31.47 28.19 -57.43
C LYS A 270 -30.51 29.36 -57.20
N SER A 271 -29.21 29.08 -57.32
CA SER A 271 -28.19 30.12 -57.43
C SER A 271 -27.96 30.47 -58.90
N GLU A 272 -28.01 31.76 -59.23
CA GLU A 272 -27.76 32.23 -60.60
C GLU A 272 -26.26 32.29 -60.94
N ARG A 273 -25.38 32.32 -59.93
CA ARG A 273 -23.92 32.41 -60.13
C ARG A 273 -23.23 31.07 -60.28
N ARG A 274 -23.82 30.00 -59.72
CA ARG A 274 -23.28 28.64 -59.74
C ARG A 274 -23.83 27.92 -60.95
N THR A 275 -23.11 27.97 -62.07
CA THR A 275 -23.62 27.50 -63.36
C THR A 275 -23.06 26.14 -63.75
N ALA A 276 -21.87 25.81 -63.27
CA ALA A 276 -21.26 24.51 -63.51
C ALA A 276 -21.96 23.36 -62.75
N LYS A 277 -21.94 22.17 -63.34
CA LYS A 277 -22.20 20.91 -62.63
C LYS A 277 -20.87 20.30 -62.22
N ARG A 278 -20.78 19.87 -60.96
CA ARG A 278 -19.54 19.33 -60.38
C ARG A 278 -19.78 18.00 -59.69
N THR A 279 -18.80 17.12 -59.80
CA THR A 279 -18.80 15.84 -59.08
C THR A 279 -18.48 16.09 -57.60
N LEU A 280 -18.82 15.11 -56.75
CA LEU A 280 -18.50 15.18 -55.32
C LEU A 280 -16.98 15.31 -55.09
N GLN A 281 -16.19 14.62 -55.91
CA GLN A 281 -14.73 14.63 -55.86
C GLN A 281 -14.16 16.02 -56.16
N GLU A 282 -14.70 16.71 -57.18
CA GLU A 282 -14.29 18.07 -57.56
C GLU A 282 -14.64 19.07 -56.45
N VAL A 283 -15.86 19.00 -55.91
CA VAL A 283 -16.27 19.88 -54.79
C VAL A 283 -15.45 19.59 -53.53
N PHE A 284 -15.16 18.32 -53.24
CA PHE A 284 -14.31 17.95 -52.11
C PHE A 284 -12.87 18.43 -52.29
N ALA A 285 -12.28 18.27 -53.47
CA ALA A 285 -10.92 18.76 -53.76
C ALA A 285 -10.83 20.27 -53.53
N ALA A 286 -11.80 21.04 -54.05
CA ALA A 286 -11.86 22.47 -53.80
C ALA A 286 -12.04 22.80 -52.30
N ALA A 287 -12.99 22.14 -51.63
CA ALA A 287 -13.40 22.50 -50.27
C ALA A 287 -12.46 22.01 -49.16
N TYR A 288 -11.89 20.81 -49.27
CA TYR A 288 -11.09 20.19 -48.22
C TYR A 288 -9.58 20.23 -48.51
N ILE A 289 -9.14 20.32 -49.76
CA ILE A 289 -7.71 20.31 -50.12
C ILE A 289 -7.23 21.73 -50.44
N LEU A 290 -7.89 22.44 -51.36
CA LEU A 290 -7.39 23.71 -51.89
C LEU A 290 -7.74 24.95 -51.05
N TYR A 291 -8.92 24.95 -50.43
CA TYR A 291 -9.46 26.13 -49.76
C TYR A 291 -8.94 26.38 -48.33
N PRO A 292 -8.94 25.39 -47.41
CA PRO A 292 -8.47 25.59 -46.05
C PRO A 292 -6.94 25.44 -45.95
N ALA A 293 -6.33 26.21 -45.06
CA ALA A 293 -4.96 26.01 -44.62
C ALA A 293 -4.94 25.04 -43.43
N TYR A 294 -4.01 24.07 -43.43
CA TYR A 294 -3.80 23.13 -42.33
C TYR A 294 -2.55 23.48 -41.52
N CYS A 295 -2.58 23.21 -40.21
CA CYS A 295 -1.45 23.40 -39.32
C CYS A 295 -1.31 22.21 -38.36
N VAL A 296 -0.25 21.41 -38.52
CA VAL A 296 -0.02 20.16 -37.77
C VAL A 296 1.45 20.11 -37.31
N GLY A 297 1.70 20.01 -36.01
CA GLY A 297 3.02 19.68 -35.46
C GLY A 297 4.14 20.60 -35.94
N SER A 298 5.31 20.01 -36.23
CA SER A 298 6.50 20.72 -36.72
C SER A 298 6.35 21.25 -38.15
N ARG A 299 5.40 20.71 -38.95
CA ARG A 299 5.13 21.21 -40.31
C ARG A 299 4.47 22.58 -40.33
N GLY A 300 3.80 22.98 -39.24
CA GLY A 300 3.11 24.28 -39.18
C GLY A 300 2.16 24.46 -40.36
N ALA A 301 2.10 25.66 -40.94
CA ALA A 301 1.23 25.99 -42.08
C ALA A 301 1.58 25.27 -43.40
N ALA A 302 2.68 24.50 -43.46
CA ALA A 302 3.01 23.62 -44.58
C ALA A 302 2.35 22.23 -44.46
N ALA A 303 1.54 22.01 -43.42
CA ALA A 303 0.74 20.81 -43.31
C ALA A 303 -0.35 20.76 -44.39
N GLU A 304 -0.83 19.54 -44.64
CA GLU A 304 -1.75 19.18 -45.71
C GLU A 304 -2.92 18.41 -45.08
N LEU A 305 -4.01 18.20 -45.82
CA LEU A 305 -5.20 17.51 -45.30
C LEU A 305 -4.88 16.13 -44.70
N GLU A 306 -3.99 15.35 -45.31
CA GLU A 306 -3.60 14.02 -44.87
C GLU A 306 -2.94 14.04 -43.48
N HIS A 307 -2.08 15.02 -43.22
CA HIS A 307 -1.47 15.21 -41.90
C HIS A 307 -2.54 15.49 -40.84
N ALA A 308 -3.55 16.32 -41.19
CA ALA A 308 -4.65 16.60 -40.28
C ALA A 308 -5.55 15.37 -40.07
N ILE A 309 -5.79 14.57 -41.11
CA ILE A 309 -6.50 13.29 -41.02
C ILE A 309 -5.76 12.36 -40.05
N LEU A 310 -4.47 12.11 -40.26
CA LEU A 310 -3.69 11.20 -39.39
C LEU A 310 -3.68 11.67 -37.94
N ALA A 311 -3.44 12.97 -37.69
CA ALA A 311 -3.47 13.51 -36.34
C ALA A 311 -4.84 13.32 -35.65
N LEU A 312 -5.94 13.57 -36.38
CA LEU A 312 -7.29 13.38 -35.84
C LEU A 312 -7.65 11.91 -35.62
N VAL A 313 -7.19 11.02 -36.50
CA VAL A 313 -7.37 9.57 -36.32
C VAL A 313 -6.69 9.13 -35.03
N LEU A 314 -5.39 9.41 -34.87
CA LEU A 314 -4.64 9.05 -33.68
C LEU A 314 -5.27 9.64 -32.40
N GLU A 315 -5.64 10.93 -32.45
CA GLU A 315 -6.29 11.61 -31.32
C GLU A 315 -7.65 10.98 -30.96
N LYS A 316 -8.46 10.65 -31.95
CA LYS A 316 -9.75 9.98 -31.76
C LYS A 316 -9.60 8.59 -31.13
N TYR A 317 -8.48 7.90 -31.37
CA TYR A 317 -8.16 6.59 -30.81
C TYR A 317 -7.30 6.63 -29.54
N GLY A 318 -7.20 7.79 -28.89
CA GLY A 318 -6.64 7.93 -27.53
C GLY A 318 -5.23 8.51 -27.46
N THR A 319 -4.57 8.75 -28.59
CA THR A 319 -3.24 9.40 -28.58
C THR A 319 -3.36 10.88 -28.20
N PRO A 320 -2.60 11.38 -27.21
CA PRO A 320 -2.61 12.80 -26.87
C PRO A 320 -2.27 13.69 -28.05
N ARG A 321 -2.92 14.85 -28.11
CA ARG A 321 -2.88 15.73 -29.27
C ARG A 321 -1.46 16.08 -29.75
N ALA A 322 -0.57 16.43 -28.82
CA ALA A 322 0.80 16.80 -29.15
C ALA A 322 1.57 15.66 -29.84
N LEU A 323 1.40 14.43 -29.35
CA LEU A 323 2.02 13.24 -29.95
C LEU A 323 1.39 12.91 -31.31
N ALA A 324 0.07 12.99 -31.42
CA ALA A 324 -0.63 12.76 -32.68
C ALA A 324 -0.18 13.73 -33.79
N GLU A 325 -0.01 15.02 -33.46
CA GLU A 325 0.53 16.01 -34.39
C GLU A 325 1.99 15.74 -34.77
N GLN A 326 2.80 15.27 -33.82
CA GLN A 326 4.21 14.95 -34.04
C GLN A 326 4.40 13.74 -34.96
N ILE A 327 3.67 12.64 -34.68
CA ILE A 327 3.64 11.45 -35.54
C ILE A 327 3.15 11.84 -36.93
N ALA A 328 2.07 12.62 -37.02
CA ALA A 328 1.56 13.06 -38.31
C ALA A 328 2.57 13.92 -39.08
N SER A 329 3.32 14.80 -38.41
CA SER A 329 4.32 15.64 -39.05
C SER A 329 5.55 14.89 -39.58
N HIS A 330 5.85 13.70 -39.03
CA HIS A 330 7.00 12.86 -39.44
C HIS A 330 6.84 12.31 -40.88
N PHE A 331 5.64 11.88 -41.24
CA PHE A 331 5.38 11.29 -42.55
C PHE A 331 5.15 12.35 -43.62
N GLU A 332 5.49 12.02 -44.86
CA GLU A 332 5.08 12.80 -46.02
C GLU A 332 3.59 12.56 -46.34
N HIS A 333 2.87 13.60 -46.75
CA HIS A 333 1.42 13.53 -47.01
C HIS A 333 1.02 12.38 -47.97
N HIS A 334 1.83 12.08 -48.97
CA HIS A 334 1.54 11.03 -49.95
C HIS A 334 1.67 9.62 -49.36
N ALA A 335 2.48 9.43 -48.30
CA ALA A 335 2.64 8.16 -47.58
C ALA A 335 1.50 7.87 -46.60
N ILE A 336 0.69 8.87 -46.23
CA ILE A 336 -0.41 8.71 -45.28
C ILE A 336 -1.61 8.08 -45.98
N ASP A 337 -1.86 6.79 -45.75
CA ASP A 337 -3.00 6.05 -46.27
C ASP A 337 -3.73 5.26 -45.16
N ALA A 338 -4.74 4.48 -45.55
CA ALA A 338 -5.59 3.78 -44.59
C ALA A 338 -4.81 2.72 -43.81
N ASP A 339 -3.83 2.10 -44.46
CA ASP A 339 -3.00 1.01 -43.96
C ASP A 339 -1.98 1.55 -42.95
N LEU A 340 -1.29 2.65 -43.26
CA LEU A 340 -0.42 3.35 -42.31
C LEU A 340 -1.20 3.81 -41.07
N CYS A 341 -2.35 4.47 -41.26
CA CYS A 341 -3.19 4.91 -40.16
C CYS A 341 -3.62 3.72 -39.27
N THR A 342 -3.98 2.59 -39.87
CA THR A 342 -4.42 1.39 -39.14
C THR A 342 -3.27 0.82 -38.32
N ARG A 343 -2.09 0.66 -38.94
CA ARG A 343 -0.90 0.14 -38.25
C ARG A 343 -0.47 1.02 -37.08
N LEU A 344 -0.46 2.35 -37.26
CA LEU A 344 -0.09 3.27 -36.18
C LEU A 344 -1.10 3.24 -35.03
N VAL A 345 -2.41 3.19 -35.33
CA VAL A 345 -3.44 3.03 -34.30
C VAL A 345 -3.28 1.70 -33.56
N ASP A 346 -3.11 0.60 -34.29
CA ASP A 346 -2.93 -0.74 -33.72
C ASP A 346 -1.67 -0.82 -32.85
N ALA A 347 -0.53 -0.34 -33.36
CA ALA A 347 0.73 -0.31 -32.64
C ALA A 347 0.65 0.52 -31.35
N LEU A 348 0.03 1.71 -31.39
CA LEU A 348 -0.12 2.56 -30.19
C LEU A 348 -1.14 2.00 -29.20
N GLN A 349 -2.17 1.28 -29.67
CA GLN A 349 -3.14 0.62 -28.79
C GLN A 349 -2.55 -0.61 -28.11
N LYS A 350 -1.72 -1.39 -28.82
CA LYS A 350 -0.94 -2.50 -28.25
C LYS A 350 0.15 -2.01 -27.29
N ASN A 351 0.61 -0.77 -27.45
CA ASN A 351 1.69 -0.17 -26.66
C ASN A 351 1.24 1.12 -25.96
N PRO A 352 0.27 1.05 -25.01
CA PRO A 352 -0.37 2.22 -24.42
C PRO A 352 0.58 3.14 -23.63
N TYR A 353 1.70 2.60 -23.14
CA TYR A 353 2.73 3.38 -22.44
C TYR A 353 3.39 4.44 -23.34
N LEU A 354 3.46 4.22 -24.66
CA LEU A 354 3.99 5.20 -25.61
C LEU A 354 3.09 6.42 -25.75
N GLN A 355 1.79 6.30 -25.44
CA GLN A 355 0.83 7.38 -25.62
C GLN A 355 1.08 8.55 -24.65
N ASN A 356 1.70 8.31 -23.49
CA ASN A 356 1.89 9.33 -22.45
C ASN A 356 3.25 10.05 -22.54
N GLU A 357 4.14 9.63 -23.43
CA GLU A 357 5.53 10.11 -23.49
C GLU A 357 5.82 11.00 -24.70
N THR A 358 5.16 12.15 -24.77
CA THR A 358 5.42 13.15 -25.83
C THR A 358 6.88 13.58 -25.94
N ALA A 359 7.64 13.56 -24.83
CA ALA A 359 9.05 13.94 -24.82
C ALA A 359 9.93 12.89 -25.52
N PHE A 360 9.55 11.61 -25.46
CA PHE A 360 10.29 10.51 -26.03
C PHE A 360 10.40 10.60 -27.56
N PHE A 361 9.38 11.17 -28.22
CA PHE A 361 9.31 11.26 -29.69
C PHE A 361 10.01 12.50 -30.29
N SER A 362 10.67 13.35 -29.49
CA SER A 362 11.32 14.59 -29.96
C SER A 362 12.39 14.36 -31.05
N GLU A 363 12.72 15.42 -31.81
CA GLU A 363 13.65 15.40 -32.96
C GLU A 363 14.90 14.57 -32.67
N GLY A 364 15.01 13.39 -33.31
CA GLY A 364 16.08 12.42 -33.09
C GLY A 364 15.64 10.94 -33.05
N GLN A 365 14.33 10.66 -32.98
CA GLN A 365 13.77 9.31 -32.80
C GLN A 365 13.04 8.74 -34.03
N SER A 366 13.50 9.04 -35.25
CA SER A 366 12.85 8.58 -36.50
C SER A 366 12.68 7.05 -36.55
N GLY A 367 13.66 6.30 -36.05
CA GLY A 367 13.65 4.83 -36.08
C GLY A 367 12.50 4.18 -35.30
N LEU A 368 12.03 4.75 -34.19
CA LEU A 368 10.87 4.21 -33.48
C LEU A 368 9.57 4.51 -34.24
N LEU A 369 9.44 5.71 -34.81
CA LEU A 369 8.27 6.06 -35.63
C LEU A 369 8.17 5.17 -36.87
N ASP A 370 9.31 4.86 -37.49
CA ASP A 370 9.40 3.95 -38.62
C ASP A 370 9.09 2.50 -38.19
N LEU A 371 9.53 2.07 -37.00
CA LEU A 371 9.15 0.77 -36.42
C LEU A 371 7.64 0.68 -36.19
N LEU A 372 7.02 1.68 -35.55
CA LEU A 372 5.57 1.72 -35.29
C LEU A 372 4.74 1.73 -36.58
N ALA A 373 5.29 2.26 -37.67
CA ALA A 373 4.69 2.21 -38.99
C ALA A 373 4.85 0.85 -39.69
N GLY A 374 5.63 -0.08 -39.13
CA GLY A 374 5.83 -1.44 -39.63
C GLY A 374 4.69 -2.41 -39.28
N PRO A 375 4.68 -3.60 -39.89
CA PRO A 375 3.65 -4.61 -39.65
C PRO A 375 3.82 -5.34 -38.30
N ASP A 376 2.68 -5.64 -37.66
CA ASP A 376 2.58 -6.47 -36.45
C ASP A 376 3.49 -6.03 -35.29
N VAL A 377 3.43 -4.76 -34.92
CA VAL A 377 4.27 -4.20 -33.83
C VAL A 377 3.60 -4.43 -32.48
N ASP A 378 4.16 -5.33 -31.68
CA ASP A 378 3.78 -5.60 -30.30
C ASP A 378 4.78 -4.98 -29.31
N SER A 379 4.52 -5.16 -28.01
CA SER A 379 5.41 -4.68 -26.96
C SER A 379 6.78 -5.35 -26.98
N GLY A 380 6.90 -6.55 -27.52
CA GLY A 380 8.17 -7.25 -27.67
C GLY A 380 9.10 -6.63 -28.68
N LYS A 381 8.62 -6.32 -29.89
CA LYS A 381 9.42 -5.63 -30.90
C LYS A 381 9.86 -4.24 -30.44
N VAL A 382 8.99 -3.52 -29.71
CA VAL A 382 9.34 -2.23 -29.12
C VAL A 382 10.40 -2.39 -28.04
N ALA A 383 10.25 -3.37 -27.13
CA ALA A 383 11.25 -3.68 -26.10
C ALA A 383 12.60 -4.04 -26.72
N ASP A 384 12.62 -4.92 -27.72
CA ASP A 384 13.84 -5.35 -28.41
C ASP A 384 14.58 -4.16 -29.05
N TYR A 385 13.85 -3.29 -29.76
CA TYR A 385 14.43 -2.09 -30.35
C TYR A 385 15.07 -1.18 -29.29
N LEU A 386 14.36 -0.93 -28.18
CA LEU A 386 14.82 -0.06 -27.10
C LEU A 386 16.00 -0.67 -26.34
N VAL A 387 15.99 -1.98 -26.08
CA VAL A 387 17.11 -2.68 -25.44
C VAL A 387 18.33 -2.69 -26.35
N GLN A 388 18.16 -3.03 -27.64
CA GLN A 388 19.28 -3.03 -28.59
C GLN A 388 19.95 -1.66 -28.63
N ARG A 389 19.17 -0.58 -28.71
CA ARG A 389 19.69 0.78 -28.66
C ARG A 389 20.41 1.08 -27.34
N ALA A 390 19.83 0.68 -26.20
CA ALA A 390 20.47 0.87 -24.89
C ALA A 390 21.84 0.15 -24.82
N LEU A 391 21.94 -1.04 -25.43
CA LEU A 391 23.19 -1.82 -25.51
C LEU A 391 24.20 -1.22 -26.49
N GLU A 392 23.77 -0.63 -27.60
CA GLU A 392 24.64 0.04 -28.58
C GLU A 392 25.19 1.38 -28.07
N GLY A 393 24.49 2.03 -27.14
CA GLY A 393 24.85 3.32 -26.55
C GLY A 393 24.32 4.53 -27.34
N GLY A 394 24.41 5.73 -26.75
CA GLY A 394 23.94 6.98 -27.35
C GLY A 394 23.04 7.81 -26.44
N ASP A 395 22.16 8.63 -27.02
CA ASP A 395 21.15 9.39 -26.26
C ASP A 395 20.03 8.44 -25.80
N ASN A 396 20.06 8.07 -24.52
CA ASN A 396 19.11 7.16 -23.88
C ASN A 396 18.02 7.87 -23.07
N ARG A 397 17.83 9.18 -23.25
CA ARG A 397 16.79 9.94 -22.54
C ARG A 397 15.41 9.28 -22.71
N GLY A 398 14.83 8.85 -21.59
CA GLY A 398 13.51 8.20 -21.52
C GLY A 398 13.47 6.73 -21.96
N VAL A 399 14.60 6.13 -22.42
CA VAL A 399 14.66 4.73 -22.87
C VAL A 399 14.43 3.77 -21.70
N PHE A 400 15.20 3.91 -20.62
CA PHE A 400 15.06 3.02 -19.45
C PHE A 400 13.73 3.23 -18.72
N TRP A 401 13.22 4.46 -18.69
CA TRP A 401 11.89 4.76 -18.17
C TRP A 401 10.79 4.02 -18.97
N THR A 402 10.90 4.00 -20.31
CA THR A 402 9.95 3.30 -21.18
C THR A 402 10.05 1.79 -21.00
N LEU A 403 11.27 1.25 -20.99
CA LEU A 403 11.53 -0.17 -20.73
C LEU A 403 11.00 -0.60 -19.37
N ARG A 404 11.12 0.25 -18.34
CA ARG A 404 10.56 0.00 -17.01
C ARG A 404 9.04 -0.11 -17.04
N ASN A 405 8.36 0.67 -17.88
CA ASN A 405 6.91 0.60 -18.03
C ASN A 405 6.46 -0.64 -18.81
N ILE A 406 7.23 -1.04 -19.82
CA ILE A 406 7.05 -2.34 -20.52
C ILE A 406 7.21 -3.49 -19.53
N ALA A 407 8.22 -3.45 -18.67
CA ALA A 407 8.43 -4.47 -17.64
C ALA A 407 7.29 -4.59 -16.61
N GLN A 408 6.31 -3.66 -16.57
CA GLN A 408 5.17 -3.74 -15.65
C GLN A 408 3.96 -4.48 -16.26
N SER A 409 3.93 -4.66 -17.59
CA SER A 409 2.79 -5.22 -18.31
C SER A 409 2.88 -6.73 -18.59
N ASP A 410 3.77 -7.46 -17.89
CA ASP A 410 3.96 -8.92 -17.99
C ASP A 410 4.38 -9.48 -19.39
N GLU A 411 4.92 -8.65 -20.30
CA GLU A 411 5.56 -9.06 -21.59
C GLU A 411 6.73 -8.10 -21.95
N PRO A 412 7.86 -8.52 -22.58
CA PRO A 412 8.55 -9.81 -22.63
C PRO A 412 9.84 -9.81 -21.78
N SER A 413 10.04 -10.89 -20.99
CA SER A 413 11.19 -11.04 -20.09
C SER A 413 12.55 -11.20 -20.80
N GLU A 414 12.58 -11.72 -22.03
CA GLU A 414 13.82 -12.09 -22.71
C GLU A 414 14.61 -10.88 -23.26
N ALA A 415 13.92 -9.94 -23.90
CA ALA A 415 14.54 -8.70 -24.37
C ALA A 415 15.15 -7.91 -23.21
N ILE A 416 14.35 -7.69 -22.15
CA ILE A 416 14.75 -6.91 -20.97
C ILE A 416 15.89 -7.59 -20.20
N GLU A 417 15.92 -8.93 -20.15
CA GLU A 417 17.02 -9.66 -19.51
C GLU A 417 18.38 -9.31 -20.10
N ARG A 418 18.47 -9.03 -21.41
CA ARG A 418 19.73 -8.63 -22.06
C ARG A 418 20.32 -7.34 -21.52
N LEU A 419 19.54 -6.51 -20.81
CA LEU A 419 20.06 -5.34 -20.11
C LEU A 419 21.08 -5.72 -19.01
N LYS A 420 21.10 -6.97 -18.54
CA LYS A 420 22.17 -7.47 -17.65
C LYS A 420 23.55 -7.38 -18.28
N ASP A 421 23.64 -7.33 -19.61
CA ASP A 421 24.89 -7.26 -20.36
C ASP A 421 25.26 -5.83 -20.76
N ILE A 422 24.51 -4.82 -20.30
CA ILE A 422 24.79 -3.42 -20.62
C ILE A 422 26.18 -3.01 -20.14
N ALA A 423 26.95 -2.41 -21.05
CA ALA A 423 28.26 -1.87 -20.72
C ALA A 423 28.09 -0.65 -19.80
N PRO A 424 28.90 -0.50 -18.74
CA PRO A 424 28.70 0.55 -17.75
C PRO A 424 28.84 1.96 -18.32
N GLN A 425 29.52 2.15 -19.46
CA GLN A 425 29.59 3.42 -20.19
C GLN A 425 28.31 3.80 -20.96
N ASN A 426 27.38 2.85 -21.18
CA ASN A 426 26.21 3.06 -22.06
C ASN A 426 24.96 3.58 -21.33
N PHE A 427 25.04 3.83 -20.02
CA PHE A 427 23.96 4.45 -19.26
C PHE A 427 24.49 5.53 -18.30
N ALA A 428 23.69 6.58 -18.08
CA ALA A 428 24.03 7.65 -17.14
C ALA A 428 23.62 7.26 -15.71
N LEU A 429 24.12 7.99 -14.70
CA LEU A 429 23.74 7.73 -13.30
C LEU A 429 22.25 8.04 -13.04
N GLU A 430 21.67 8.98 -13.81
CA GLU A 430 20.24 9.29 -13.82
C GLU A 430 19.37 8.10 -14.27
N ASP A 431 19.92 7.23 -15.12
CA ASP A 431 19.22 6.07 -15.67
C ASP A 431 19.23 4.86 -14.74
N ALA A 432 20.14 4.85 -13.74
CA ALA A 432 20.44 3.68 -12.93
C ALA A 432 19.20 3.12 -12.21
N ALA A 433 18.34 3.99 -11.68
CA ALA A 433 17.12 3.62 -10.98
C ALA A 433 16.10 2.91 -11.89
N ASP A 434 15.89 3.44 -13.10
CA ASP A 434 14.94 2.86 -14.06
C ASP A 434 15.48 1.55 -14.65
N LEU A 435 16.77 1.50 -14.98
CA LEU A 435 17.45 0.27 -15.44
C LEU A 435 17.36 -0.86 -14.41
N VAL A 436 17.67 -0.56 -13.15
CA VAL A 436 17.51 -1.50 -12.04
C VAL A 436 16.05 -1.93 -11.90
N SER A 437 15.10 -0.99 -12.03
CA SER A 437 13.69 -1.33 -11.97
C SER A 437 13.27 -2.29 -13.09
N CYS A 438 13.88 -2.21 -14.28
CA CYS A 438 13.63 -3.16 -15.36
C CYS A 438 14.03 -4.59 -14.95
N LEU A 439 15.28 -4.76 -14.50
CA LEU A 439 15.83 -6.07 -14.14
C LEU A 439 15.17 -6.68 -12.90
N THR A 440 14.94 -5.87 -11.87
CA THR A 440 14.31 -6.33 -10.62
C THR A 440 12.85 -6.75 -10.84
N ARG A 441 12.10 -6.11 -11.75
CA ARG A 441 10.72 -6.50 -12.09
C ARG A 441 10.62 -7.85 -12.76
N ILE A 442 11.61 -8.24 -13.57
CA ILE A 442 11.67 -9.58 -14.18
C ILE A 442 12.36 -10.62 -13.30
N GLY A 443 12.65 -10.29 -12.03
CA GLY A 443 13.23 -11.19 -11.04
C GLY A 443 14.76 -11.33 -11.10
N LYS A 444 15.45 -10.49 -11.88
CA LYS A 444 16.91 -10.51 -12.08
C LYS A 444 17.62 -9.57 -11.09
N PHE A 445 17.41 -9.80 -9.79
CA PHE A 445 17.95 -8.94 -8.72
C PHE A 445 19.47 -8.96 -8.65
N ASP A 446 20.05 -10.15 -8.81
CA ASP A 446 21.49 -10.37 -8.72
C ASP A 446 22.21 -9.72 -9.91
N ASP A 447 21.61 -9.81 -11.09
CA ASP A 447 22.08 -9.12 -12.30
C ASP A 447 21.95 -7.59 -12.16
N ALA A 448 20.85 -7.10 -11.58
CA ALA A 448 20.67 -5.67 -11.31
C ALA A 448 21.77 -5.13 -10.38
N GLU A 449 22.11 -5.89 -9.33
CA GLU A 449 23.21 -5.56 -8.42
C GLU A 449 24.56 -5.58 -9.14
N GLN A 450 24.83 -6.58 -9.97
CA GLN A 450 26.06 -6.67 -10.77
C GLN A 450 26.22 -5.51 -11.77
N VAL A 451 25.13 -5.07 -12.40
CA VAL A 451 25.15 -3.89 -13.30
C VAL A 451 25.59 -2.63 -12.56
N LEU A 452 25.08 -2.42 -11.33
CA LEU A 452 25.49 -1.29 -10.49
C LEU A 452 26.95 -1.43 -10.01
N ASN A 453 27.37 -2.64 -9.64
CA ASN A 453 28.76 -2.90 -9.23
C ASN A 453 29.75 -2.59 -10.36
N ARG A 454 29.49 -3.05 -11.59
CA ARG A 454 30.33 -2.70 -12.76
C ARG A 454 30.33 -1.20 -13.06
N LYS A 455 29.23 -0.50 -12.79
CA LYS A 455 29.18 0.97 -12.90
C LYS A 455 30.06 1.64 -11.85
N ALA A 456 30.04 1.15 -10.61
CA ALA A 456 30.86 1.65 -9.52
C ALA A 456 32.37 1.51 -9.81
N GLU A 457 32.79 0.40 -10.41
CA GLU A 457 34.20 0.11 -10.75
C GLU A 457 34.81 1.10 -11.76
N ILE A 458 33.99 1.73 -12.61
CA ILE A 458 34.47 2.67 -13.64
C ILE A 458 34.21 4.14 -13.28
N LEU A 459 33.70 4.43 -12.08
CA LEU A 459 33.45 5.81 -11.65
C LEU A 459 34.77 6.59 -11.58
N SER A 460 34.75 7.82 -12.08
CA SER A 460 35.88 8.74 -11.93
C SER A 460 35.97 9.26 -10.49
N GLU A 461 37.20 9.52 -10.02
CA GLU A 461 37.48 10.29 -8.79
C GLU A 461 36.85 11.70 -8.79
N THR A 462 36.43 12.20 -9.96
CA THR A 462 35.80 13.52 -10.13
C THR A 462 34.27 13.51 -10.13
N VAL A 463 33.63 12.37 -9.88
CA VAL A 463 32.16 12.26 -9.85
C VAL A 463 31.58 13.21 -8.80
N SER A 464 30.53 13.96 -9.17
CA SER A 464 29.88 14.84 -8.20
C SER A 464 29.09 14.01 -7.19
N SER A 465 29.01 14.46 -5.93
CA SER A 465 28.21 13.75 -4.93
C SER A 465 26.71 13.72 -5.25
N SER A 466 26.21 14.68 -6.03
CA SER A 466 24.82 14.66 -6.53
C SER A 466 24.60 13.48 -7.47
N ASP A 467 25.51 13.25 -8.42
CA ASP A 467 25.36 12.15 -9.38
C ASP A 467 25.60 10.80 -8.70
N PHE A 468 26.53 10.77 -7.73
CA PHE A 468 26.81 9.58 -6.97
C PHE A 468 25.63 9.14 -6.08
N LEU A 469 24.86 10.09 -5.54
CA LEU A 469 23.63 9.77 -4.80
C LEU A 469 22.61 9.02 -5.66
N LEU A 470 22.52 9.30 -6.97
CA LEU A 470 21.63 8.57 -7.88
C LEU A 470 22.00 7.07 -7.96
N LEU A 471 23.29 6.75 -7.94
CA LEU A 471 23.77 5.37 -7.88
C LEU A 471 23.38 4.70 -6.57
N LEU A 472 23.56 5.40 -5.45
CA LEU A 472 23.23 4.89 -4.12
C LEU A 472 21.72 4.67 -3.94
N GLU A 473 20.90 5.54 -4.53
CA GLU A 473 19.44 5.39 -4.58
C GLU A 473 19.03 4.18 -5.42
N ALA A 474 19.67 3.95 -6.57
CA ALA A 474 19.46 2.76 -7.38
C ALA A 474 19.84 1.48 -6.61
N CYS A 475 20.98 1.49 -5.89
CA CYS A 475 21.36 0.40 -5.00
C CYS A 475 20.28 0.16 -3.93
N GLU A 476 19.80 1.20 -3.25
CA GLU A 476 18.73 1.08 -2.26
C GLU A 476 17.44 0.46 -2.83
N MET A 477 17.10 0.77 -4.08
CA MET A 477 15.97 0.14 -4.76
C MET A 477 16.16 -1.38 -4.86
N VAL A 478 17.31 -1.84 -5.37
CA VAL A 478 17.65 -3.29 -5.41
C VAL A 478 17.50 -3.90 -4.02
N ARG A 479 18.11 -3.28 -2.99
CA ARG A 479 18.11 -3.77 -1.61
C ARG A 479 16.70 -3.95 -1.06
N SER A 480 15.85 -2.96 -1.31
CA SER A 480 14.46 -2.92 -0.83
C SER A 480 13.61 -4.05 -1.43
N GLU A 481 13.87 -4.39 -2.69
CA GLU A 481 13.17 -5.47 -3.38
C GLU A 481 13.75 -6.84 -3.00
N GLN A 482 15.08 -7.00 -2.94
CA GLN A 482 15.71 -8.26 -2.50
C GLN A 482 15.20 -8.70 -1.10
N GLY A 483 14.85 -7.75 -0.22
CA GLY A 483 14.33 -8.04 1.13
C GLY A 483 12.94 -8.67 1.15
N ARG A 484 12.14 -8.39 0.12
CA ARG A 484 10.85 -9.06 -0.10
C ARG A 484 11.00 -10.51 -0.58
N PHE A 485 12.19 -10.93 -0.99
CA PHE A 485 12.41 -12.27 -1.54
C PHE A 485 13.35 -13.12 -0.69
N GLY A 486 13.81 -12.61 0.46
CA GLY A 486 14.70 -13.34 1.37
C GLY A 486 16.06 -13.68 0.76
N ARG A 487 16.49 -12.97 -0.30
CA ARG A 487 17.78 -13.23 -0.96
C ARG A 487 18.94 -12.57 -0.20
N LYS A 488 20.05 -13.30 -0.12
CA LYS A 488 21.35 -12.77 0.33
C LYS A 488 21.90 -11.82 -0.76
N PRO A 489 22.50 -10.67 -0.39
CA PRO A 489 23.18 -9.78 -1.34
C PRO A 489 24.34 -10.50 -2.04
N VAL A 490 24.64 -10.15 -3.30
CA VAL A 490 25.67 -10.83 -4.11
C VAL A 490 27.09 -10.44 -3.67
N ASP A 491 27.44 -9.16 -3.78
CA ASP A 491 28.75 -8.63 -3.39
C ASP A 491 28.67 -7.12 -3.14
N GLY A 492 29.13 -6.69 -1.97
CA GLY A 492 29.18 -5.27 -1.57
C GLY A 492 30.55 -4.62 -1.78
N LYS A 493 31.58 -5.41 -2.11
CA LYS A 493 32.98 -4.96 -2.17
C LYS A 493 33.26 -3.90 -3.23
N PRO A 494 32.74 -3.97 -4.47
CA PRO A 494 33.07 -2.98 -5.50
C PRO A 494 32.75 -1.54 -5.08
N LEU A 495 31.55 -1.33 -4.51
CA LEU A 495 31.15 -0.03 -3.99
C LEU A 495 31.90 0.36 -2.71
N TRP A 496 32.24 -0.62 -1.86
CA TRP A 496 33.10 -0.38 -0.69
C TRP A 496 34.51 0.07 -1.07
N HIS A 497 35.18 -0.60 -2.01
CA HIS A 497 36.50 -0.18 -2.50
C HIS A 497 36.45 1.24 -3.05
N PHE A 498 35.41 1.57 -3.84
CA PHE A 498 35.20 2.95 -4.29
C PHE A 498 35.10 3.92 -3.10
N PHE A 499 34.32 3.60 -2.06
CA PHE A 499 34.22 4.46 -0.87
C PHE A 499 35.56 4.63 -0.15
N ASP A 500 36.30 3.55 0.03
CA ASP A 500 37.57 3.50 0.75
C ASP A 500 38.64 4.32 0.03
N ASP A 501 38.83 4.08 -1.27
CA ASP A 501 39.81 4.78 -2.12
C ASP A 501 39.52 6.29 -2.20
N ASN A 502 38.24 6.68 -2.23
CA ASN A 502 37.80 8.07 -2.46
C ASN A 502 37.47 8.84 -1.17
N LEU A 503 37.60 8.22 0.00
CA LEU A 503 37.23 8.83 1.28
C LEU A 503 37.97 10.16 1.54
N HIS A 504 39.19 10.27 1.03
CA HIS A 504 40.09 11.41 1.21
C HIS A 504 39.58 12.73 0.60
N TRP A 505 38.80 12.68 -0.49
CA TRP A 505 38.16 13.86 -1.08
C TRP A 505 36.67 13.93 -0.75
N LEU A 506 35.96 12.80 -0.66
CA LEU A 506 34.53 12.73 -0.31
C LEU A 506 34.23 13.49 1.00
N ARG A 507 35.14 13.43 1.97
CA ARG A 507 35.02 14.16 3.25
C ARG A 507 34.91 15.68 3.14
N HIS A 508 35.41 16.26 2.04
CA HIS A 508 35.40 17.70 1.79
C HIS A 508 34.19 18.13 0.95
N ASP A 509 33.35 17.18 0.54
CA ASP A 509 32.17 17.45 -0.27
C ASP A 509 31.02 18.08 0.54
N PRO A 510 30.28 19.07 0.00
CA PRO A 510 29.12 19.67 0.67
C PRO A 510 28.02 18.67 1.11
N GLN A 511 27.88 17.54 0.41
CA GLN A 511 26.91 16.48 0.64
C GLN A 511 27.49 15.26 1.37
N PHE A 512 28.74 15.33 1.86
CA PHE A 512 29.44 14.23 2.52
C PHE A 512 28.58 13.50 3.56
N PHE A 513 27.89 14.21 4.45
CA PHE A 513 27.08 13.57 5.49
C PHE A 513 25.84 12.83 4.96
N ALA A 514 25.30 13.25 3.81
CA ALA A 514 24.22 12.53 3.14
C ALA A 514 24.75 11.22 2.52
N VAL A 515 25.88 11.29 1.83
CA VAL A 515 26.58 10.13 1.26
C VAL A 515 27.03 9.17 2.35
N LEU A 516 27.62 9.65 3.44
CA LEU A 516 28.09 8.84 4.57
C LEU A 516 26.97 7.98 5.17
N SER A 517 25.76 8.54 5.33
CA SER A 517 24.59 7.79 5.79
C SER A 517 24.28 6.61 4.86
N LYS A 518 24.34 6.83 3.54
CA LYS A 518 24.10 5.82 2.51
C LYS A 518 25.22 4.76 2.43
N ILE A 519 26.47 5.13 2.72
CA ILE A 519 27.59 4.19 2.84
C ILE A 519 27.32 3.22 4.00
N PHE A 520 26.95 3.74 5.18
CA PHE A 520 26.59 2.88 6.30
C PHE A 520 25.36 2.02 5.99
N ASP A 521 24.37 2.52 5.24
CA ASP A 521 23.25 1.71 4.76
C ASP A 521 23.71 0.58 3.82
N HIS A 522 24.72 0.82 2.97
CA HIS A 522 25.33 -0.19 2.09
C HIS A 522 26.05 -1.27 2.89
N LEU A 523 27.03 -0.87 3.73
CA LEU A 523 27.77 -1.81 4.56
C LEU A 523 26.83 -2.62 5.47
N SER A 524 25.74 -1.99 5.90
CA SER A 524 24.69 -2.61 6.69
C SER A 524 23.95 -3.68 5.92
N HIS A 525 23.62 -3.42 4.67
CA HIS A 525 22.99 -4.40 3.79
C HIS A 525 23.87 -5.62 3.57
N HIS A 526 25.18 -5.43 3.39
CA HIS A 526 26.14 -6.50 3.09
C HIS A 526 26.80 -7.17 4.30
N ARG A 527 26.36 -6.87 5.54
CA ARG A 527 26.94 -7.41 6.79
C ARG A 527 28.45 -7.13 6.96
N MET A 528 28.91 -6.01 6.41
CA MET A 528 30.31 -5.59 6.40
C MET A 528 30.66 -4.84 7.70
N LEU A 529 30.62 -5.55 8.83
CA LEU A 529 30.82 -4.96 10.16
C LEU A 529 32.27 -4.48 10.36
N GLU A 530 33.25 -5.24 9.91
CA GLU A 530 34.67 -4.87 10.02
C GLU A 530 34.95 -3.59 9.24
N GLU A 531 34.35 -3.45 8.06
CA GLU A 531 34.46 -2.27 7.21
C GLU A 531 33.71 -1.07 7.83
N MET A 532 32.58 -1.27 8.51
CA MET A 532 31.97 -0.21 9.31
C MET A 532 32.87 0.24 10.47
N HIS A 533 33.53 -0.71 11.14
CA HIS A 533 34.49 -0.41 12.20
C HIS A 533 35.64 0.41 11.61
N GLN A 534 36.29 -0.09 10.56
CA GLN A 534 37.37 0.56 9.85
C GLN A 534 36.98 1.98 9.41
N LEU A 535 35.89 2.13 8.64
CA LEU A 535 35.39 3.42 8.17
C LEU A 535 35.17 4.40 9.33
N SER A 536 34.56 3.92 10.43
CA SER A 536 34.30 4.77 11.59
C SER A 536 35.59 5.27 12.23
N TYR A 537 36.58 4.39 12.43
CA TYR A 537 37.85 4.76 13.05
C TYR A 537 38.72 5.61 12.14
N ASP A 538 38.78 5.33 10.84
CA ASP A 538 39.56 6.11 9.88
C ASP A 538 39.02 7.54 9.74
N LEU A 539 37.69 7.68 9.63
CA LEU A 539 37.03 8.98 9.62
C LEU A 539 37.31 9.79 10.89
N LEU A 540 37.15 9.17 12.06
CA LEU A 540 37.37 9.83 13.34
C LEU A 540 38.86 10.10 13.63
N GLY A 541 39.76 9.25 13.13
CA GLY A 541 41.22 9.37 13.28
C GLY A 541 41.84 10.40 12.34
N SER A 542 41.20 10.67 11.20
CA SER A 542 41.65 11.69 10.23
C SER A 542 41.46 13.13 10.70
N LEU A 543 40.68 13.35 11.77
CA LEU A 543 40.45 14.68 12.34
C LEU A 543 41.65 15.14 13.16
N ASN A 544 41.98 16.44 13.06
CA ASN A 544 42.98 17.06 13.91
C ASN A 544 42.58 16.90 15.39
N ALA A 545 43.56 16.67 16.28
CA ALA A 545 43.32 16.46 17.71
C ALA A 545 42.56 17.61 18.40
N ASP A 546 42.64 18.82 17.83
CA ASP A 546 41.93 20.01 18.32
C ASP A 546 40.57 20.27 17.64
N ASP A 547 40.17 19.51 16.60
CA ASP A 547 38.88 19.69 15.90
C ASP A 547 37.73 18.94 16.59
N VAL A 548 37.39 19.41 17.79
CA VAL A 548 36.35 18.80 18.63
C VAL A 548 34.93 19.03 18.09
N LEU A 549 34.72 20.07 17.29
CA LEU A 549 33.45 20.34 16.63
C LEU A 549 33.23 19.36 15.46
N GLY A 550 34.25 19.15 14.63
CA GLY A 550 34.26 18.12 13.58
C GLY A 550 34.06 16.73 14.16
N LEU A 551 34.77 16.41 15.24
CA LEU A 551 34.64 15.14 15.95
C LEU A 551 33.20 14.88 16.43
N ALA A 552 32.58 15.86 17.09
CA ALA A 552 31.22 15.73 17.60
C ALA A 552 30.18 15.60 16.47
N LYS A 553 30.34 16.36 15.38
CA LYS A 553 29.46 16.29 14.21
C LYS A 553 29.57 14.95 13.49
N LEU A 554 30.80 14.47 13.25
CA LEU A 554 31.07 13.22 12.54
C LEU A 554 30.61 12.01 13.36
N SER A 555 30.95 11.98 14.66
CA SER A 555 30.50 10.95 15.59
C SER A 555 28.98 10.89 15.65
N GLN A 556 28.29 12.03 15.62
CA GLN A 556 26.83 12.05 15.62
C GLN A 556 26.24 11.36 14.40
N VAL A 557 26.76 11.65 13.21
CA VAL A 557 26.26 11.04 11.97
C VAL A 557 26.54 9.56 11.97
N ILE A 558 27.76 9.13 12.34
CA ILE A 558 28.12 7.71 12.44
C ILE A 558 27.21 6.98 13.45
N VAL A 559 27.03 7.52 14.65
CA VAL A 559 26.15 6.95 15.69
C VAL A 559 24.71 6.86 15.19
N ALA A 560 24.20 7.90 14.52
CA ALA A 560 22.85 7.89 13.95
C ALA A 560 22.70 6.83 12.85
N SER A 561 23.68 6.67 11.97
CA SER A 561 23.68 5.67 10.90
C SER A 561 23.76 4.23 11.44
N LEU A 562 24.59 3.99 12.44
CA LEU A 562 24.70 2.68 13.10
C LEU A 562 23.44 2.29 13.88
N PHE A 563 22.70 3.27 14.41
CA PHE A 563 21.41 3.06 15.09
C PHE A 563 20.18 3.14 14.18
N LYS A 564 20.35 3.49 12.90
CA LYS A 564 19.25 3.57 11.95
C LYS A 564 18.56 2.21 11.85
N PRO A 565 17.23 2.13 12.04
CA PRO A 565 16.51 0.89 11.91
C PRO A 565 16.61 0.42 10.46
N SER A 566 17.13 -0.78 10.26
CA SER A 566 17.15 -1.42 8.96
C SER A 566 15.75 -1.94 8.65
N LYS A 567 15.29 -1.79 7.40
CA LYS A 567 14.08 -2.48 6.88
C LYS A 567 14.26 -4.01 6.80
N ARG A 568 15.50 -4.43 7.01
CA ARG A 568 16.04 -5.78 7.02
C ARG A 568 16.73 -5.97 8.37
N PRO A 569 16.01 -6.37 9.43
CA PRO A 569 16.58 -6.27 10.78
C PRO A 569 17.59 -7.38 11.08
N GLU A 570 17.95 -8.21 10.08
CA GLU A 570 19.00 -9.25 10.09
C GLU A 570 20.44 -8.74 10.30
N LEU A 571 20.64 -7.44 10.48
CA LEU A 571 21.87 -7.00 11.14
C LEU A 571 21.78 -7.44 12.58
N ILE A 572 22.84 -8.08 13.08
CA ILE A 572 23.02 -8.28 14.50
C ILE A 572 22.94 -6.87 15.12
N VAL A 573 21.75 -6.53 15.64
CA VAL A 573 21.44 -5.20 16.17
C VAL A 573 22.42 -4.87 17.30
N GLN A 574 23.03 -5.89 17.89
CA GLN A 574 23.94 -5.80 19.01
C GLN A 574 25.33 -5.23 18.63
N PRO A 575 26.18 -5.82 17.76
CA PRO A 575 27.47 -5.26 17.37
C PRO A 575 27.41 -3.83 16.84
N LYS A 576 26.46 -3.51 15.94
CA LYS A 576 26.29 -2.12 15.45
C LYS A 576 25.98 -1.13 16.56
N ARG A 577 25.08 -1.51 17.48
CA ARG A 577 24.75 -0.67 18.65
C ARG A 577 25.93 -0.57 19.60
N GLN A 578 26.69 -1.64 19.78
CA GLN A 578 27.89 -1.64 20.60
C GLN A 578 28.95 -0.69 20.04
N LEU A 579 29.27 -0.79 18.74
CA LEU A 579 30.17 0.14 18.04
C LEU A 579 29.71 1.59 18.22
N ALA A 580 28.41 1.86 18.03
CA ALA A 580 27.89 3.21 18.21
C ALA A 580 27.95 3.71 19.66
N VAL A 581 27.78 2.84 20.66
CA VAL A 581 28.01 3.17 22.07
C VAL A 581 29.50 3.49 22.31
N GLU A 582 30.41 2.70 21.75
CA GLU A 582 31.87 2.90 21.86
C GLU A 582 32.31 4.23 21.23
N ILE A 583 31.84 4.52 20.01
CA ILE A 583 32.08 5.80 19.33
C ILE A 583 31.54 6.97 20.14
N TYR A 584 30.29 6.88 20.62
CA TYR A 584 29.71 7.91 21.48
C TYR A 584 30.56 8.15 22.73
N ARG A 585 30.99 7.09 23.43
CA ARG A 585 31.81 7.21 24.65
C ARG A 585 33.18 7.81 24.36
N SER A 586 33.82 7.42 23.27
CA SER A 586 35.11 7.96 22.83
C SER A 586 35.00 9.46 22.50
N ALA A 587 33.97 9.83 21.74
CA ALA A 587 33.68 11.23 21.40
C ALA A 587 33.36 12.06 22.65
N GLU A 588 32.48 11.56 23.53
CA GLU A 588 32.14 12.19 24.82
C GLU A 588 33.40 12.44 25.66
N ALA A 589 34.29 11.45 25.77
CA ALA A 589 35.52 11.56 26.55
C ALA A 589 36.49 12.60 25.96
N LYS A 590 36.75 12.55 24.65
CA LYS A 590 37.65 13.49 23.96
C LYS A 590 37.13 14.92 24.02
N VAL A 591 35.85 15.14 23.71
CA VAL A 591 35.22 16.47 23.77
C VAL A 591 35.28 17.02 25.19
N THR A 592 34.90 16.21 26.17
CA THR A 592 34.89 16.63 27.57
C THR A 592 36.30 16.96 28.05
N SER A 593 37.30 16.14 27.73
CA SER A 593 38.70 16.38 28.10
C SER A 593 39.26 17.65 27.47
N PHE A 594 38.94 17.94 26.21
CA PHE A 594 39.40 19.14 25.49
C PHE A 594 38.90 20.43 26.13
N TYR A 595 37.60 20.52 26.43
CA TYR A 595 37.05 21.71 27.06
C TYR A 595 37.46 21.82 28.54
N GLN A 596 37.63 20.68 29.23
CA GLN A 596 38.15 20.67 30.60
C GLN A 596 39.61 21.17 30.69
N SER A 597 40.50 20.74 29.80
CA SER A 597 41.92 21.17 29.82
C SER A 597 42.08 22.66 29.55
N ARG A 598 41.14 23.28 28.83
CA ARG A 598 41.09 24.72 28.54
C ARG A 598 40.28 25.54 29.54
N SER A 599 39.71 24.89 30.57
CA SER A 599 38.79 25.54 31.53
C SER A 599 37.58 26.24 30.86
N GLU A 600 37.15 25.72 29.72
CA GLU A 600 36.04 26.24 28.92
C GLU A 600 34.78 25.38 29.10
N SER A 601 33.59 25.97 28.90
CA SER A 601 32.35 25.22 28.84
C SER A 601 32.10 24.65 27.44
N VAL A 602 31.62 23.41 27.34
CA VAL A 602 31.23 22.80 26.05
C VAL A 602 30.19 23.69 25.34
N PRO A 603 30.45 24.16 24.11
CA PRO A 603 29.51 24.98 23.34
C PRO A 603 28.17 24.28 23.15
N LYS A 604 27.08 25.06 23.08
CA LYS A 604 25.71 24.51 22.93
C LYS A 604 25.54 23.65 21.67
N THR A 605 26.21 24.01 20.57
CA THR A 605 26.19 23.24 19.32
C THR A 605 26.78 21.85 19.51
N VAL A 606 27.99 21.76 20.09
CA VAL A 606 28.67 20.50 20.43
C VAL A 606 27.88 19.70 21.47
N GLY A 607 27.34 20.39 22.48
CA GLY A 607 26.44 19.80 23.47
C GLY A 607 25.20 19.19 22.83
N MET A 608 24.64 19.81 21.78
CA MET A 608 23.42 19.31 21.10
C MET A 608 23.72 18.01 20.36
N GLN A 609 24.88 17.93 19.73
CA GLN A 609 25.35 16.72 19.05
C GLN A 609 25.57 15.57 20.05
N LEU A 610 26.23 15.85 21.18
CA LEU A 610 26.38 14.88 22.29
C LEU A 610 25.05 14.49 22.91
N PHE A 611 24.10 15.44 23.03
CA PHE A 611 22.76 15.17 23.52
C PHE A 611 21.98 14.24 22.58
N GLN A 612 22.02 14.51 21.27
CA GLN A 612 21.38 13.67 20.25
C GLN A 612 22.00 12.27 20.21
N MET A 613 23.32 12.14 20.26
CA MET A 613 23.99 10.83 20.38
C MET A 613 23.59 10.09 21.66
N ALA A 614 23.61 10.77 22.81
CA ALA A 614 23.22 10.18 24.09
C ALA A 614 21.76 9.69 24.08
N MET A 615 20.87 10.41 23.39
CA MET A 615 19.48 9.97 23.16
C MET A 615 19.42 8.73 22.27
N THR A 616 20.17 8.72 21.17
CA THR A 616 20.23 7.60 20.22
C THR A 616 20.72 6.32 20.90
N VAL A 617 21.75 6.40 21.76
CA VAL A 617 22.32 5.24 22.47
C VAL A 617 21.67 4.95 23.84
N ASP A 618 20.60 5.68 24.21
CA ASP A 618 19.92 5.62 25.53
C ASP A 618 20.89 5.81 26.74
N ASP A 619 21.95 6.61 26.61
CA ASP A 619 22.87 6.92 27.72
C ASP A 619 22.26 7.96 28.67
N LYS A 620 21.58 7.48 29.71
CA LYS A 620 20.92 8.33 30.70
C LYS A 620 21.83 9.37 31.37
N ARG A 621 23.13 9.09 31.50
CA ARG A 621 24.10 10.03 32.09
C ARG A 621 24.33 11.20 31.13
N GLY A 622 24.69 10.90 29.89
CA GLY A 622 24.86 11.86 28.80
C GLY A 622 23.60 12.67 28.51
N ILE A 623 22.43 12.01 28.40
CA ILE A 623 21.14 12.67 28.20
C ILE A 623 20.93 13.73 29.30
N GLY A 624 21.19 13.40 30.56
CA GLY A 624 21.06 14.35 31.67
C GLY A 624 22.12 15.45 31.67
N ALA A 625 23.37 15.13 31.34
CA ALA A 625 24.49 16.07 31.30
C ALA A 625 24.31 17.10 30.16
N TYR A 626 24.11 16.62 28.94
CA TYR A 626 24.08 17.47 27.75
C TYR A 626 22.74 18.18 27.56
N LYS A 627 21.62 17.62 28.04
CA LYS A 627 20.34 18.38 28.13
C LYS A 627 20.50 19.67 28.92
N ARG A 628 21.23 19.64 30.04
CA ARG A 628 21.50 20.82 30.87
C ARG A 628 22.39 21.83 30.15
N ILE A 629 23.38 21.38 29.40
CA ILE A 629 24.30 22.25 28.67
C ILE A 629 23.60 22.93 27.48
N THR A 630 22.66 22.24 26.83
CA THR A 630 22.07 22.64 25.54
C THR A 630 20.74 23.36 25.63
N LEU A 631 19.85 22.89 26.51
CA LEU A 631 18.45 23.29 26.54
C LEU A 631 18.11 24.18 27.75
N ASP A 632 19.04 24.39 28.69
CA ASP A 632 18.74 25.07 29.96
C ASP A 632 19.15 26.55 30.02
N ASP A 633 19.23 27.24 28.87
CA ASP A 633 19.48 28.68 28.84
C ASP A 633 18.22 29.52 28.58
N THR A 634 17.55 29.97 29.65
CA THR A 634 16.51 30.99 29.62
C THR A 634 16.80 32.05 30.68
N SER A 635 16.99 33.30 30.25
CA SER A 635 16.99 34.58 31.00
C SER A 635 17.34 34.58 32.51
N ALA A 636 18.33 35.41 32.86
CA ALA A 636 19.11 35.40 34.10
C ALA A 636 18.40 35.80 35.43
N VAL A 637 17.07 35.71 35.53
CA VAL A 637 16.36 35.83 36.83
C VAL A 637 15.47 34.61 37.11
N ALA A 638 15.20 33.75 36.11
CA ALA A 638 14.44 32.49 36.27
C ALA A 638 15.33 31.22 36.32
N LYS A 639 16.62 31.33 36.01
CA LYS A 639 17.57 30.19 35.87
C LYS A 639 17.89 29.46 37.18
N GLY A 640 18.01 30.20 38.29
CA GLY A 640 18.27 29.61 39.61
C GLY A 640 17.09 28.77 40.11
N GLU A 641 15.88 29.30 39.97
CA GLU A 641 14.62 28.61 40.27
C GLU A 641 14.40 27.40 39.36
N MET A 642 14.62 27.57 38.05
CA MET A 642 14.48 26.48 37.08
C MET A 642 15.50 25.35 37.29
N SER A 643 16.75 25.68 37.66
CA SER A 643 17.78 24.71 38.02
C SER A 643 17.38 23.93 39.29
N HIS A 644 16.87 24.64 40.31
CA HIS A 644 16.33 24.02 41.51
C HIS A 644 15.15 23.08 41.20
N TYR A 645 14.20 23.48 40.34
CA TYR A 645 13.07 22.63 39.94
C TYR A 645 13.53 21.40 39.15
N LYS A 646 14.48 21.55 38.24
CA LYS A 646 15.07 20.43 37.48
C LYS A 646 15.79 19.46 38.40
N LYS A 647 16.54 19.96 39.38
CA LYS A 647 17.18 19.14 40.42
C LYS A 647 16.12 18.44 41.28
N THR A 648 15.11 19.14 41.76
CA THR A 648 14.00 18.58 42.52
C THR A 648 13.24 17.51 41.75
N VAL A 649 12.94 17.71 40.46
CA VAL A 649 12.33 16.67 39.61
C VAL A 649 13.28 15.51 39.41
N SER A 650 14.56 15.76 39.18
CA SER A 650 15.57 14.71 39.00
C SER A 650 15.68 13.85 40.26
N ASP A 651 15.80 14.46 41.43
CA ASP A 651 15.91 13.77 42.72
C ASP A 651 14.60 13.04 43.06
N TYR A 652 13.46 13.71 42.92
CA TYR A 652 12.14 13.10 43.06
C TYR A 652 11.96 11.91 42.10
N PHE A 653 12.29 12.07 40.83
CA PHE A 653 12.17 11.01 39.82
C PHE A 653 13.13 9.87 40.09
N ASN A 654 14.35 10.14 40.54
CA ASN A 654 15.29 9.12 40.97
C ASN A 654 14.73 8.35 42.16
N MET A 655 14.18 9.03 43.17
CA MET A 655 13.57 8.38 44.33
C MET A 655 12.32 7.57 43.94
N LEU A 656 11.46 8.12 43.09
CA LEU A 656 10.18 7.53 42.69
C LEU A 656 10.32 6.37 41.69
N VAL A 657 11.11 6.60 40.63
CA VAL A 657 11.19 5.71 39.46
C VAL A 657 12.44 4.84 39.49
N ARG A 658 13.57 5.36 39.98
CA ARG A 658 14.83 4.60 40.00
C ARG A 658 15.09 3.84 41.29
N ALA A 659 14.59 4.29 42.44
CA ALA A 659 14.87 3.70 43.74
C ALA A 659 13.61 3.21 44.50
N ARG A 660 12.42 3.40 43.91
CA ARG A 660 11.09 3.08 44.48
C ARG A 660 10.91 3.47 45.95
N ASN A 661 11.64 4.48 46.40
CA ASN A 661 11.57 4.98 47.76
C ASN A 661 10.42 5.98 47.82
N TYR A 662 9.19 5.49 47.73
CA TYR A 662 8.03 6.38 47.62
C TYR A 662 7.82 7.22 48.88
N LYS A 663 7.97 6.61 50.06
CA LYS A 663 7.95 7.31 51.35
C LYS A 663 9.03 8.40 51.40
N GLY A 664 10.24 8.09 50.97
CA GLY A 664 11.34 9.05 50.86
C GLY A 664 11.09 10.12 49.81
N ALA A 665 10.55 9.78 48.64
CA ALA A 665 10.18 10.74 47.59
C ALA A 665 9.11 11.70 48.11
N ARG A 666 8.15 11.21 48.89
CA ARG A 666 7.12 12.03 49.54
C ARG A 666 7.70 12.92 50.63
N SER A 667 8.59 12.39 51.49
CA SER A 667 9.32 13.18 52.49
C SER A 667 10.21 14.24 51.85
N PHE A 668 10.88 13.90 50.74
CA PHE A 668 11.69 14.81 49.96
C PHE A 668 10.84 15.90 49.33
N LEU A 669 9.72 15.54 48.68
CA LEU A 669 8.79 16.55 48.17
C LEU A 669 8.31 17.46 49.30
N ALA A 670 7.98 16.91 50.48
CA ALA A 670 7.57 17.71 51.63
C ALA A 670 8.68 18.68 52.07
N SER A 671 9.96 18.28 52.02
CA SER A 671 11.09 19.17 52.32
C SER A 671 11.35 20.23 51.24
N GLN A 672 10.83 20.04 50.03
CA GLN A 672 10.89 21.01 48.93
C GLN A 672 9.63 21.89 48.84
N LYS A 673 8.59 21.65 49.66
CA LYS A 673 7.28 22.30 49.54
C LYS A 673 7.37 23.83 49.51
N ASP A 674 8.21 24.42 50.36
CA ASP A 674 8.36 25.88 50.45
C ASP A 674 9.40 26.44 49.46
N LYS A 675 10.09 25.57 48.71
CA LYS A 675 11.19 25.91 47.79
C LYS A 675 10.79 25.79 46.31
N ILE A 676 9.64 25.18 46.04
CA ILE A 676 9.09 25.02 44.69
C ILE A 676 7.65 25.58 44.67
N PRO A 677 7.15 26.04 43.50
CA PRO A 677 5.80 26.52 43.39
C PRO A 677 4.83 25.45 43.86
N GLU A 678 3.84 25.87 44.66
CA GLU A 678 2.87 24.97 45.29
C GLU A 678 2.26 24.00 44.25
N GLU A 679 1.94 24.49 43.06
CA GLU A 679 1.41 23.67 41.97
C GLU A 679 2.37 22.60 41.45
N PHE A 680 3.66 22.91 41.42
CA PHE A 680 4.69 21.98 41.01
C PHE A 680 4.82 20.89 42.06
N PHE A 681 4.85 21.28 43.34
CA PHE A 681 4.79 20.36 44.47
C PHE A 681 3.56 19.44 44.41
N LEU A 682 2.36 20.01 44.26
CA LEU A 682 1.10 19.25 44.20
C LEU A 682 1.08 18.31 42.98
N HIS A 683 1.63 18.73 41.83
CA HIS A 683 1.72 17.87 40.66
C HIS A 683 2.60 16.64 40.92
N LEU A 684 3.80 16.86 41.48
CA LEU A 684 4.73 15.79 41.83
C LEU A 684 4.15 14.90 42.94
N LEU A 685 3.49 15.47 43.95
CA LEU A 685 2.84 14.73 45.03
C LEU A 685 1.70 13.85 44.50
N SER A 686 0.85 14.39 43.62
CA SER A 686 -0.22 13.63 42.96
C SER A 686 0.34 12.44 42.16
N ASN A 687 1.43 12.68 41.41
CA ASN A 687 2.14 11.59 40.75
C ASN A 687 2.63 10.58 41.79
N CYS A 688 3.31 11.01 42.83
CA CYS A 688 3.85 10.14 43.88
C CYS A 688 2.77 9.23 44.46
N CYS A 689 1.63 9.80 44.84
CA CYS A 689 0.48 9.03 45.33
C CYS A 689 -0.09 8.06 44.28
N THR A 690 -0.05 8.39 42.98
CA THR A 690 -0.48 7.48 41.90
C THR A 690 0.46 6.28 41.81
N TYR A 691 1.78 6.51 41.87
CA TYR A 691 2.81 5.46 41.86
C TYR A 691 2.75 4.59 43.14
N GLU A 692 2.42 5.19 44.27
CA GLU A 692 2.14 4.49 45.54
C GLU A 692 0.77 3.79 45.59
N ARG A 693 -0.05 3.94 44.54
CA ARG A 693 -1.45 3.49 44.50
C ARG A 693 -2.33 4.02 45.64
N ARG A 694 -1.97 5.17 46.19
CA ARG A 694 -2.86 5.97 47.03
C ARG A 694 -3.81 6.77 46.14
N TYR A 695 -4.62 6.07 45.35
CA TYR A 695 -5.48 6.69 44.33
C TYR A 695 -6.41 7.75 44.91
N SER A 696 -6.96 7.54 46.11
CA SER A 696 -7.77 8.56 46.80
C SER A 696 -6.96 9.83 47.06
N SER A 697 -5.73 9.72 47.57
CA SER A 697 -4.84 10.86 47.78
C SER A 697 -4.42 11.52 46.47
N ALA A 698 -4.08 10.73 45.45
CA ALA A 698 -3.73 11.22 44.12
C ALA A 698 -4.88 11.99 43.47
N ALA A 699 -6.10 11.48 43.60
CA ALA A 699 -7.33 12.08 43.09
C ALA A 699 -7.68 13.39 43.82
N THR A 700 -7.51 13.45 45.14
CA THR A 700 -7.70 14.69 45.90
C THR A 700 -6.74 15.78 45.42
N VAL A 701 -5.46 15.46 45.27
CA VAL A 701 -4.46 16.43 44.80
C VAL A 701 -4.70 16.82 43.34
N ALA A 702 -5.05 15.87 42.47
CA ALA A 702 -5.37 16.17 41.07
C ALA A 702 -6.65 17.02 40.91
N ARG A 703 -7.67 16.83 41.77
CA ARG A 703 -8.85 17.70 41.82
C ARG A 703 -8.48 19.11 42.26
N SER A 704 -7.62 19.27 43.26
CA SER A 704 -7.12 20.58 43.68
C SER A 704 -6.44 21.33 42.52
N LEU A 705 -5.57 20.64 41.78
CA LEU A 705 -4.90 21.21 40.59
C LEU A 705 -5.88 21.55 39.47
N LEU A 706 -6.88 20.70 39.24
CA LEU A 706 -7.92 20.97 38.26
C LEU A 706 -8.75 22.20 38.63
N THR A 707 -9.15 22.36 39.89
CA THR A 707 -9.90 23.54 40.34
C THR A 707 -9.07 24.82 40.17
N LYS A 708 -7.77 24.77 40.49
CA LYS A 708 -6.85 25.91 40.37
C LYS A 708 -6.60 26.32 38.92
N TYR A 709 -6.33 25.35 38.04
CA TYR A 709 -5.84 25.63 36.67
C TYR A 709 -6.85 25.42 35.55
N LYS A 710 -7.92 24.66 35.81
CA LYS A 710 -8.95 24.26 34.83
C LYS A 710 -8.39 23.56 33.57
N LYS A 711 -7.15 23.07 33.61
CA LYS A 711 -6.45 22.40 32.50
C LYS A 711 -7.02 21.01 32.22
N ASN A 712 -7.13 20.68 30.94
CA ASN A 712 -7.71 19.42 30.49
C ASN A 712 -6.89 18.18 30.87
N SER A 713 -5.56 18.32 30.92
CA SER A 713 -4.64 17.26 31.33
C SER A 713 -4.94 16.68 32.72
N TYR A 714 -5.47 17.48 33.65
CA TYR A 714 -5.86 17.00 34.98
C TYR A 714 -7.16 16.19 34.98
N ARG A 715 -8.11 16.51 34.09
CA ARG A 715 -9.31 15.68 33.88
C ARG A 715 -8.93 14.29 33.40
N ARG A 716 -8.05 14.22 32.40
CA ARG A 716 -7.52 12.94 31.89
C ARG A 716 -6.73 12.18 32.94
N LYS A 717 -5.92 12.85 33.75
CA LYS A 717 -5.19 12.23 34.87
C LYS A 717 -6.14 11.65 35.92
N LEU A 718 -7.21 12.38 36.28
CA LEU A 718 -8.25 11.88 37.18
C LEU A 718 -8.93 10.64 36.58
N ALA A 719 -9.27 10.68 35.30
CA ALA A 719 -9.84 9.52 34.61
C ALA A 719 -8.92 8.29 34.69
N THR A 720 -7.62 8.45 34.40
CA THR A 720 -6.67 7.35 34.53
C THR A 720 -6.60 6.84 35.97
N ILE A 721 -6.57 7.71 36.98
CA ILE A 721 -6.57 7.29 38.39
C ILE A 721 -7.79 6.41 38.70
N TYR A 722 -8.99 6.85 38.32
CA TYR A 722 -10.23 6.09 38.55
C TYR A 722 -10.29 4.81 37.72
N ALA A 723 -9.83 4.83 36.47
CA ALA A 723 -9.79 3.63 35.65
C ALA A 723 -8.82 2.58 36.22
N ASN A 724 -7.74 3.03 36.87
CA ASN A 724 -6.75 2.14 37.50
C ASN A 724 -7.25 1.58 38.82
N SER A 725 -8.10 2.31 39.56
CA SER A 725 -8.76 1.80 40.77
C SER A 725 -10.00 0.93 40.48
N GLY A 726 -10.37 0.74 39.21
CA GLY A 726 -11.59 0.02 38.81
C GLY A 726 -12.88 0.83 38.93
N GLU A 727 -12.80 2.14 39.22
CA GLU A 727 -13.93 3.06 39.29
C GLU A 727 -14.30 3.59 37.89
N LEU A 728 -14.69 2.68 36.99
CA LEU A 728 -14.86 2.95 35.55
C LEU A 728 -15.89 4.05 35.25
N ASP A 729 -16.99 4.13 36.00
CA ASP A 729 -18.01 5.18 35.79
C ASP A 729 -17.47 6.59 36.07
N LYS A 730 -16.66 6.73 37.13
CA LYS A 730 -15.99 7.99 37.43
C LYS A 730 -14.96 8.32 36.36
N ALA A 731 -14.24 7.32 35.86
CA ALA A 731 -13.28 7.51 34.78
C ALA A 731 -13.97 8.01 33.49
N SER A 732 -15.08 7.38 33.10
CA SER A 732 -15.87 7.76 31.92
C SER A 732 -16.41 9.20 32.05
N ALA A 733 -16.96 9.57 33.22
CA ALA A 733 -17.41 10.94 33.48
C ALA A 733 -16.28 11.96 33.27
N TRP A 734 -15.08 11.70 33.81
CA TRP A 734 -13.93 12.58 33.64
C TRP A 734 -13.41 12.65 32.19
N LEU A 735 -13.46 11.54 31.45
CA LEU A 735 -13.08 11.50 30.03
C LEU A 735 -14.08 12.26 29.15
N ASN A 736 -15.38 12.14 29.41
CA ASN A 736 -16.41 12.91 28.71
C ASN A 736 -16.25 14.41 28.94
N HIS A 737 -15.98 14.83 30.17
CA HIS A 737 -15.62 16.22 30.46
C HIS A 737 -14.33 16.65 29.75
N ALA A 738 -13.34 15.76 29.64
CA ALA A 738 -12.10 16.05 28.94
C ALA A 738 -12.31 16.17 27.42
N ALA A 739 -13.15 15.32 26.84
CA ALA A 739 -13.50 15.35 25.42
C ALA A 739 -14.26 16.63 25.06
N ALA A 740 -15.27 17.00 25.84
CA ALA A 740 -16.02 18.23 25.64
C ALA A 740 -15.12 19.48 25.70
N ALA A 741 -14.20 19.51 26.67
CA ALA A 741 -13.23 20.60 26.79
C ALA A 741 -12.24 20.66 25.61
N ALA A 742 -11.82 19.50 25.08
CA ALA A 742 -10.92 19.43 23.92
C ALA A 742 -11.64 19.87 22.62
N ALA A 743 -12.90 19.48 22.43
CA ALA A 743 -13.69 19.87 21.25
C ALA A 743 -13.91 21.39 21.17
N ALA A 744 -14.04 22.04 22.33
CA ALA A 744 -14.20 23.49 22.42
C ALA A 744 -12.93 24.31 22.09
N ALA A 745 -11.74 23.69 22.08
CA ALA A 745 -10.45 24.41 21.94
C ALA A 745 -9.99 24.67 20.49
N GLY A 746 -10.50 23.93 19.50
CA GLY A 746 -10.40 24.26 18.07
C GLY A 746 -9.01 24.24 17.38
N ASP A 747 -7.92 23.86 18.05
CA ASP A 747 -6.54 23.99 17.56
C ASP A 747 -5.75 22.67 17.36
N GLY A 748 -4.65 22.72 16.60
CA GLY A 748 -3.84 21.55 16.21
C GLY A 748 -3.32 20.65 17.35
N PRO A 749 -2.85 21.19 18.50
CA PRO A 749 -2.49 20.40 19.68
C PRO A 749 -3.68 19.61 20.28
N ALA A 750 -4.91 20.13 20.16
CA ALA A 750 -6.11 19.46 20.64
C ALA A 750 -6.41 18.17 19.85
N ARG A 751 -5.91 18.02 18.62
CA ARG A 751 -6.15 16.81 17.79
C ARG A 751 -5.47 15.55 18.33
N ARG A 752 -4.22 15.68 18.81
CA ARG A 752 -3.46 14.59 19.46
C ARG A 752 -4.04 14.25 20.83
N GLU A 753 -4.39 15.27 21.62
CA GLU A 753 -5.03 15.07 22.92
C GLU A 753 -6.41 14.42 22.78
N SER A 754 -7.21 14.83 21.79
CA SER A 754 -8.52 14.23 21.49
C SER A 754 -8.42 12.77 21.08
N ALA A 755 -7.39 12.38 20.31
CA ALA A 755 -7.16 10.98 19.95
C ALA A 755 -6.88 10.12 21.19
N ALA A 756 -6.00 10.57 22.09
CA ALA A 756 -5.70 9.87 23.33
C ALA A 756 -6.91 9.77 24.28
N ILE A 757 -7.77 10.81 24.33
CA ILE A 757 -9.01 10.79 25.10
C ILE A 757 -9.99 9.77 24.51
N ARG A 758 -10.16 9.72 23.19
CA ARG A 758 -11.08 8.77 22.53
C ARG A 758 -10.66 7.31 22.76
N GLU A 759 -9.38 7.01 22.65
CA GLU A 759 -8.87 5.65 22.86
C GLU A 759 -9.07 5.20 24.31
N GLU A 760 -8.74 6.06 25.29
CA GLU A 760 -8.94 5.76 26.71
C GLU A 760 -10.43 5.66 27.07
N LEU A 761 -11.29 6.47 26.45
CA LEU A 761 -12.74 6.40 26.62
C LEU A 761 -13.29 5.08 26.09
N ALA A 762 -12.91 4.66 24.88
CA ALA A 762 -13.28 3.36 24.32
C ALA A 762 -12.84 2.21 25.25
N ARG A 763 -11.64 2.29 25.83
CA ARG A 763 -11.15 1.30 26.81
C ARG A 763 -12.01 1.24 28.07
N VAL A 764 -12.33 2.40 28.65
CA VAL A 764 -13.14 2.49 29.87
C VAL A 764 -14.57 2.01 29.61
N ASP A 765 -15.16 2.40 28.47
CA ASP A 765 -16.51 2.01 28.09
C ASP A 765 -16.62 0.50 27.86
N PHE A 766 -15.65 -0.10 27.15
CA PHE A 766 -15.57 -1.55 26.96
C PHE A 766 -15.50 -2.31 28.29
N LEU A 767 -14.65 -1.88 29.22
CA LEU A 767 -14.51 -2.52 30.54
C LEU A 767 -15.75 -2.28 31.43
N SER A 768 -16.39 -1.12 31.32
CA SER A 768 -17.63 -0.80 32.06
C SER A 768 -18.76 -1.69 31.57
N GLN A 769 -18.94 -1.82 30.25
CA GLN A 769 -19.88 -2.75 29.65
C GLN A 769 -19.58 -4.20 30.03
N ALA A 770 -18.32 -4.64 29.94
CA ALA A 770 -17.91 -5.98 30.34
C ALA A 770 -18.27 -6.30 31.81
N SER A 771 -18.06 -5.32 32.71
CA SER A 771 -18.44 -5.47 34.13
C SER A 771 -19.96 -5.52 34.30
N LYS A 772 -20.72 -4.68 33.60
CA LYS A 772 -22.20 -4.71 33.63
C LYS A 772 -22.77 -6.02 33.12
N ILE A 773 -22.18 -6.57 32.05
CA ILE A 773 -22.55 -7.88 31.53
C ILE A 773 -22.33 -8.92 32.62
N LEU A 774 -21.11 -9.03 33.17
CA LEU A 774 -20.79 -10.01 34.22
C LEU A 774 -21.62 -9.86 35.51
N ASP A 775 -21.98 -8.64 35.88
CA ASP A 775 -22.81 -8.31 37.05
C ASP A 775 -24.32 -8.61 36.83
N ALA A 776 -24.75 -8.92 35.60
CA ALA A 776 -26.16 -9.26 35.32
C ALA A 776 -26.61 -10.56 36.00
N VAL A 777 -25.67 -11.39 36.46
CA VAL A 777 -25.91 -12.57 37.29
C VAL A 777 -25.14 -12.35 38.58
N ALA A 778 -25.77 -12.47 39.76
CA ALA A 778 -25.09 -12.26 41.05
C ALA A 778 -24.08 -13.38 41.35
N GLN A 779 -23.06 -13.09 42.17
CA GLN A 779 -22.17 -14.14 42.70
C GLN A 779 -22.96 -15.19 43.51
N PRO A 780 -22.63 -16.48 43.40
CA PRO A 780 -23.21 -17.51 44.26
C PRO A 780 -22.78 -17.32 45.72
N LYS A 781 -23.74 -17.41 46.64
CA LYS A 781 -23.46 -17.34 48.09
C LYS A 781 -22.78 -18.61 48.63
N LEU A 782 -22.99 -19.74 47.96
CA LEU A 782 -22.38 -21.03 48.25
C LEU A 782 -21.74 -21.56 46.96
N PRO A 783 -20.54 -21.06 46.57
CA PRO A 783 -19.90 -21.46 45.33
C PRO A 783 -19.51 -22.94 45.37
N ARG A 784 -19.76 -23.65 44.26
CA ARG A 784 -19.31 -25.04 44.06
C ARG A 784 -17.84 -25.15 43.64
N GLY A 785 -17.24 -24.03 43.27
CA GLY A 785 -15.85 -23.87 42.81
C GLY A 785 -15.57 -22.40 42.51
N VAL A 786 -14.29 -22.07 42.29
CA VAL A 786 -13.85 -20.69 42.02
C VAL A 786 -13.05 -20.62 40.72
N VAL A 787 -13.40 -19.66 39.87
CA VAL A 787 -12.72 -19.34 38.62
C VAL A 787 -11.94 -18.04 38.79
N PHE A 788 -10.62 -18.11 38.69
CA PHE A 788 -9.73 -16.95 38.76
C PHE A 788 -9.28 -16.53 37.37
N LEU A 789 -9.62 -15.30 36.98
CA LEU A 789 -9.20 -14.69 35.73
C LEU A 789 -7.87 -13.96 35.92
N GLY A 790 -6.87 -14.32 35.12
CA GLY A 790 -5.57 -13.65 35.05
C GLY A 790 -5.36 -13.01 33.69
N SER A 791 -5.86 -11.79 33.51
CA SER A 791 -5.88 -11.06 32.24
C SER A 791 -4.60 -10.27 31.94
N PHE A 792 -3.83 -9.86 32.96
CA PHE A 792 -2.61 -9.05 32.82
C PHE A 792 -2.76 -7.78 31.97
N GLY A 793 -3.95 -7.19 31.91
CA GLY A 793 -4.23 -6.01 31.09
C GLY A 793 -4.67 -6.31 29.65
N CYS A 794 -4.80 -7.58 29.27
CA CYS A 794 -5.21 -7.97 27.93
C CYS A 794 -6.74 -7.83 27.74
N LEU A 795 -7.16 -6.80 27.00
CA LEU A 795 -8.58 -6.55 26.69
C LEU A 795 -9.19 -7.67 25.84
N ASN A 796 -8.41 -8.30 24.96
CA ASN A 796 -8.89 -9.43 24.15
C ASN A 796 -9.23 -10.65 25.01
N THR A 797 -8.50 -10.88 26.11
CA THR A 797 -8.89 -11.91 27.07
C THR A 797 -10.27 -11.60 27.63
N ILE A 798 -10.52 -10.34 28.03
CA ILE A 798 -11.82 -9.90 28.56
C ILE A 798 -12.95 -10.08 27.54
N SER A 799 -12.72 -9.71 26.28
CA SER A 799 -13.76 -9.79 25.24
C SER A 799 -14.22 -11.22 24.94
N MET A 800 -13.37 -12.21 25.17
CA MET A 800 -13.70 -13.62 24.94
C MET A 800 -14.34 -14.28 26.17
N VAL A 801 -13.84 -14.01 27.38
CA VAL A 801 -14.20 -14.82 28.56
C VAL A 801 -15.49 -14.38 29.25
N VAL A 802 -15.89 -13.10 29.15
CA VAL A 802 -17.00 -12.55 29.95
C VAL A 802 -18.32 -13.32 29.78
N PRO A 803 -18.80 -13.65 28.56
CA PRO A 803 -20.03 -14.43 28.40
C PRO A 803 -19.97 -15.81 29.07
N VAL A 804 -18.84 -16.50 28.98
CA VAL A 804 -18.63 -17.81 29.60
C VAL A 804 -18.54 -17.71 31.13
N LEU A 805 -17.87 -16.67 31.64
CA LEU A 805 -17.81 -16.40 33.09
C LEU A 805 -19.19 -16.10 33.68
N LEU A 806 -20.04 -15.38 32.95
CA LEU A 806 -21.42 -15.14 33.35
C LEU A 806 -22.23 -16.44 33.44
N GLU A 807 -22.07 -17.33 32.46
CA GLU A 807 -22.72 -18.64 32.47
C GLU A 807 -22.24 -19.50 33.64
N LEU A 808 -20.95 -19.45 33.99
CA LEU A 808 -20.42 -20.13 35.17
C LEU A 808 -21.01 -19.59 36.48
N LYS A 809 -21.29 -18.28 36.59
CA LYS A 809 -22.04 -17.73 37.73
C LYS A 809 -23.45 -18.34 37.81
N ARG A 810 -24.16 -18.48 36.68
CA ARG A 810 -25.48 -19.14 36.63
C ARG A 810 -25.41 -20.60 37.09
N GLN A 811 -24.32 -21.29 36.76
CA GLN A 811 -24.07 -22.67 37.19
C GLN A 811 -23.58 -22.82 38.65
N GLY A 812 -23.42 -21.70 39.38
CA GLY A 812 -23.07 -21.69 40.80
C GLY A 812 -21.57 -21.65 41.11
N TYR A 813 -20.74 -21.20 40.17
CA TYR A 813 -19.30 -20.98 40.38
C TYR A 813 -19.00 -19.50 40.67
N ALA A 814 -18.09 -19.25 41.62
CA ALA A 814 -17.62 -17.89 41.89
C ALA A 814 -16.60 -17.47 40.83
N VAL A 815 -16.65 -16.22 40.39
CA VAL A 815 -15.70 -15.65 39.43
C VAL A 815 -14.93 -14.50 40.08
N VAL A 816 -13.59 -14.54 40.03
CA VAL A 816 -12.73 -13.52 40.63
C VAL A 816 -11.67 -13.07 39.63
N GLN A 817 -11.65 -11.77 39.32
CA GLN A 817 -10.61 -11.14 38.52
C GLN A 817 -9.40 -10.81 39.41
N LEU A 818 -8.24 -11.35 39.06
CA LEU A 818 -7.00 -11.14 39.81
C LEU A 818 -6.37 -9.78 39.53
N ASP A 819 -6.55 -9.22 38.33
CA ASP A 819 -5.92 -7.94 37.96
C ASP A 819 -6.69 -6.71 38.47
N GLU A 820 -5.95 -5.77 39.04
CA GLU A 820 -6.49 -4.48 39.50
C GLU A 820 -7.03 -3.65 38.31
N GLY A 821 -8.25 -3.12 38.45
CA GLY A 821 -8.82 -2.15 37.51
C GLY A 821 -9.19 -2.69 36.12
N MET A 822 -9.38 -4.01 35.99
CA MET A 822 -9.83 -4.65 34.74
C MET A 822 -11.35 -4.89 34.73
N LEU A 823 -11.86 -5.79 35.56
CA LEU A 823 -13.29 -6.04 35.76
C LEU A 823 -13.68 -5.73 37.20
N ARG A 824 -14.92 -5.33 37.43
CA ARG A 824 -15.46 -5.19 38.79
C ARG A 824 -15.54 -6.58 39.45
N ASN A 825 -15.05 -6.67 40.68
CA ASN A 825 -15.20 -7.87 41.51
C ASN A 825 -16.39 -7.67 42.46
N GLU A 826 -17.56 -8.14 42.06
CA GLU A 826 -18.69 -8.30 42.99
C GLU A 826 -18.28 -9.30 44.09
N PRO A 827 -18.44 -8.95 45.40
CA PRO A 827 -18.03 -9.84 46.48
C PRO A 827 -18.94 -11.06 46.58
N THR A 828 -18.34 -12.23 46.77
CA THR A 828 -19.06 -13.47 47.09
C THR A 828 -19.69 -13.42 48.48
N GLY A 829 -19.11 -12.61 49.39
CA GLY A 829 -19.43 -12.60 50.81
C GLY A 829 -18.54 -13.55 51.61
N ILE A 830 -17.58 -14.21 50.96
CA ILE A 830 -16.65 -15.17 51.54
C ILE A 830 -15.26 -14.55 51.56
N ALA A 831 -14.83 -14.06 52.72
CA ALA A 831 -13.62 -13.25 52.86
C ALA A 831 -12.34 -13.91 52.32
N TRP A 832 -12.19 -15.24 52.46
CA TRP A 832 -11.03 -15.97 51.97
C TRP A 832 -11.03 -16.20 50.44
N ILE A 833 -12.17 -16.00 49.75
CA ILE A 833 -12.25 -15.91 48.29
C ILE A 833 -12.00 -14.47 47.86
N ASP A 834 -12.76 -13.53 48.44
CA ASP A 834 -12.81 -12.12 48.03
C ASP A 834 -11.46 -11.39 48.17
N LYS A 835 -10.58 -11.84 49.07
CA LYS A 835 -9.22 -11.27 49.25
C LYS A 835 -8.33 -11.33 48.01
N HIS A 836 -8.65 -12.17 47.02
CA HIS A 836 -7.84 -12.34 45.81
C HIS A 836 -8.24 -11.37 44.69
N ALA A 837 -9.36 -10.66 44.85
CA ALA A 837 -9.82 -9.65 43.91
C ALA A 837 -8.78 -8.54 43.74
N GLY A 838 -8.29 -8.33 42.50
CA GLY A 838 -7.34 -7.26 42.18
C GLY A 838 -5.96 -7.39 42.83
N MET A 839 -5.57 -8.60 43.27
CA MET A 839 -4.28 -8.82 43.93
C MET A 839 -3.06 -8.68 43.00
N ILE A 840 -3.27 -8.69 41.69
CA ILE A 840 -2.24 -8.50 40.67
C ILE A 840 -2.29 -7.07 40.16
N ASP A 841 -1.22 -6.38 40.51
CA ASP A 841 -0.82 -5.07 40.07
C ASP A 841 -0.90 -4.88 38.54
N ARG A 842 -1.77 -3.97 38.09
CA ARG A 842 -1.86 -3.62 36.66
C ARG A 842 -0.61 -2.91 36.14
N VAL A 843 -0.04 -2.04 36.97
CA VAL A 843 1.18 -1.29 36.66
C VAL A 843 2.31 -1.79 37.54
N ILE A 844 3.32 -2.38 36.89
CA ILE A 844 4.57 -2.79 37.55
C ILE A 844 5.64 -1.74 37.26
N HIS A 845 6.16 -1.13 38.32
CA HIS A 845 7.31 -0.25 38.21
C HIS A 845 8.59 -1.09 38.05
N THR A 846 9.53 -0.66 37.21
CA THR A 846 10.81 -1.34 36.99
C THR A 846 11.95 -0.54 37.63
N ASP A 847 12.20 -0.77 38.92
CA ASP A 847 13.46 -0.36 39.60
C ASP A 847 14.65 -1.13 38.98
N ARG A 848 15.87 -0.63 39.15
CA ARG A 848 17.09 -1.37 38.81
C ARG A 848 17.48 -2.42 39.86
N SER A 849 17.03 -2.35 41.13
CA SER A 849 17.35 -3.35 42.19
C SER A 849 16.40 -4.58 42.26
N LEU A 850 15.87 -5.00 41.11
CA LEU A 850 14.69 -5.85 41.00
C LEU A 850 14.76 -7.25 41.61
N PHE A 851 15.93 -7.89 41.71
CA PHE A 851 16.04 -9.17 42.41
C PHE A 851 15.65 -9.06 43.89
N GLY A 852 15.93 -7.92 44.52
CA GLY A 852 15.50 -7.64 45.91
C GLY A 852 14.01 -7.34 46.08
N SER A 853 13.22 -7.33 45.01
CA SER A 853 11.76 -7.07 45.04
C SER A 853 10.91 -8.28 44.67
N LEU A 854 11.54 -9.40 44.34
CA LEU A 854 10.85 -10.67 44.11
C LEU A 854 10.33 -11.20 45.46
N THR A 855 9.09 -11.67 45.47
CA THR A 855 8.45 -12.24 46.66
C THR A 855 8.70 -13.73 46.81
N ASN A 856 9.05 -14.42 45.72
CA ASN A 856 9.45 -15.83 45.71
C ASN A 856 10.96 -15.95 45.47
N GLU A 857 11.51 -17.11 45.82
CA GLU A 857 12.89 -17.47 45.51
C GLU A 857 12.97 -17.97 44.06
N TRP A 858 13.90 -17.40 43.28
CA TRP A 858 14.11 -17.72 41.87
C TRP A 858 15.58 -18.10 41.63
N THR A 859 15.79 -19.25 40.97
CA THR A 859 17.10 -19.69 40.47
C THR A 859 17.19 -19.39 38.98
N ILE A 860 18.22 -18.66 38.54
CA ILE A 860 18.36 -18.20 37.16
C ILE A 860 19.69 -18.66 36.59
N ASN A 861 19.63 -19.54 35.61
CA ASN A 861 20.73 -19.97 34.78
C ASN A 861 20.26 -20.00 33.32
N TRP A 862 20.39 -18.86 32.64
CA TRP A 862 19.90 -18.69 31.27
C TRP A 862 20.60 -19.63 30.27
N ALA A 863 21.91 -19.85 30.44
CA ALA A 863 22.69 -20.72 29.56
C ALA A 863 22.25 -22.19 29.68
N GLY A 864 21.98 -22.66 30.91
CA GLY A 864 21.41 -23.98 31.17
C GLY A 864 19.90 -24.10 30.92
N ARG A 865 19.23 -23.04 30.42
CA ARG A 865 17.79 -22.98 30.19
C ARG A 865 16.95 -23.18 31.46
N GLU A 866 17.40 -22.62 32.58
CA GLU A 866 16.77 -22.72 33.89
C GLU A 866 16.33 -21.36 34.42
N VAL A 867 15.03 -21.18 34.62
CA VAL A 867 14.47 -20.09 35.41
C VAL A 867 13.44 -20.70 36.36
N ILE A 868 13.90 -21.15 37.52
CA ILE A 868 13.15 -22.05 38.39
C ILE A 868 12.61 -21.31 39.61
N ALA A 869 11.35 -21.57 39.96
CA ALA A 869 10.76 -21.22 41.25
C ALA A 869 9.76 -22.30 41.68
N ASP A 870 9.75 -22.66 42.97
CA ASP A 870 8.93 -23.75 43.53
C ASP A 870 9.04 -25.09 42.75
N GLY A 871 10.23 -25.41 42.23
CA GLY A 871 10.47 -26.64 41.46
C GLY A 871 9.97 -26.61 40.02
N ILE A 872 9.35 -25.51 39.57
CA ILE A 872 8.83 -25.35 38.21
C ILE A 872 9.82 -24.51 37.39
N ASN A 873 10.21 -25.00 36.21
CA ASN A 873 11.05 -24.23 35.27
C ASN A 873 10.21 -23.36 34.33
N TYR A 874 10.39 -22.04 34.40
CA TYR A 874 9.67 -21.04 33.61
C TYR A 874 10.51 -20.48 32.44
N TYR A 875 11.69 -21.07 32.15
CA TYR A 875 12.57 -20.60 31.08
C TYR A 875 11.84 -20.48 29.74
N GLN A 876 11.17 -21.54 29.27
CA GLN A 876 10.52 -21.55 27.96
C GLN A 876 9.51 -20.41 27.82
N ALA A 877 8.69 -20.19 28.85
CA ALA A 877 7.67 -19.15 28.85
C ALA A 877 8.27 -17.74 28.74
N ILE A 878 9.40 -17.50 29.41
CA ILE A 878 10.11 -16.23 29.37
C ILE A 878 10.85 -16.09 28.04
N PHE A 879 11.47 -17.17 27.55
CA PHE A 879 12.10 -17.21 26.24
C PHE A 879 11.10 -16.85 25.14
N GLU A 880 9.92 -17.46 25.14
CA GLU A 880 8.88 -17.19 24.16
C GLU A 880 8.41 -15.74 24.16
N ILE A 881 8.08 -15.15 25.32
CA ILE A 881 7.67 -13.74 25.35
C ILE A 881 8.82 -12.79 24.95
N MET A 882 10.07 -13.19 25.16
CA MET A 882 11.25 -12.42 24.72
C MET A 882 11.44 -12.53 23.21
N THR A 883 11.28 -13.72 22.61
CA THR A 883 11.30 -13.87 21.14
C THR A 883 10.18 -13.08 20.47
N GLN A 884 8.97 -13.05 21.06
CA GLN A 884 7.86 -12.20 20.61
C GLN A 884 8.18 -10.71 20.74
N LYS A 885 8.88 -10.32 21.82
CA LYS A 885 9.22 -8.92 22.11
C LYS A 885 10.30 -8.40 21.16
N PHE A 886 11.32 -9.19 20.89
CA PHE A 886 12.45 -8.82 20.05
C PHE A 886 12.31 -9.27 18.61
N ARG A 887 11.25 -10.02 18.27
CA ARG A 887 11.00 -10.57 16.93
C ARG A 887 12.21 -11.35 16.39
N ALA A 888 12.96 -11.97 17.29
CA ALA A 888 14.18 -12.73 17.00
C ALA A 888 14.23 -13.96 17.91
N PHE A 889 14.70 -15.07 17.36
CA PHE A 889 14.98 -16.30 18.09
C PHE A 889 16.28 -16.18 18.89
N ASN A 890 17.31 -15.56 18.30
CA ASN A 890 18.62 -15.34 18.91
C ASN A 890 18.75 -13.93 19.51
N PHE A 891 19.11 -13.86 20.80
CA PHE A 891 19.43 -12.59 21.47
C PHE A 891 20.37 -12.79 22.68
N ASN A 892 21.33 -11.88 22.87
CA ASN A 892 22.21 -11.91 24.04
C ASN A 892 21.50 -11.35 25.29
N ILE A 893 21.23 -12.21 26.26
CA ILE A 893 20.58 -11.83 27.53
C ILE A 893 21.44 -10.88 28.39
N ASN A 894 22.76 -10.85 28.19
CA ASN A 894 23.68 -10.01 28.95
C ASN A 894 23.68 -8.54 28.49
N ASP A 895 23.05 -8.24 27.35
CA ASP A 895 22.82 -6.86 26.92
C ASP A 895 21.95 -6.12 27.97
N PRO A 896 22.40 -4.98 28.54
CA PRO A 896 21.68 -4.29 29.61
C PRO A 896 20.24 -3.86 29.25
N TRP A 897 19.97 -3.60 27.96
CA TRP A 897 18.66 -3.22 27.46
C TRP A 897 17.74 -4.44 27.32
N ILE A 898 18.25 -5.56 26.80
CA ILE A 898 17.51 -6.85 26.73
C ILE A 898 17.24 -7.39 28.13
N PHE A 899 18.24 -7.38 29.01
CA PHE A 899 18.12 -7.82 30.39
C PHE A 899 17.05 -7.05 31.19
N ARG A 900 16.76 -5.80 30.81
CA ARG A 900 15.67 -5.03 31.40
C ARG A 900 14.30 -5.65 31.14
N TRP A 901 14.07 -6.19 29.94
CA TRP A 901 12.81 -6.84 29.58
C TRP A 901 12.68 -8.22 30.24
N PHE A 902 13.76 -8.99 30.31
CA PHE A 902 13.81 -10.22 31.10
C PHE A 902 13.34 -9.98 32.54
N ARG A 903 13.93 -8.97 33.20
CA ARG A 903 13.55 -8.57 34.56
C ARG A 903 12.09 -8.14 34.67
N TYR A 904 11.56 -7.42 33.68
CA TYR A 904 10.17 -7.01 33.67
C TYR A 904 9.21 -8.22 33.67
N TYR A 905 9.45 -9.21 32.81
CA TYR A 905 8.63 -10.41 32.74
C TYR A 905 8.79 -11.30 33.97
N LEU A 906 10.01 -11.43 34.51
CA LEU A 906 10.26 -12.19 35.74
C LEU A 906 9.42 -11.66 36.92
N VAL A 907 9.31 -10.34 37.07
CA VAL A 907 8.49 -9.73 38.14
C VAL A 907 7.00 -9.97 37.94
N ARG A 908 6.53 -9.99 36.69
CA ARG A 908 5.14 -10.36 36.37
C ARG A 908 4.87 -11.81 36.74
N CYS A 909 5.81 -12.72 36.44
CA CYS A 909 5.73 -14.12 36.84
C CYS A 909 5.71 -14.28 38.36
N ASP A 910 6.57 -13.54 39.07
CA ASP A 910 6.60 -13.55 40.54
C ASP A 910 5.27 -13.14 41.17
N LYS A 911 4.62 -12.08 40.66
CA LYS A 911 3.28 -11.67 41.12
C LYS A 911 2.21 -12.72 40.83
N ALA A 912 2.26 -13.34 39.65
CA ALA A 912 1.36 -14.43 39.26
C ALA A 912 1.52 -15.64 40.20
N LEU A 913 2.76 -16.03 40.48
CA LEU A 913 3.09 -17.16 41.35
C LEU A 913 2.67 -16.88 42.81
N THR A 914 2.88 -15.65 43.30
CA THR A 914 2.40 -15.23 44.62
C THR A 914 0.88 -15.30 44.74
N ALA A 915 0.15 -14.93 43.68
CA ALA A 915 -1.31 -15.12 43.63
C ALA A 915 -1.69 -16.60 43.70
N CYS A 916 -1.05 -17.45 42.90
CA CYS A 916 -1.26 -18.91 42.91
C CYS A 916 -1.02 -19.52 44.29
N LYS A 917 0.08 -19.18 44.97
CA LYS A 917 0.41 -19.64 46.32
C LYS A 917 -0.60 -19.14 47.37
N SER A 918 -1.13 -17.94 47.22
CA SER A 918 -2.21 -17.45 48.09
C SER A 918 -3.48 -18.29 47.91
N ILE A 919 -3.87 -18.54 46.66
CA ILE A 919 -5.07 -19.32 46.33
C ILE A 919 -4.91 -20.78 46.79
N GLU A 920 -3.73 -21.39 46.65
CA GLU A 920 -3.47 -22.72 47.19
C GLU A 920 -3.73 -22.75 48.71
N ARG A 921 -3.15 -21.80 49.45
CA ARG A 921 -3.25 -21.75 50.91
C ARG A 921 -4.68 -21.51 51.40
N GLU A 922 -5.42 -20.65 50.73
CA GLU A 922 -6.69 -20.13 51.25
C GLU A 922 -7.93 -20.79 50.63
N VAL A 923 -7.84 -21.30 49.41
CA VAL A 923 -8.96 -21.86 48.64
C VAL A 923 -8.76 -23.36 48.43
N MET A 924 -7.66 -23.78 47.79
CA MET A 924 -7.46 -25.18 47.40
C MET A 924 -7.31 -26.10 48.63
N LYS A 925 -6.54 -25.69 49.64
CA LYS A 925 -6.39 -26.46 50.90
C LYS A 925 -7.69 -26.65 51.67
N ARG A 926 -8.73 -25.87 51.38
CA ARG A 926 -10.08 -26.04 51.96
C ARG A 926 -10.96 -27.00 51.15
N GLY A 927 -10.42 -27.64 50.12
CA GLY A 927 -11.13 -28.59 49.26
C GLY A 927 -11.99 -27.94 48.18
N MET A 928 -11.86 -26.63 47.95
CA MET A 928 -12.65 -25.93 46.93
C MET A 928 -12.03 -26.12 45.53
N PRO A 929 -12.79 -26.59 44.53
CA PRO A 929 -12.32 -26.68 43.14
C PRO A 929 -11.90 -25.31 42.58
N VAL A 930 -10.77 -25.26 41.88
CA VAL A 930 -10.21 -24.03 41.31
C VAL A 930 -9.95 -24.15 39.81
N ARG A 931 -10.33 -23.13 39.04
CA ARG A 931 -9.92 -22.99 37.64
C ARG A 931 -9.26 -21.64 37.40
N PHE A 932 -8.08 -21.64 36.82
CA PHE A 932 -7.46 -20.43 36.28
C PHE A 932 -7.86 -20.27 34.81
N ILE A 933 -8.18 -19.06 34.37
CA ILE A 933 -8.49 -18.80 32.96
C ILE A 933 -7.72 -17.59 32.42
N ASN A 934 -7.21 -17.74 31.20
CA ASN A 934 -6.71 -16.64 30.36
C ASN A 934 -6.67 -17.04 28.87
N ALA A 935 -6.19 -16.14 28.03
CA ALA A 935 -5.99 -16.36 26.59
C ALA A 935 -4.53 -16.69 26.18
N GLY A 936 -3.62 -16.89 27.15
CA GLY A 936 -2.20 -17.16 26.91
C GLY A 936 -1.72 -18.39 27.67
N SER A 937 -1.40 -19.48 26.98
CA SER A 937 -1.03 -20.75 27.64
C SER A 937 0.47 -20.99 27.78
N HIS A 938 1.31 -20.31 26.99
CA HIS A 938 2.74 -20.66 26.84
C HIS A 938 3.67 -19.52 27.24
N SER A 939 3.35 -18.29 26.85
CA SER A 939 4.17 -17.12 27.13
C SER A 939 3.98 -16.58 28.56
N ALA A 940 5.08 -16.09 29.14
CA ALA A 940 5.06 -15.40 30.42
C ALA A 940 4.33 -14.05 30.29
N PRO A 941 3.58 -13.60 31.33
CA PRO A 941 3.36 -14.28 32.62
C PRO A 941 2.15 -15.24 32.62
N PHE A 942 1.40 -15.38 31.52
CA PHE A 942 0.15 -16.13 31.49
C PHE A 942 0.32 -17.63 31.77
N SER A 943 1.41 -18.21 31.29
CA SER A 943 1.72 -19.64 31.49
C SER A 943 2.03 -20.02 32.94
N VAL A 944 2.27 -19.05 33.84
CA VAL A 944 2.49 -19.35 35.26
C VAL A 944 1.31 -20.11 35.85
N TYR A 945 0.08 -19.73 35.51
CA TYR A 945 -1.12 -20.43 35.98
C TYR A 945 -1.22 -21.85 35.44
N ARG A 946 -0.82 -22.07 34.17
CA ARG A 946 -0.79 -23.40 33.55
C ARG A 946 0.21 -24.31 34.27
N SER A 947 1.45 -23.85 34.40
CA SER A 947 2.51 -24.64 35.03
C SER A 947 2.21 -24.92 36.49
N PHE A 948 1.67 -23.93 37.22
CA PHE A 948 1.25 -24.11 38.60
C PHE A 948 0.09 -25.13 38.73
N ALA A 949 -0.94 -25.02 37.89
CA ALA A 949 -2.06 -25.96 37.91
C ALA A 949 -1.61 -27.39 37.59
N LEU A 950 -0.72 -27.57 36.60
CA LEU A 950 -0.14 -28.88 36.26
C LEU A 950 0.61 -29.50 37.45
N GLU A 951 1.45 -28.72 38.13
CA GLU A 951 2.20 -29.18 39.31
C GLU A 951 1.28 -29.56 40.49
N LYS A 952 0.15 -28.87 40.64
CA LYS A 952 -0.75 -29.04 41.80
C LYS A 952 -1.94 -29.97 41.56
N ALA A 953 -2.20 -30.35 40.30
CA ALA A 953 -3.35 -31.18 39.92
C ALA A 953 -3.34 -32.60 40.54
N SER A 954 -2.17 -33.12 40.93
CA SER A 954 -2.07 -34.41 41.63
C SER A 954 -2.62 -34.38 43.05
N LYS A 955 -2.71 -33.18 43.66
CA LYS A 955 -3.07 -33.00 45.07
C LYS A 955 -4.39 -32.28 45.28
N TYR A 956 -4.76 -31.38 44.37
CA TYR A 956 -5.97 -30.57 44.49
C TYR A 956 -6.76 -30.61 43.18
N ASP A 957 -8.07 -30.37 43.26
CA ASP A 957 -8.90 -30.14 42.06
C ASP A 957 -8.64 -28.73 41.50
N VAL A 958 -7.54 -28.61 40.76
CA VAL A 958 -7.10 -27.37 40.11
C VAL A 958 -6.91 -27.59 38.62
N GLY A 959 -7.28 -26.61 37.80
CA GLY A 959 -7.10 -26.67 36.35
C GLY A 959 -6.82 -25.31 35.72
N PHE A 960 -6.22 -25.35 34.54
CA PHE A 960 -5.97 -24.19 33.70
C PHE A 960 -6.79 -24.29 32.41
N ILE A 961 -7.64 -23.30 32.21
CA ILE A 961 -8.51 -23.15 31.06
C ILE A 961 -7.90 -22.12 30.11
N HIS A 962 -7.66 -22.53 28.88
CA HIS A 962 -7.30 -21.60 27.82
C HIS A 962 -8.54 -21.29 26.99
N MET A 963 -8.77 -20.00 26.71
CA MET A 963 -9.77 -19.56 25.75
C MET A 963 -9.14 -18.58 24.76
N GLY A 964 -9.19 -18.90 23.47
CA GLY A 964 -8.58 -18.08 22.42
C GLY A 964 -9.42 -18.06 21.14
N PRO A 965 -9.07 -17.21 20.17
CA PRO A 965 -9.62 -17.30 18.82
C PRO A 965 -9.46 -18.73 18.29
N ALA A 966 -10.49 -19.24 17.62
CA ALA A 966 -10.36 -20.55 16.96
C ALA A 966 -9.58 -20.43 15.64
N TYR A 967 -9.34 -21.57 14.98
CA TYR A 967 -8.48 -21.65 13.80
C TYR A 967 -9.17 -21.16 12.50
N GLU A 968 -9.99 -20.12 12.58
CA GLU A 968 -10.83 -19.65 11.47
C GLU A 968 -10.04 -18.99 10.33
N ASN A 969 -8.86 -18.41 10.61
CA ASN A 969 -7.96 -17.84 9.60
C ASN A 969 -7.59 -18.84 8.52
N TYR A 970 -7.41 -20.11 8.92
CA TYR A 970 -7.06 -21.18 8.00
C TYR A 970 -8.15 -21.37 6.94
N TYR A 971 -9.42 -21.18 7.30
CA TYR A 971 -10.57 -21.37 6.40
C TYR A 971 -11.04 -20.08 5.72
N SER A 972 -10.84 -18.92 6.34
CA SER A 972 -11.29 -17.62 5.83
C SER A 972 -10.26 -16.91 4.94
N ASN A 973 -9.00 -17.37 4.94
CA ASN A 973 -7.87 -16.78 4.19
C ASN A 973 -7.70 -15.27 4.45
N LEU A 974 -7.81 -14.84 5.71
CA LEU A 974 -7.62 -13.46 6.14
C LEU A 974 -8.59 -12.43 5.52
N LYS A 975 -9.74 -12.89 4.98
CA LYS A 975 -10.79 -12.00 4.43
C LYS A 975 -11.39 -11.06 5.48
N SER A 976 -11.32 -11.43 6.75
CA SER A 976 -11.73 -10.61 7.89
C SER A 976 -10.54 -10.37 8.80
N LYS A 977 -10.44 -9.16 9.37
CA LYS A 977 -9.49 -8.84 10.46
C LYS A 977 -10.06 -9.17 11.84
N VAL A 978 -11.33 -9.57 11.90
CA VAL A 978 -12.10 -9.75 13.13
C VAL A 978 -12.45 -11.21 13.31
N ALA A 979 -12.21 -11.71 14.51
CA ALA A 979 -12.50 -13.09 14.86
C ALA A 979 -14.00 -13.29 15.16
N THR A 980 -14.57 -14.38 14.66
CA THR A 980 -16.00 -14.73 14.82
C THR A 980 -16.22 -16.03 15.58
N THR A 981 -15.15 -16.75 15.86
CA THR A 981 -15.18 -18.03 16.58
C THR A 981 -14.15 -18.07 17.71
N VAL A 982 -14.38 -18.94 18.69
CA VAL A 982 -13.47 -19.18 19.82
C VAL A 982 -13.31 -20.68 20.07
N SER A 983 -12.23 -21.04 20.73
CA SER A 983 -11.98 -22.39 21.21
C SER A 983 -11.60 -22.33 22.70
N LEU A 984 -12.01 -23.35 23.46
CA LEU A 984 -11.77 -23.44 24.90
C LEU A 984 -11.59 -24.89 25.35
N ASP A 985 -10.57 -25.13 26.18
CA ASP A 985 -10.36 -26.42 26.84
C ASP A 985 -9.51 -26.31 28.12
N ASN A 986 -9.56 -27.37 28.93
CA ASN A 986 -8.76 -27.54 30.14
C ASN A 986 -7.42 -28.21 29.82
N LEU A 987 -6.36 -27.40 29.76
CA LEU A 987 -5.02 -27.88 29.39
C LEU A 987 -4.27 -28.55 30.55
N THR A 988 -4.82 -28.53 31.76
CA THR A 988 -4.25 -29.27 32.89
C THR A 988 -4.62 -30.75 32.83
N LYS A 989 -5.87 -31.08 32.45
CA LYS A 989 -6.30 -32.47 32.28
C LYS A 989 -5.63 -33.17 31.09
N HIS A 990 -5.14 -32.39 30.13
CA HIS A 990 -4.52 -32.89 28.91
C HIS A 990 -3.16 -32.20 28.69
N PRO A 991 -2.10 -32.55 29.44
CA PRO A 991 -0.83 -31.82 29.42
C PRO A 991 -0.13 -31.80 28.06
N LEU A 992 -0.33 -32.87 27.25
CA LEU A 992 0.20 -33.00 25.89
C LEU A 992 -0.63 -32.24 24.84
N TYR A 993 -1.79 -31.71 25.22
CA TYR A 993 -2.64 -30.88 24.38
C TYR A 993 -2.28 -29.41 24.60
N ARG A 994 -1.70 -28.76 23.58
CA ARG A 994 -1.09 -27.43 23.77
C ARG A 994 -2.09 -26.27 23.69
N LEU A 995 -3.06 -26.32 22.78
CA LEU A 995 -4.02 -25.25 22.49
C LEU A 995 -5.40 -25.82 22.11
N PRO A 996 -6.51 -25.15 22.48
CA PRO A 996 -7.85 -25.67 22.28
C PRO A 996 -8.37 -25.64 20.84
N PHE A 997 -7.71 -24.92 19.92
CA PHE A 997 -8.07 -24.94 18.50
C PHE A 997 -7.46 -26.14 17.76
N LEU A 998 -6.60 -26.92 18.41
CA LEU A 998 -6.04 -28.15 17.86
C LEU A 998 -6.97 -29.33 18.12
N ALA A 999 -6.78 -30.42 17.40
CA ALA A 999 -7.60 -31.60 17.61
C ALA A 999 -7.11 -32.42 18.80
N ARG A 1000 -7.98 -32.59 19.81
CA ARG A 1000 -7.72 -33.52 20.91
C ARG A 1000 -7.93 -34.96 20.42
N PRO A 1001 -6.97 -35.89 20.62
CA PRO A 1001 -7.05 -37.23 20.04
C PRO A 1001 -8.34 -37.98 20.36
N ASP A 1002 -8.74 -38.07 21.63
CA ASP A 1002 -9.95 -38.76 22.09
C ASP A 1002 -11.24 -38.22 21.46
N ARG A 1003 -11.37 -36.90 21.33
CA ARG A 1003 -12.55 -36.28 20.71
C ARG A 1003 -12.57 -36.49 19.20
N PHE A 1004 -11.41 -36.46 18.57
CA PHE A 1004 -11.30 -36.73 17.14
C PHE A 1004 -11.66 -38.19 16.83
N GLU A 1005 -11.19 -39.15 17.63
CA GLU A 1005 -11.58 -40.56 17.47
C GLU A 1005 -13.08 -40.76 17.67
N GLU A 1006 -13.67 -40.12 18.68
CA GLU A 1006 -15.11 -40.22 18.90
C GLU A 1006 -15.91 -39.60 17.76
N TRP A 1007 -15.45 -38.46 17.22
CA TRP A 1007 -16.06 -37.84 16.06
C TRP A 1007 -15.97 -38.74 14.82
N LEU A 1008 -14.85 -39.42 14.60
CA LEU A 1008 -14.64 -40.33 13.46
C LEU A 1008 -15.55 -41.56 13.46
N LYS A 1009 -16.13 -41.95 14.60
CA LYS A 1009 -17.11 -43.06 14.66
C LYS A 1009 -18.44 -42.75 13.98
N ARG A 1010 -18.68 -41.50 13.57
CA ARG A 1010 -19.91 -41.11 12.85
C ARG A 1010 -19.85 -41.63 11.42
N ASP A 1011 -20.94 -42.24 10.95
CA ASP A 1011 -20.99 -42.84 9.62
C ASP A 1011 -20.98 -41.80 8.47
N GLY A 1012 -20.22 -42.13 7.41
CA GLY A 1012 -20.22 -41.40 6.13
C GLY A 1012 -19.62 -39.99 6.18
N LEU A 1013 -18.69 -39.72 7.10
CA LEU A 1013 -18.07 -38.39 7.25
C LEU A 1013 -17.27 -37.95 6.02
N TYR A 1014 -16.49 -38.85 5.43
CA TYR A 1014 -15.62 -38.51 4.30
C TYR A 1014 -16.46 -38.11 3.08
N GLU A 1015 -17.48 -38.91 2.75
CA GLU A 1015 -18.43 -38.66 1.67
C GLU A 1015 -19.23 -37.37 1.92
N ARG A 1016 -19.64 -37.14 3.16
CA ARG A 1016 -20.39 -35.92 3.56
C ARG A 1016 -19.56 -34.65 3.38
N TYR A 1017 -18.27 -34.69 3.68
CA TYR A 1017 -17.40 -33.52 3.66
C TYR A 1017 -16.44 -33.47 2.47
N LYS A 1018 -16.59 -34.38 1.49
CA LYS A 1018 -15.69 -34.51 0.35
C LYS A 1018 -15.48 -33.19 -0.38
N GLU A 1019 -16.55 -32.49 -0.74
CA GLU A 1019 -16.46 -31.20 -1.44
C GLU A 1019 -15.76 -30.10 -0.61
N ASP A 1020 -15.99 -30.09 0.70
CA ASP A 1020 -15.35 -29.13 1.61
C ASP A 1020 -13.86 -29.44 1.78
N ILE A 1021 -13.51 -30.71 1.90
CA ILE A 1021 -12.13 -31.21 1.99
C ILE A 1021 -11.40 -30.89 0.69
N ASP A 1022 -11.99 -31.23 -0.47
CA ASP A 1022 -11.43 -30.93 -1.79
C ASP A 1022 -11.23 -29.43 -1.95
N ARG A 1023 -12.18 -28.60 -1.49
CA ARG A 1023 -12.02 -27.14 -1.50
C ARG A 1023 -10.86 -26.70 -0.62
N VAL A 1024 -10.74 -27.21 0.59
CA VAL A 1024 -9.68 -26.85 1.56
C VAL A 1024 -8.30 -27.26 1.04
N LEU A 1025 -8.17 -28.45 0.43
CA LEU A 1025 -6.92 -28.94 -0.15
C LEU A 1025 -6.57 -28.22 -1.47
N ASN A 1026 -7.56 -27.92 -2.30
CA ASN A 1026 -7.38 -27.26 -3.60
C ASN A 1026 -7.42 -25.71 -3.53
N HIS A 1027 -7.58 -25.10 -2.37
CA HIS A 1027 -7.54 -23.64 -2.25
C HIS A 1027 -6.11 -23.09 -2.20
N ASN A 1028 -5.74 -22.23 -3.15
CA ASN A 1028 -4.49 -21.48 -3.10
C ASN A 1028 -4.57 -20.36 -2.04
N ARG A 1029 -3.91 -20.59 -0.89
CA ARG A 1029 -3.91 -19.65 0.26
C ARG A 1029 -2.78 -18.63 0.21
N VAL A 1030 -1.80 -18.86 -0.68
CA VAL A 1030 -0.75 -17.90 -0.97
C VAL A 1030 -1.16 -17.22 -2.27
N GLY A 1031 -1.76 -16.03 -2.18
CA GLY A 1031 -2.00 -15.22 -3.38
C GLY A 1031 -0.71 -15.18 -4.20
N ARG A 1032 -0.79 -15.52 -5.49
CA ARG A 1032 0.32 -15.23 -6.40
C ARG A 1032 0.47 -13.71 -6.35
N LEU A 1033 1.64 -13.23 -5.96
CA LEU A 1033 2.00 -11.86 -6.29
C LEU A 1033 2.02 -11.84 -7.82
N GLU A 1034 1.16 -11.02 -8.44
CA GLU A 1034 1.19 -10.78 -9.89
C GLU A 1034 2.64 -10.43 -10.29
N GLY A 1035 3.15 -11.05 -11.37
CA GLY A 1035 4.52 -10.83 -11.87
C GLY A 1035 5.65 -11.73 -11.33
N ASN A 1036 5.38 -12.83 -10.61
CA ASN A 1036 6.47 -13.69 -10.09
C ASN A 1036 7.07 -14.66 -11.15
N THR A 1037 7.96 -14.16 -12.01
CA THR A 1037 8.71 -14.93 -13.04
C THR A 1037 9.70 -15.96 -12.47
N SER A 1038 9.99 -15.93 -11.16
CA SER A 1038 10.98 -16.82 -10.53
C SER A 1038 10.55 -18.28 -10.46
N HIS A 1039 9.24 -18.57 -10.56
CA HIS A 1039 8.68 -19.93 -10.46
C HIS A 1039 9.32 -20.90 -11.46
N THR A 1040 9.49 -20.48 -12.72
CA THR A 1040 9.97 -21.33 -13.82
C THR A 1040 11.39 -21.85 -13.60
N GLN A 1041 12.31 -21.02 -13.09
CA GLN A 1041 13.70 -21.41 -12.87
C GLN A 1041 13.85 -22.49 -11.77
N TYR A 1042 13.10 -22.33 -10.68
CA TYR A 1042 13.12 -23.31 -9.59
C TYR A 1042 12.41 -24.61 -10.00
N GLU A 1043 11.34 -24.51 -10.77
CA GLU A 1043 10.62 -25.65 -11.32
C GLU A 1043 11.52 -26.49 -12.24
N GLU A 1044 12.33 -25.87 -13.10
CA GLU A 1044 13.34 -26.58 -13.90
C GLU A 1044 14.35 -27.34 -13.04
N THR A 1045 14.81 -26.75 -11.94
CA THR A 1045 15.75 -27.41 -11.02
C THR A 1045 15.13 -28.65 -10.40
N LEU A 1046 13.87 -28.57 -9.98
CA LEU A 1046 13.12 -29.71 -9.44
C LEU A 1046 12.94 -30.81 -10.50
N ILE A 1047 12.58 -30.44 -11.74
CA ILE A 1047 12.44 -31.38 -12.86
C ILE A 1047 13.76 -32.09 -13.15
N ARG A 1048 14.87 -31.35 -13.24
CA ARG A 1048 16.21 -31.92 -13.51
C ARG A 1048 16.65 -32.88 -12.41
N ALA A 1049 16.39 -32.55 -11.15
CA ALA A 1049 16.71 -33.44 -10.03
C ALA A 1049 15.94 -34.78 -10.13
N LYS A 1050 14.64 -34.73 -10.45
CA LYS A 1050 13.83 -35.94 -10.68
C LYS A 1050 14.31 -36.73 -11.90
N GLN A 1051 14.66 -36.07 -12.99
CA GLN A 1051 15.21 -36.71 -14.20
C GLN A 1051 16.56 -37.39 -13.93
N ALA A 1052 17.37 -36.82 -13.03
CA ALA A 1052 18.62 -37.41 -12.55
C ALA A 1052 18.43 -38.54 -11.52
N GLY A 1053 17.18 -38.96 -11.24
CA GLY A 1053 16.86 -40.03 -10.30
C GLY A 1053 16.97 -39.64 -8.82
N ARG A 1054 17.19 -38.36 -8.50
CA ARG A 1054 17.32 -37.86 -7.13
C ARG A 1054 15.94 -37.73 -6.49
N LYS A 1055 15.82 -38.04 -5.20
CA LYS A 1055 14.59 -37.75 -4.44
C LYS A 1055 14.55 -36.27 -4.04
N VAL A 1056 13.35 -35.72 -3.94
CA VAL A 1056 13.11 -34.32 -3.55
C VAL A 1056 12.45 -34.29 -2.17
N ILE A 1057 13.16 -33.72 -1.19
CA ILE A 1057 12.73 -33.62 0.20
C ILE A 1057 12.37 -32.17 0.50
N GLY A 1058 11.09 -31.89 0.74
CA GLY A 1058 10.62 -30.53 1.08
C GLY A 1058 10.70 -30.26 2.58
N VAL A 1059 11.48 -29.27 3.00
CA VAL A 1059 11.63 -28.84 4.40
C VAL A 1059 10.87 -27.53 4.62
N TYR A 1060 9.81 -27.56 5.43
CA TYR A 1060 8.90 -26.43 5.57
C TYR A 1060 9.23 -25.58 6.81
N GLY A 1061 9.33 -24.27 6.58
CA GLY A 1061 9.57 -23.27 7.61
C GLY A 1061 8.32 -22.91 8.43
N LYS A 1062 8.56 -22.19 9.53
CA LYS A 1062 7.54 -21.67 10.46
C LYS A 1062 7.94 -20.27 10.93
N ILE A 1063 6.95 -19.45 11.29
CA ILE A 1063 7.16 -18.14 11.93
C ILE A 1063 7.93 -18.31 13.25
N LEU A 1064 9.12 -17.71 13.35
CA LEU A 1064 10.05 -17.92 14.48
C LEU A 1064 9.56 -17.39 15.82
N CYS A 1065 8.93 -16.20 15.84
CA CYS A 1065 8.52 -15.57 17.08
C CYS A 1065 7.20 -16.11 17.66
N ASP A 1066 6.57 -17.08 17.01
CA ASP A 1066 5.28 -17.66 17.43
C ASP A 1066 5.40 -19.18 17.58
N MET A 1067 6.19 -19.59 18.58
CA MET A 1067 6.43 -21.00 18.86
C MET A 1067 5.16 -21.68 19.39
N ALA A 1068 4.45 -21.03 20.32
CA ALA A 1068 3.18 -21.49 20.89
C ALA A 1068 3.26 -22.92 21.43
N VAL A 1069 4.34 -23.24 22.15
CA VAL A 1069 4.63 -24.56 22.72
C VAL A 1069 5.13 -24.47 24.17
N PRO A 1070 4.78 -25.43 25.04
CA PRO A 1070 5.32 -25.51 26.41
C PRO A 1070 6.84 -25.74 26.47
N PHE A 1071 7.44 -26.29 25.41
CA PHE A 1071 8.87 -26.54 25.22
C PHE A 1071 9.12 -26.72 23.72
N ASP A 1072 10.21 -26.13 23.19
CA ASP A 1072 10.57 -26.16 21.77
C ASP A 1072 11.71 -27.15 21.52
N GLY A 1073 11.43 -28.46 21.44
CA GLY A 1073 12.40 -29.50 21.10
C GLY A 1073 11.75 -30.79 20.62
N GLY A 1074 12.55 -31.82 20.32
CA GLY A 1074 12.11 -33.11 19.80
C GLY A 1074 13.09 -34.25 20.14
N PRO A 1075 12.75 -35.50 19.82
CA PRO A 1075 13.59 -36.66 20.19
C PRO A 1075 15.02 -36.62 19.61
N GLY A 1076 15.22 -35.96 18.46
CA GLY A 1076 16.54 -35.82 17.83
C GLY A 1076 17.19 -34.44 17.90
N HIS A 1077 16.47 -33.42 18.37
CA HIS A 1077 16.92 -32.02 18.25
C HIS A 1077 16.46 -31.17 19.42
N GLU A 1078 17.33 -30.25 19.84
CA GLU A 1078 17.07 -29.43 21.02
C GLU A 1078 16.00 -28.35 20.81
N ASN A 1079 15.86 -27.85 19.58
CA ASN A 1079 14.93 -26.80 19.14
C ASN A 1079 14.90 -26.71 17.61
N ILE A 1080 14.04 -25.82 17.08
CA ILE A 1080 13.90 -25.62 15.63
C ILE A 1080 15.21 -25.21 14.94
N ALA A 1081 16.05 -24.42 15.61
CA ALA A 1081 17.32 -23.95 15.05
C ALA A 1081 18.33 -25.10 14.92
N ASP A 1082 18.43 -25.95 15.95
CA ASP A 1082 19.25 -27.16 15.91
C ASP A 1082 18.76 -28.13 14.83
N TRP A 1083 17.45 -28.33 14.70
CA TRP A 1083 16.84 -29.15 13.65
C TRP A 1083 17.18 -28.66 12.24
N LEU A 1084 17.04 -27.36 11.99
CA LEU A 1084 17.30 -26.81 10.67
C LEU A 1084 18.79 -26.93 10.30
N ARG A 1085 19.69 -26.57 11.21
CA ARG A 1085 21.14 -26.72 10.99
C ARG A 1085 21.55 -28.16 10.77
N HIS A 1086 20.99 -29.08 11.57
CA HIS A 1086 21.25 -30.51 11.38
C HIS A 1086 20.74 -30.99 10.02
N THR A 1087 19.55 -30.55 9.57
CA THR A 1087 18.99 -30.91 8.26
C THR A 1087 19.88 -30.45 7.10
N VAL A 1088 20.41 -29.22 7.17
CA VAL A 1088 21.35 -28.70 6.16
C VAL A 1088 22.67 -29.48 6.20
N ALA A 1089 23.19 -29.80 7.38
CA ALA A 1089 24.41 -30.60 7.51
C ALA A 1089 24.23 -32.03 6.96
N THR A 1090 23.09 -32.67 7.23
CA THR A 1090 22.74 -34.00 6.72
C THR A 1090 22.64 -34.03 5.19
N ALA A 1091 22.37 -32.90 4.53
CA ALA A 1091 22.38 -32.81 3.07
C ALA A 1091 23.70 -33.31 2.48
N GLY A 1092 24.84 -33.07 3.14
CA GLY A 1092 26.14 -33.55 2.70
C GLY A 1092 26.32 -35.08 2.70
N SER A 1093 25.45 -35.81 3.42
CA SER A 1093 25.50 -37.28 3.54
C SER A 1093 24.56 -37.99 2.56
N THR A 1094 23.88 -37.27 1.66
CA THR A 1094 22.94 -37.86 0.67
C THR A 1094 23.03 -37.14 -0.68
N SER A 1095 22.69 -37.85 -1.77
CA SER A 1095 22.51 -37.23 -3.08
C SER A 1095 21.11 -36.62 -3.28
N ASN A 1096 20.18 -36.82 -2.35
CA ASN A 1096 18.82 -36.27 -2.40
C ASN A 1096 18.84 -34.72 -2.46
N LEU A 1097 17.85 -34.13 -3.13
CA LEU A 1097 17.68 -32.68 -3.19
C LEU A 1097 16.84 -32.22 -1.99
N ILE A 1098 17.43 -31.43 -1.10
CA ILE A 1098 16.72 -30.82 0.04
C ILE A 1098 16.21 -29.45 -0.38
N VAL A 1099 14.89 -29.24 -0.30
CA VAL A 1099 14.22 -28.00 -0.71
C VAL A 1099 13.73 -27.26 0.53
N LEU A 1100 14.44 -26.20 0.93
CA LEU A 1100 14.05 -25.35 2.06
C LEU A 1100 12.96 -24.37 1.60
N LYS A 1101 11.79 -24.46 2.22
CA LYS A 1101 10.60 -23.65 1.91
C LYS A 1101 10.22 -22.78 3.11
N PRO A 1102 10.65 -21.51 3.14
CA PRO A 1102 10.27 -20.56 4.20
C PRO A 1102 8.76 -20.35 4.29
N HIS A 1103 8.28 -19.92 5.46
CA HIS A 1103 6.85 -19.71 5.64
C HIS A 1103 6.42 -18.37 5.02
N PRO A 1104 5.40 -18.29 4.14
CA PRO A 1104 5.05 -17.07 3.41
C PRO A 1104 4.67 -15.88 4.31
N HIS A 1105 4.19 -16.17 5.52
CA HIS A 1105 3.79 -15.15 6.48
C HIS A 1105 4.96 -14.53 7.27
N GLU A 1106 6.19 -15.02 7.11
CA GLU A 1106 7.38 -14.34 7.66
C GLU A 1106 7.56 -12.93 7.07
N LEU A 1107 7.11 -12.72 5.83
CA LEU A 1107 7.16 -11.42 5.15
C LEU A 1107 5.88 -10.58 5.27
N ARG A 1108 4.85 -11.07 5.97
CA ARG A 1108 3.56 -10.38 6.09
C ARG A 1108 3.49 -9.66 7.44
N PRO A 1109 3.69 -8.34 7.51
CA PRO A 1109 3.67 -7.60 8.78
C PRO A 1109 2.34 -7.74 9.53
N GLU A 1110 1.24 -7.98 8.81
CA GLU A 1110 -0.09 -8.19 9.39
C GLU A 1110 -0.17 -9.46 10.25
N ILE A 1111 0.75 -10.40 10.01
CA ILE A 1111 0.78 -11.73 10.64
C ILE A 1111 1.99 -11.85 11.55
N ALA A 1112 3.20 -11.54 11.09
CA ALA A 1112 4.42 -11.71 11.88
C ALA A 1112 4.96 -10.42 12.53
N ARG A 1113 4.41 -9.24 12.19
CA ARG A 1113 4.86 -7.90 12.65
C ARG A 1113 6.39 -7.71 12.55
N ASP A 1114 6.87 -7.39 11.35
CA ASP A 1114 8.27 -7.06 11.02
C ASP A 1114 9.30 -7.90 11.80
N LEU A 1115 9.50 -9.15 11.36
CA LEU A 1115 10.48 -10.05 11.99
C LEU A 1115 11.89 -9.46 11.92
N ASN A 1116 12.63 -9.58 13.02
CA ASN A 1116 14.03 -9.18 13.08
C ASN A 1116 15.00 -10.32 12.74
N GLU A 1117 14.52 -11.55 12.73
CA GLU A 1117 15.23 -12.76 12.31
C GLU A 1117 14.23 -13.67 11.60
N TYR A 1118 14.63 -14.22 10.45
CA TYR A 1118 13.81 -15.09 9.62
C TYR A 1118 14.18 -16.56 9.83
N TRP A 1119 13.32 -17.49 9.41
CA TRP A 1119 13.59 -18.92 9.59
C TRP A 1119 14.91 -19.35 8.96
N LEU A 1120 15.25 -18.79 7.79
CA LEU A 1120 16.52 -19.05 7.11
C LEU A 1120 17.73 -18.46 7.81
N ASP A 1121 17.60 -17.43 8.65
CA ASP A 1121 18.76 -16.88 9.38
C ASP A 1121 19.31 -17.86 10.43
N LEU A 1122 18.51 -18.86 10.85
CA LEU A 1122 18.93 -19.88 11.82
C LEU A 1122 20.02 -20.83 11.30
N ILE A 1123 20.24 -20.88 9.98
CA ILE A 1123 21.34 -21.62 9.36
C ILE A 1123 22.68 -20.86 9.46
N GLY A 1124 22.64 -19.54 9.71
CA GLY A 1124 23.83 -18.70 9.89
C GLY A 1124 24.78 -18.71 8.68
N ASP A 1125 26.08 -18.79 8.98
CA ASP A 1125 27.20 -18.81 8.01
C ASP A 1125 27.63 -20.23 7.63
N MET A 1126 26.75 -21.22 7.78
CA MET A 1126 27.04 -22.59 7.34
C MET A 1126 27.30 -22.65 5.84
N ASP A 1127 28.29 -23.45 5.44
CA ASP A 1127 28.46 -23.87 4.05
C ASP A 1127 27.23 -24.66 3.61
N ILE A 1128 26.52 -24.16 2.59
CA ILE A 1128 25.29 -24.77 2.08
C ILE A 1128 25.67 -25.74 0.96
N PRO A 1129 25.43 -27.05 1.11
CA PRO A 1129 25.75 -28.03 0.06
C PRO A 1129 24.99 -27.77 -1.24
N GLU A 1130 25.57 -28.13 -2.39
CA GLU A 1130 24.98 -27.93 -3.73
C GLU A 1130 23.62 -28.63 -3.91
N ASN A 1131 23.34 -29.64 -3.10
CA ASN A 1131 22.05 -30.33 -3.07
C ASN A 1131 21.01 -29.72 -2.14
N VAL A 1132 21.20 -28.47 -1.71
CA VAL A 1132 20.20 -27.70 -0.96
C VAL A 1132 19.66 -26.56 -1.83
N LEU A 1133 18.36 -26.58 -2.09
CA LEU A 1133 17.64 -25.54 -2.82
C LEU A 1133 16.84 -24.68 -1.85
N ILE A 1134 17.12 -23.37 -1.79
CA ILE A 1134 16.34 -22.42 -1.00
C ILE A 1134 15.30 -21.74 -1.89
N LEU A 1135 14.02 -21.92 -1.56
CA LEU A 1135 12.92 -21.28 -2.28
C LEU A 1135 12.63 -19.88 -1.69
N PRO A 1136 12.15 -18.92 -2.50
CA PRO A 1136 11.64 -17.67 -1.97
C PRO A 1136 10.31 -17.90 -1.24
N HIS A 1137 9.99 -17.05 -0.25
CA HIS A 1137 8.82 -17.17 0.63
C HIS A 1137 7.47 -17.30 -0.12
N THR A 1138 7.35 -16.72 -1.32
CA THR A 1138 6.14 -16.75 -2.17
C THR A 1138 6.35 -17.52 -3.48
N GLY A 1139 7.49 -18.18 -3.66
CA GLY A 1139 7.87 -18.83 -4.92
C GLY A 1139 6.98 -20.01 -5.30
N PHE A 1140 6.65 -20.85 -4.34
CA PHE A 1140 5.75 -22.00 -4.53
C PHE A 1140 4.65 -21.95 -3.49
N ASN A 1141 3.42 -22.28 -3.85
CA ASN A 1141 2.43 -22.73 -2.86
C ASN A 1141 2.62 -24.24 -2.60
N ASN A 1142 1.82 -24.82 -1.71
CA ASN A 1142 1.92 -26.26 -1.41
C ASN A 1142 1.54 -27.13 -2.63
N GLN A 1143 0.55 -26.72 -3.41
CA GLN A 1143 0.00 -27.47 -4.55
C GLN A 1143 0.96 -27.56 -5.74
N ASP A 1144 1.74 -26.51 -5.95
CA ASP A 1144 2.73 -26.46 -7.02
C ASP A 1144 3.92 -27.36 -6.64
N LEU A 1145 4.38 -27.31 -5.39
CA LEU A 1145 5.53 -28.09 -4.94
C LEU A 1145 5.23 -29.59 -4.78
N ILE A 1146 4.00 -29.95 -4.39
CA ILE A 1146 3.66 -31.33 -4.01
C ILE A 1146 3.91 -32.37 -5.10
N LYS A 1147 3.80 -31.96 -6.38
CA LYS A 1147 3.99 -32.82 -7.55
C LYS A 1147 5.42 -33.38 -7.65
N TYR A 1148 6.38 -32.72 -7.02
CA TYR A 1148 7.79 -33.09 -7.07
C TYR A 1148 8.25 -33.86 -5.83
N LEU A 1149 7.56 -33.70 -4.70
CA LEU A 1149 8.00 -34.20 -3.39
C LEU A 1149 7.96 -35.73 -3.29
N ASP A 1150 9.05 -36.30 -2.77
CA ASP A 1150 9.12 -37.70 -2.34
C ASP A 1150 8.97 -37.82 -0.81
N LEU A 1151 9.36 -36.78 -0.07
CA LEU A 1151 9.22 -36.64 1.38
C LEU A 1151 8.96 -35.18 1.74
N ALA A 1152 8.14 -34.94 2.76
CA ALA A 1152 8.05 -33.63 3.41
C ALA A 1152 8.49 -33.71 4.87
N VAL A 1153 9.25 -32.72 5.32
CA VAL A 1153 9.81 -32.64 6.67
C VAL A 1153 9.41 -31.32 7.30
N LEU A 1154 8.81 -31.39 8.47
CA LEU A 1154 8.36 -30.23 9.21
C LEU A 1154 8.85 -30.32 10.65
N TRP A 1155 9.19 -29.17 11.24
CA TRP A 1155 9.32 -29.07 12.69
C TRP A 1155 7.96 -29.29 13.35
N ASN A 1156 6.99 -28.45 13.00
CA ASN A 1156 5.59 -28.53 13.42
C ASN A 1156 4.73 -27.69 12.45
N GLY A 1157 3.52 -28.14 12.11
CA GLY A 1157 2.58 -27.31 11.32
C GLY A 1157 1.44 -28.10 10.68
N THR A 1158 0.35 -27.39 10.37
CA THR A 1158 -0.87 -27.95 9.74
C THR A 1158 -0.64 -28.38 8.29
N SER A 1159 0.38 -27.83 7.61
CA SER A 1159 0.79 -28.29 6.26
C SER A 1159 1.11 -29.78 6.21
N SER A 1160 1.48 -30.40 7.33
CA SER A 1160 1.67 -31.86 7.43
C SER A 1160 0.42 -32.65 7.05
N LEU A 1161 -0.77 -32.15 7.44
CA LEU A 1161 -2.04 -32.79 7.14
C LEU A 1161 -2.41 -32.65 5.66
N GLU A 1162 -2.15 -31.47 5.08
CA GLU A 1162 -2.41 -31.21 3.66
C GLU A 1162 -1.55 -32.11 2.76
N LEU A 1163 -0.28 -32.29 3.12
CA LEU A 1163 0.67 -33.10 2.37
C LEU A 1163 0.35 -34.60 2.51
N CYS A 1164 0.04 -35.05 3.73
CA CYS A 1164 -0.37 -36.43 3.98
C CYS A 1164 -1.67 -36.78 3.26
N ALA A 1165 -2.69 -35.92 3.31
CA ALA A 1165 -3.98 -36.12 2.63
C ALA A 1165 -3.85 -36.24 1.10
N GLN A 1166 -2.77 -35.69 0.53
CA GLN A 1166 -2.45 -35.74 -0.90
C GLN A 1166 -1.41 -36.81 -1.27
N GLY A 1167 -1.04 -37.69 -0.34
CA GLY A 1167 -0.22 -38.87 -0.64
C GLY A 1167 1.28 -38.70 -0.43
N VAL A 1168 1.74 -37.59 0.16
CA VAL A 1168 3.16 -37.37 0.46
C VAL A 1168 3.52 -37.95 1.83
N PRO A 1169 4.58 -38.75 1.97
CA PRO A 1169 5.12 -39.14 3.27
C PRO A 1169 5.59 -37.91 4.06
N VAL A 1170 5.24 -37.83 5.34
CA VAL A 1170 5.52 -36.65 6.18
C VAL A 1170 6.29 -37.03 7.44
N VAL A 1171 7.41 -36.33 7.67
CA VAL A 1171 8.20 -36.37 8.90
C VAL A 1171 7.83 -35.18 9.77
N MET A 1172 7.58 -35.46 11.05
CA MET A 1172 7.27 -34.47 12.06
C MET A 1172 8.29 -34.53 13.20
N ALA A 1173 9.20 -33.55 13.25
CA ALA A 1173 10.38 -33.63 14.11
C ALA A 1173 10.19 -33.10 15.54
N SER A 1174 9.26 -32.18 15.78
CA SER A 1174 9.02 -31.64 17.14
C SER A 1174 8.28 -32.62 18.05
N HIS A 1175 8.53 -32.50 19.35
CA HIS A 1175 7.86 -33.28 20.40
C HIS A 1175 6.33 -33.21 20.34
N PHE A 1176 5.78 -32.01 20.12
CA PHE A 1176 4.33 -31.80 20.09
C PHE A 1176 3.67 -32.20 18.78
N GLY A 1177 4.44 -32.40 17.71
CA GLY A 1177 3.88 -32.70 16.39
C GLY A 1177 3.02 -33.96 16.34
N LYS A 1178 3.37 -35.01 17.10
CA LYS A 1178 2.56 -36.24 17.22
C LYS A 1178 1.29 -36.09 18.05
N HIS A 1179 1.22 -35.05 18.88
CA HIS A 1179 0.12 -34.80 19.80
C HIS A 1179 -0.88 -33.77 19.28
N ASP A 1180 -0.38 -32.78 18.53
CA ASP A 1180 -1.19 -31.75 17.90
C ASP A 1180 -2.05 -32.29 16.75
N TYR A 1181 -1.51 -33.29 16.05
CA TYR A 1181 -2.08 -33.89 14.86
C TYR A 1181 -2.12 -35.42 15.03
N PRO A 1182 -3.23 -35.98 15.54
CA PRO A 1182 -3.36 -37.41 15.87
C PRO A 1182 -3.51 -38.30 14.61
N ILE A 1183 -2.51 -38.24 13.74
CA ILE A 1183 -2.34 -39.04 12.52
C ILE A 1183 -1.02 -39.79 12.66
N GLU A 1184 -0.97 -41.04 12.20
CA GLU A 1184 0.25 -41.83 12.19
C GLU A 1184 1.21 -41.36 11.07
N LEU A 1185 2.02 -40.33 11.37
CA LEU A 1185 3.09 -39.82 10.50
C LEU A 1185 4.45 -40.45 10.86
N ILE A 1186 5.52 -40.05 10.17
CA ILE A 1186 6.88 -40.47 10.49
C ILE A 1186 7.41 -39.58 11.62
N TYR A 1187 7.76 -40.20 12.75
CA TYR A 1187 8.28 -39.51 13.94
C TYR A 1187 9.68 -40.02 14.27
N PRO A 1188 10.73 -39.19 14.17
CA PRO A 1188 12.08 -39.60 14.52
C PRO A 1188 12.19 -39.93 16.01
N GLU A 1189 12.88 -41.02 16.35
CA GLU A 1189 13.12 -41.44 17.74
C GLU A 1189 14.41 -40.88 18.32
N SER A 1190 15.36 -40.49 17.46
CA SER A 1190 16.66 -39.95 17.86
C SER A 1190 17.26 -39.10 16.75
N ARG A 1191 18.40 -38.45 17.04
CA ARG A 1191 19.15 -37.66 16.07
C ARG A 1191 19.65 -38.52 14.89
N SER A 1192 20.16 -39.72 15.18
CA SER A 1192 20.64 -40.66 14.17
C SER A 1192 19.51 -41.31 13.38
N ASP A 1193 18.35 -41.52 14.01
CA ASP A 1193 17.15 -41.98 13.30
C ASP A 1193 16.64 -40.92 12.31
N TYR A 1194 16.60 -39.65 12.72
CA TYR A 1194 16.28 -38.54 11.81
C TYR A 1194 17.20 -38.52 10.58
N GLU A 1195 18.52 -38.62 10.79
CA GLU A 1195 19.49 -38.67 9.70
C GLU A 1195 19.24 -39.86 8.76
N ARG A 1196 18.99 -41.05 9.32
CA ARG A 1196 18.63 -42.25 8.55
C ARG A 1196 17.37 -42.03 7.71
N ILE A 1197 16.35 -41.36 8.24
CA ILE A 1197 15.11 -41.06 7.53
C ILE A 1197 15.38 -40.10 6.35
N ILE A 1198 16.17 -39.04 6.54
CA ILE A 1198 16.48 -38.06 5.49
C ILE A 1198 17.37 -38.67 4.39
N CYS A 1199 18.29 -39.56 4.76
CA CYS A 1199 19.21 -40.22 3.84
C CYS A 1199 18.62 -41.48 3.17
N ALA A 1200 17.38 -41.87 3.48
CA ALA A 1200 16.75 -43.03 2.88
C ALA A 1200 16.50 -42.84 1.36
N ASP A 1201 16.50 -43.96 0.63
CA ASP A 1201 16.23 -43.97 -0.80
C ASP A 1201 14.73 -44.02 -1.11
N GLU A 1202 13.90 -44.52 -0.19
CA GLU A 1202 12.45 -44.60 -0.33
C GLU A 1202 11.71 -44.47 1.02
N TRP A 1203 10.46 -44.01 0.96
CA TRP A 1203 9.56 -43.90 2.12
C TRP A 1203 8.20 -44.52 1.78
N GLU A 1204 7.58 -45.14 2.77
CA GLU A 1204 6.23 -45.68 2.64
C GLU A 1204 5.24 -44.54 2.42
N ARG A 1205 4.46 -44.63 1.33
CA ARG A 1205 3.40 -43.65 1.05
C ARG A 1205 2.21 -43.90 1.98
N PRO A 1206 1.53 -42.84 2.46
CA PRO A 1206 0.34 -43.00 3.27
C PRO A 1206 -0.74 -43.75 2.47
N ASP A 1207 -1.31 -44.78 3.06
CA ASP A 1207 -2.43 -45.50 2.48
C ASP A 1207 -3.69 -44.62 2.45
N ARG A 1208 -4.73 -45.12 1.77
CA ARG A 1208 -6.00 -44.41 1.62
C ARG A 1208 -6.63 -44.04 2.97
N GLN A 1209 -6.54 -44.91 3.98
CA GLN A 1209 -7.12 -44.65 5.28
C GLN A 1209 -6.40 -43.50 6.00
N LYS A 1210 -5.06 -43.47 5.95
CA LYS A 1210 -4.23 -42.38 6.49
C LYS A 1210 -4.53 -41.06 5.77
N MET A 1211 -4.64 -41.08 4.43
CA MET A 1211 -4.97 -39.91 3.63
C MET A 1211 -6.36 -39.34 3.99
N GLU A 1212 -7.39 -40.19 4.03
CA GLU A 1212 -8.77 -39.79 4.38
C GLU A 1212 -8.83 -39.22 5.80
N ARG A 1213 -8.11 -39.85 6.75
CA ARG A 1213 -8.05 -39.41 8.14
C ARG A 1213 -7.37 -38.05 8.30
N ALA A 1214 -6.28 -37.78 7.58
CA ALA A 1214 -5.62 -36.47 7.56
C ALA A 1214 -6.55 -35.38 6.99
N ALA A 1215 -7.28 -35.70 5.93
CA ALA A 1215 -8.24 -34.79 5.30
C ALA A 1215 -9.43 -34.48 6.24
N LEU A 1216 -9.95 -35.50 6.90
CA LEU A 1216 -11.01 -35.38 7.90
C LEU A 1216 -10.56 -34.59 9.13
N LEU A 1217 -9.29 -34.68 9.53
CA LEU A 1217 -8.75 -33.88 10.63
C LEU A 1217 -8.70 -32.38 10.29
N LEU A 1218 -8.36 -32.04 9.05
CA LEU A 1218 -8.44 -30.65 8.56
C LEU A 1218 -9.87 -30.13 8.56
N LYS A 1219 -10.86 -30.96 8.23
CA LYS A 1219 -12.27 -30.58 8.36
C LYS A 1219 -12.69 -30.44 9.83
N TYR A 1220 -12.31 -31.44 10.63
CA TYR A 1220 -12.11 -31.47 12.07
C TYR A 1220 -12.14 -30.11 12.74
N MET A 1221 -10.98 -29.47 12.60
CA MET A 1221 -10.60 -28.23 13.24
C MET A 1221 -11.44 -27.01 12.82
N GLY A 1222 -12.24 -27.12 11.76
CA GLY A 1222 -13.11 -26.06 11.26
C GLY A 1222 -14.58 -26.25 11.64
N THR A 1223 -14.93 -27.36 12.29
CA THR A 1223 -16.29 -27.64 12.75
C THR A 1223 -16.58 -26.89 14.07
N GLU A 1224 -17.86 -26.81 14.44
CA GLU A 1224 -18.29 -26.25 15.73
C GLU A 1224 -17.78 -27.02 16.96
N GLU A 1225 -17.19 -28.22 16.78
CA GLU A 1225 -16.53 -28.95 17.86
C GLU A 1225 -15.29 -28.20 18.38
N VAL A 1226 -14.66 -27.41 17.50
CA VAL A 1226 -13.42 -26.65 17.74
C VAL A 1226 -13.63 -25.14 17.56
N CYS A 1227 -14.27 -24.74 16.44
CA CYS A 1227 -14.58 -23.36 16.09
C CYS A 1227 -15.98 -22.97 16.57
N VAL A 1228 -16.13 -22.71 17.87
CA VAL A 1228 -17.43 -22.36 18.44
C VAL A 1228 -17.82 -20.93 18.05
N PRO A 1229 -19.02 -20.68 17.49
CA PRO A 1229 -19.50 -19.35 17.16
C PRO A 1229 -19.46 -18.38 18.36
N PHE A 1230 -18.95 -17.16 18.13
CA PHE A 1230 -18.83 -16.13 19.16
C PHE A 1230 -18.82 -14.73 18.54
N THR A 1231 -19.99 -14.10 18.55
CA THR A 1231 -20.28 -12.80 17.89
C THR A 1231 -20.45 -11.63 18.86
N TYR A 1232 -20.25 -11.85 20.17
CA TYR A 1232 -20.52 -10.85 21.21
C TYR A 1232 -19.58 -9.65 21.23
N SER A 1233 -18.34 -9.82 20.76
CA SER A 1233 -17.34 -8.76 20.79
C SER A 1233 -16.36 -8.85 19.64
N HIS A 1234 -15.99 -7.67 19.15
CA HIS A 1234 -14.97 -7.46 18.13
C HIS A 1234 -13.56 -7.65 18.71
N ARG A 1235 -12.79 -8.57 18.12
CA ARG A 1235 -11.42 -8.89 18.51
C ARG A 1235 -10.57 -9.26 17.29
N PRO A 1236 -9.25 -9.00 17.31
CA PRO A 1236 -8.40 -9.27 16.16
C PRO A 1236 -8.26 -10.77 15.91
N VAL A 1237 -8.29 -11.16 14.64
CA VAL A 1237 -7.95 -12.52 14.20
C VAL A 1237 -6.46 -12.63 13.80
N THR A 1238 -5.81 -11.50 13.48
CA THR A 1238 -4.37 -11.41 13.15
C THR A 1238 -3.62 -10.55 14.17
N ASN A 1239 -2.33 -10.33 13.95
CA ASN A 1239 -1.56 -9.39 14.75
C ASN A 1239 -1.81 -7.92 14.35
N ASP A 1240 -2.71 -7.62 13.40
CA ASP A 1240 -3.05 -6.23 13.09
C ASP A 1240 -3.75 -5.53 14.27
N PRO A 1241 -3.44 -4.25 14.52
CA PRO A 1241 -4.19 -3.47 15.49
C PRO A 1241 -5.59 -3.18 14.93
N VAL A 1242 -6.61 -3.79 15.54
CA VAL A 1242 -8.03 -3.53 15.22
C VAL A 1242 -8.68 -2.54 16.20
N GLY A 1243 -7.87 -1.85 17.01
CA GLY A 1243 -8.33 -0.92 18.04
C GLY A 1243 -8.72 -1.60 19.36
N VAL A 1244 -9.40 -0.84 20.23
CA VAL A 1244 -9.98 -1.34 21.48
C VAL A 1244 -11.20 -2.21 21.16
N PRO A 1245 -11.35 -3.42 21.74
CA PRO A 1245 -12.56 -4.23 21.58
C PRO A 1245 -13.84 -3.48 21.97
N PHE A 1246 -14.96 -3.82 21.34
CA PHE A 1246 -16.29 -3.33 21.72
C PHE A 1246 -17.31 -4.48 21.76
N TRP A 1247 -18.42 -4.28 22.48
CA TRP A 1247 -19.50 -5.25 22.60
C TRP A 1247 -20.61 -5.01 21.58
N HIS A 1248 -21.06 -6.06 20.90
CA HIS A 1248 -22.26 -6.05 20.08
C HIS A 1248 -23.48 -6.20 20.99
N MET A 1249 -23.98 -5.09 21.52
CA MET A 1249 -24.97 -5.11 22.60
C MET A 1249 -26.27 -5.84 22.24
N ASP A 1250 -26.70 -5.81 20.97
CA ASP A 1250 -27.88 -6.56 20.51
C ASP A 1250 -27.72 -8.09 20.73
N GLU A 1251 -26.54 -8.63 20.40
CA GLU A 1251 -26.21 -10.05 20.61
C GLU A 1251 -26.08 -10.37 22.11
N VAL A 1252 -25.47 -9.46 22.88
CA VAL A 1252 -25.33 -9.60 24.33
C VAL A 1252 -26.69 -9.61 25.02
N GLU A 1253 -27.59 -8.69 24.69
CA GLU A 1253 -28.93 -8.60 25.27
C GLU A 1253 -29.77 -9.84 24.93
N LYS A 1254 -29.64 -10.35 23.70
CA LYS A 1254 -30.23 -11.64 23.29
C LYS A 1254 -29.71 -12.79 24.14
N PHE A 1255 -28.39 -12.90 24.33
CA PHE A 1255 -27.79 -13.92 25.20
C PHE A 1255 -28.22 -13.79 26.67
N LEU A 1256 -28.36 -12.57 27.19
CA LEU A 1256 -28.82 -12.35 28.56
C LEU A 1256 -30.26 -12.81 28.76
N ARG A 1257 -31.13 -12.63 27.76
CA ARG A 1257 -32.55 -13.00 27.79
C ARG A 1257 -32.77 -14.49 27.52
N ASP A 1258 -32.16 -15.02 26.46
CA ASP A 1258 -32.51 -16.34 25.90
C ASP A 1258 -31.48 -17.42 26.27
N GLY A 1259 -30.29 -17.04 26.75
CA GLY A 1259 -29.13 -17.92 26.87
C GLY A 1259 -28.47 -18.20 25.51
N ASP A 1260 -27.36 -18.94 25.53
CA ASP A 1260 -26.70 -19.45 24.31
C ASP A 1260 -26.16 -20.86 24.58
N PRO A 1261 -26.71 -21.90 23.92
CA PRO A 1261 -26.23 -23.27 24.05
C PRO A 1261 -24.75 -23.45 23.72
N HIS A 1262 -24.16 -22.61 22.86
CA HIS A 1262 -22.73 -22.61 22.60
C HIS A 1262 -21.94 -22.21 23.84
N ILE A 1263 -22.37 -21.15 24.52
CA ILE A 1263 -21.72 -20.64 25.73
C ILE A 1263 -21.89 -21.61 26.90
N SER A 1264 -23.07 -22.21 27.07
CA SER A 1264 -23.27 -23.28 28.05
C SER A 1264 -22.36 -24.48 27.79
N ARG A 1265 -22.25 -24.96 26.53
CA ARG A 1265 -21.30 -26.01 26.15
C ARG A 1265 -19.84 -25.66 26.46
N LEU A 1266 -19.45 -24.39 26.29
CA LEU A 1266 -18.11 -23.92 26.65
C LEU A 1266 -17.90 -23.90 28.17
N ALA A 1267 -18.90 -23.45 28.93
CA ALA A 1267 -18.86 -23.40 30.40
C ALA A 1267 -18.74 -24.81 31.01
N ASP A 1268 -19.45 -25.79 30.45
CA ASP A 1268 -19.44 -27.17 30.93
C ASP A 1268 -18.02 -27.80 30.89
N LYS A 1269 -17.16 -27.36 29.96
CA LYS A 1269 -15.77 -27.83 29.85
C LYS A 1269 -14.85 -27.41 31.00
N PHE A 1270 -15.26 -26.48 31.87
CA PHE A 1270 -14.38 -25.99 32.95
C PHE A 1270 -14.15 -27.04 34.02
N PHE A 1271 -15.23 -27.66 34.50
CA PHE A 1271 -15.21 -28.60 35.62
C PHE A 1271 -15.52 -30.05 35.21
N ALA A 1272 -15.92 -30.29 33.95
CA ALA A 1272 -15.97 -31.63 33.35
C ALA A 1272 -14.62 -32.34 33.42
#